data_AF-A0AAD8XT27-F1
#
_entry.id   AF-A0AAD8XT27-F1
#
_cell.length_a   1.000
_cell.length_b   1.000
_cell.length_c   1.000
_cell.angle_alpha   90.00
_cell.angle_beta   90.00
_cell.angle_gamma   90.00
#
_symmetry.space_group_name_H-M   'P 1'
#
loop_
_entity.id
_entity.type
_entity.pdbx_description
1 polymer ?
#
loop_
_entity_poly.entity_id
_entity_poly.type
_entity_poly.pdbx_seq_one_letter_code
_entity_poly.pdbx_strand_id
1 'polypeptide(L)'
;MSSEMGEHTLQTAPGGAPLSPSPPSLSSYDYVFGFGSIMNTSTHAVWKTTSSPSTESSSSSSSSLPGVIATISKEFGYKRQWSFRSSTGFTALGVGRSSSSSSNNSSEGSDINGVIFQVPTNDMPDFDRREVGYTKIRVPLEYITIMDNHHHSEHASSSSSSYHKQANFAFTPNDNIWLYVPLPNYIHYADETHPLLQSYVDTVLQGCLEWGGPTMAEQFILTTGGWSEYFLNDTPSSRRPWLFRKEYNTIDELLKKYEEFTYYAERRHPEEFASAFNQRMRGSWNLPRRNPNFTGRDGQLDQLRLRLVNQDDRGKQQQRVVVRVDVAGMGGVGKSQLVTEYCYRNFPAQYGLVIWLNSESADSLLADYRSLLSDMAMDVDVGGVSDNADVNKSTEEIVGEVKTRLFRSRVPWLLVFDNLEDHDLLNDFVPRGAGVRGHVVVTTRHIETEAVDSHGTLILGCFDISESLELLCRSAGLHNVDGEKNTLAATELCKMMGNLPLALGMAAAYMRRCDVQCVEYLDRYIASEKTGQSLYGKVENYSLSVASSMSLSLGEIEKESPTTCQVLRLLSFLGPDQITKWLLRNLLSSKKKMDTHLSELNKTGSGMNLSSNSSAMICGFVLAGAALILPACAKDGRRVGLCVGLVAASMLIFSSSATDSAATEQHAHHEDIKRSASISNAISAFEYEESDVAWDLLKSFSLLSVKEGKGSVHRLLQQAMRTCQSEEESQRNLIICIDALRSLWTFKPEEVESWKEALQILDHVKCVVAHALEFELDAIYILKAAQLSMEAGVFSAMALNAFVEAQYSLHLALSLLEKAKLGRNSSSQRLKAEVLHELGRVYRYQGSYNESERSLLGSLEISQQVSRKDLAVRKYVADTLHELGVLEVKKHNLDSAAQFLQRSLELRQSLTDTESDSVNASCAATLHQLAAVYVARKPPSLEKAKALLQDALKMCRQIGQRAATLKQLARVTIRQGYLEKAEIYLEQALELYLELYGDNKLHINIASVKFQQGALALQREQFDEAWLHFSECLRIRRHVYAYARQVGVIGTEVSATRKSSVDTNPIHLEISVVLHELGVVGFAQGRFSQAFQMLLEERAILENLHETTSHSNRVYQARLTCLTWLRKCAKELGDESEAEKYTKERTAMKKEAGLKTKEKHLVSESVMLQHKVIDCRLLARQFALEKSDSNIVGKEKLLNVLAGLKEEISLAPPESMARAATQFRDTMMIWIDEPISKRRVPILKACDSLRDTLRAHGIQVVDSMIQNKR
;
A
#
# COMPACT_ATOMS: atom_id res chain seq x y z
N MET A 1 -38.58 27.94 -55.17
CA MET A 1 -38.66 29.39 -55.40
C MET A 1 -37.25 29.94 -55.29
N SER A 2 -36.69 30.32 -56.45
CA SER A 2 -35.62 31.32 -56.73
C SER A 2 -34.59 31.66 -55.63
N SER A 3 -33.27 31.64 -55.83
CA SER A 3 -32.45 31.59 -57.06
C SER A 3 -30.98 31.21 -56.76
N GLU A 4 -30.50 30.22 -57.52
CA GLU A 4 -29.21 29.99 -58.23
C GLU A 4 -27.86 30.41 -57.58
N MET A 5 -26.90 29.51 -57.26
CA MET A 5 -26.10 28.50 -58.01
C MET A 5 -24.98 29.07 -58.91
N GLY A 6 -23.72 28.78 -58.54
CA GLY A 6 -22.78 28.04 -59.39
C GLY A 6 -21.76 28.79 -60.28
N GLU A 7 -20.48 28.64 -59.90
CA GLU A 7 -19.25 28.41 -60.72
C GLU A 7 -18.83 29.39 -61.85
N HIS A 8 -17.55 29.82 -61.86
CA HIS A 8 -16.51 29.30 -62.79
C HIS A 8 -15.13 30.03 -62.78
N THR A 9 -14.08 29.23 -62.54
CA THR A 9 -12.73 29.11 -63.18
C THR A 9 -11.68 30.24 -63.36
N LEU A 10 -10.46 29.93 -62.85
CA LEU A 10 -9.06 30.02 -63.40
C LEU A 10 -8.53 31.32 -64.08
N GLN A 11 -7.43 31.88 -63.54
CA GLN A 11 -6.12 32.05 -64.22
C GLN A 11 -5.06 32.77 -63.34
N THR A 12 -3.78 32.51 -63.62
CA THR A 12 -2.58 32.91 -62.88
C THR A 12 -1.84 34.15 -63.43
N ALA A 13 -1.09 34.81 -62.53
CA ALA A 13 0.15 35.62 -62.71
C ALA A 13 0.03 37.13 -63.05
N PRO A 14 1.12 37.94 -62.97
CA PRO A 14 1.94 38.29 -61.79
C PRO A 14 2.29 39.82 -61.70
N GLY A 15 2.81 40.28 -60.54
CA GLY A 15 3.81 41.37 -60.45
C GLY A 15 3.34 42.84 -60.47
N GLY A 16 3.76 43.60 -59.44
CA GLY A 16 3.71 45.07 -59.42
C GLY A 16 4.04 45.64 -58.04
N ALA A 17 5.19 46.31 -57.92
CA ALA A 17 5.84 46.79 -56.69
C ALA A 17 5.04 47.85 -55.88
N PRO A 18 5.35 48.04 -54.58
CA PRO A 18 4.62 48.95 -53.70
C PRO A 18 5.18 50.37 -53.74
N LEU A 19 4.28 51.36 -53.73
CA LEU A 19 4.56 52.73 -53.30
C LEU A 19 3.88 52.94 -51.93
N SER A 20 4.68 53.33 -50.95
CA SER A 20 4.27 53.71 -49.59
C SER A 20 3.26 54.87 -49.58
N PRO A 21 2.39 54.92 -48.56
CA PRO A 21 2.20 56.19 -47.87
C PRO A 21 2.17 56.07 -46.34
N SER A 22 2.96 56.96 -45.73
CA SER A 22 2.73 57.76 -44.51
C SER A 22 2.45 57.09 -43.15
N PRO A 23 3.04 57.64 -42.05
CA PRO A 23 3.02 57.04 -40.73
C PRO A 23 1.71 57.37 -39.98
N PRO A 24 1.17 56.45 -39.15
CA PRO A 24 0.09 56.79 -38.24
C PRO A 24 0.63 57.51 -36.99
N SER A 25 -0.07 58.59 -36.67
CA SER A 25 0.10 59.55 -35.59
C SER A 25 -0.42 59.08 -34.22
N LEU A 26 0.16 59.65 -33.15
CA LEU A 26 -0.27 59.68 -31.73
C LEU A 26 -0.55 58.33 -31.06
N SER A 27 0.40 57.89 -30.22
CA SER A 27 0.16 56.86 -29.19
C SER A 27 -0.90 57.36 -28.21
N SER A 28 -2.13 56.84 -28.28
CA SER A 28 -3.11 57.05 -27.22
C SER A 28 -2.63 56.35 -25.95
N TYR A 29 -2.76 57.02 -24.81
CA TYR A 29 -2.49 56.46 -23.49
C TYR A 29 -3.80 56.35 -22.72
N ASP A 30 -3.95 55.29 -21.95
CA ASP A 30 -4.97 55.15 -20.93
C ASP A 30 -4.32 55.17 -19.54
N TYR A 31 -5.11 55.44 -18.51
CA TYR A 31 -4.61 55.54 -17.14
C TYR A 31 -5.23 54.44 -16.27
N VAL A 32 -4.44 53.85 -15.38
CA VAL A 32 -4.88 52.80 -14.45
C VAL A 32 -4.65 53.27 -13.02
N PHE A 33 -5.69 53.25 -12.20
CA PHE A 33 -5.57 53.51 -10.76
C PHE A 33 -5.14 52.22 -10.04
N GLY A 34 -3.88 52.17 -9.63
CA GLY A 34 -3.29 51.07 -8.87
C GLY A 34 -3.52 51.22 -7.37
N PHE A 35 -4.14 50.23 -6.75
CA PHE A 35 -4.43 50.21 -5.31
C PHE A 35 -3.92 48.96 -4.58
N GLY A 36 -3.33 47.99 -5.30
CA GLY A 36 -2.84 46.71 -4.76
C GLY A 36 -1.39 46.42 -5.15
N SER A 37 -1.08 45.15 -5.48
CA SER A 37 0.30 44.73 -5.80
C SER A 37 0.92 45.48 -6.99
N ILE A 38 0.09 45.99 -7.89
CA ILE A 38 0.47 46.87 -9.01
C ILE A 38 1.18 48.15 -8.55
N MET A 39 1.02 48.61 -7.30
CA MET A 39 1.78 49.78 -6.81
C MET A 39 3.27 49.46 -6.63
N ASN A 40 3.59 48.20 -6.37
CA ASN A 40 4.96 47.76 -6.16
C ASN A 40 5.68 47.62 -7.50
N THR A 41 6.74 48.42 -7.68
CA THR A 41 7.47 48.53 -8.95
C THR A 41 8.18 47.24 -9.37
N SER A 42 8.58 46.40 -8.41
CA SER A 42 9.17 45.08 -8.69
C SER A 42 8.18 44.11 -9.35
N THR A 43 6.88 44.40 -9.28
CA THR A 43 5.86 43.61 -9.97
C THR A 43 5.73 43.98 -11.45
N HIS A 44 6.23 45.15 -11.90
CA HIS A 44 6.04 45.65 -13.28
C HIS A 44 6.92 44.96 -14.33
N ALA A 45 8.03 44.33 -13.93
CA ALA A 45 9.10 43.87 -14.84
C ALA A 45 8.79 42.57 -15.62
N VAL A 46 7.66 41.89 -15.36
CA VAL A 46 7.44 40.49 -15.79
C VAL A 46 6.76 40.35 -17.15
N TRP A 47 6.32 41.43 -17.81
CA TRP A 47 5.36 41.30 -18.94
C TRP A 47 5.81 41.85 -20.30
N LYS A 48 6.92 42.57 -20.42
CA LYS A 48 7.31 43.27 -21.67
C LYS A 48 7.97 42.40 -22.76
N THR A 49 8.11 41.08 -22.62
CA THR A 49 8.98 40.26 -23.49
C THR A 49 8.26 39.32 -24.48
N THR A 50 7.01 39.59 -24.89
CA THR A 50 6.29 38.69 -25.82
C THR A 50 5.86 39.24 -27.18
N SER A 51 6.33 40.42 -27.61
CA SER A 51 6.07 40.89 -28.99
C SER A 51 7.34 41.35 -29.72
N SER A 52 7.79 40.52 -30.65
CA SER A 52 8.66 40.77 -31.82
C SER A 52 10.01 41.49 -31.60
N PRO A 53 11.14 40.93 -32.09
CA PRO A 53 12.42 41.62 -32.09
C PRO A 53 12.46 42.61 -33.27
N SER A 54 12.15 43.88 -33.03
CA SER A 54 12.58 44.97 -33.91
C SER A 54 13.64 45.80 -33.21
N THR A 55 14.81 45.78 -33.83
CA THR A 55 15.97 46.65 -33.66
C THR A 55 15.60 48.09 -33.29
N GLU A 56 16.06 48.56 -32.12
CA GLU A 56 17.07 49.62 -32.00
C GLU A 56 17.34 49.95 -30.53
N SER A 57 18.59 50.33 -30.30
CA SER A 57 19.21 50.69 -29.03
C SER A 57 18.54 51.85 -28.30
N SER A 58 18.25 51.68 -27.01
CA SER A 58 18.58 52.71 -26.02
C SER A 58 18.67 52.11 -24.62
N SER A 59 19.80 52.38 -23.97
CA SER A 59 20.03 52.21 -22.54
C SER A 59 18.95 52.97 -21.75
N SER A 60 18.14 52.27 -20.96
CA SER A 60 17.49 52.88 -19.79
C SER A 60 17.20 51.84 -18.71
N SER A 61 17.61 52.22 -17.51
CA SER A 61 17.34 51.61 -16.20
C SER A 61 15.87 51.23 -15.99
N SER A 62 15.64 50.06 -15.38
CA SER A 62 14.43 49.65 -14.63
C SER A 62 13.09 50.19 -15.14
N SER A 63 12.35 49.36 -15.89
CA SER A 63 11.01 49.66 -16.40
C SER A 63 9.95 49.80 -15.29
N SER A 64 9.91 50.94 -14.60
CA SER A 64 8.78 51.38 -13.78
C SER A 64 7.88 52.29 -14.61
N LEU A 65 6.56 52.06 -14.56
CA LEU A 65 5.60 52.93 -15.26
C LEU A 65 5.57 54.32 -14.60
N PRO A 66 5.49 55.42 -15.37
CA PRO A 66 5.33 56.74 -14.80
C PRO A 66 3.99 56.81 -14.06
N GLY A 67 4.02 57.33 -12.82
CA GLY A 67 2.86 57.35 -11.94
C GLY A 67 2.77 58.60 -11.08
N VAL A 68 1.56 58.90 -10.58
CA VAL A 68 1.28 60.00 -9.64
C VAL A 68 0.41 59.48 -8.48
N ILE A 69 0.69 59.95 -7.26
CA ILE A 69 -0.11 59.57 -6.09
C ILE A 69 -1.46 60.27 -6.18
N ALA A 70 -2.54 59.52 -5.96
CA ALA A 70 -3.88 60.07 -6.01
C ALA A 70 -4.79 59.36 -5.00
N THR A 71 -5.90 60.03 -4.68
CA THR A 71 -7.00 59.49 -3.87
C THR A 71 -8.29 59.52 -4.66
N ILE A 72 -9.09 58.47 -4.53
CA ILE A 72 -10.48 58.43 -5.01
C ILE A 72 -11.38 58.76 -3.82
N SER A 73 -12.21 59.81 -3.97
CA SER A 73 -13.16 60.26 -2.96
C SER A 73 -14.19 59.17 -2.64
N LYS A 74 -14.52 59.03 -1.35
CA LYS A 74 -15.61 58.18 -0.86
C LYS A 74 -16.96 58.44 -1.54
N GLU A 75 -17.18 59.65 -2.08
CA GLU A 75 -18.40 60.02 -2.81
C GLU A 75 -18.60 59.22 -4.10
N PHE A 76 -17.52 58.62 -4.63
CA PHE A 76 -17.61 57.70 -5.77
C PHE A 76 -18.35 56.39 -5.44
N GLY A 77 -18.58 56.09 -4.15
CA GLY A 77 -19.42 54.98 -3.70
C GLY A 77 -18.71 53.63 -3.62
N TYR A 78 -17.38 53.62 -3.65
CA TYR A 78 -16.55 52.41 -3.57
C TYR A 78 -15.62 52.44 -2.35
N LYS A 79 -15.40 51.28 -1.73
CA LYS A 79 -14.51 51.09 -0.58
C LYS A 79 -13.52 49.96 -0.86
N ARG A 80 -12.25 50.14 -0.47
CA ARG A 80 -11.21 49.12 -0.58
C ARG A 80 -11.33 48.09 0.53
N GLN A 81 -11.20 46.81 0.19
CA GLN A 81 -11.33 45.72 1.15
C GLN A 81 -10.60 44.45 0.70
N TRP A 82 -10.15 43.64 1.66
CA TRP A 82 -9.64 42.30 1.38
C TRP A 82 -10.79 41.34 1.08
N SER A 83 -11.26 41.37 -0.17
CA SER A 83 -12.45 40.63 -0.57
C SER A 83 -12.31 39.96 -1.94
N PHE A 84 -11.13 39.94 -2.56
CA PHE A 84 -10.96 39.30 -3.86
C PHE A 84 -10.43 37.88 -3.69
N ARG A 85 -11.20 36.88 -4.12
CA ARG A 85 -10.78 35.49 -4.08
C ARG A 85 -9.83 35.18 -5.24
N SER A 86 -8.52 35.12 -4.96
CA SER A 86 -7.51 34.77 -5.96
C SER A 86 -7.69 33.33 -6.44
N SER A 87 -7.53 33.11 -7.74
CA SER A 87 -7.53 31.78 -8.37
C SER A 87 -6.50 30.83 -7.74
N THR A 88 -5.47 31.39 -7.11
CA THR A 88 -4.37 30.64 -6.48
C THR A 88 -4.64 30.31 -5.01
N GLY A 89 -5.82 30.57 -4.45
CA GLY A 89 -6.16 30.11 -3.09
C GLY A 89 -5.72 31.04 -1.96
N PHE A 90 -5.81 32.35 -2.17
CA PHE A 90 -5.66 33.34 -1.10
C PHE A 90 -6.62 34.54 -1.32
N THR A 91 -6.84 35.34 -0.28
CA THR A 91 -7.64 36.57 -0.40
C THR A 91 -6.74 37.75 -0.74
N ALA A 92 -6.97 38.32 -1.92
CA ALA A 92 -6.30 39.53 -2.40
C ALA A 92 -7.19 40.77 -2.19
N LEU A 93 -6.63 41.91 -2.60
CA LEU A 93 -7.25 43.22 -2.40
C LEU A 93 -8.28 43.50 -3.49
N GLY A 94 -9.49 43.86 -3.10
CA GLY A 94 -10.59 44.25 -4.00
C GLY A 94 -11.18 45.61 -3.64
N VAL A 95 -12.16 46.03 -4.43
CA VAL A 95 -12.93 47.26 -4.20
C VAL A 95 -14.42 46.91 -4.33
N GLY A 96 -15.22 47.22 -3.31
CA GLY A 96 -16.66 46.92 -3.27
C GLY A 96 -17.52 48.19 -3.25
N ARG A 97 -18.80 48.08 -3.64
CA ARG A 97 -19.77 49.19 -3.50
C ARG A 97 -20.22 49.30 -2.05
N SER A 98 -20.26 50.51 -1.49
CA SER A 98 -20.81 50.75 -0.16
C SER A 98 -22.34 50.53 -0.19
N SER A 99 -22.86 49.57 0.58
CA SER A 99 -24.29 49.23 0.61
C SER A 99 -25.10 50.25 1.40
N SER A 100 -26.09 50.88 0.77
CA SER A 100 -27.02 51.84 1.38
C SER A 100 -28.12 51.19 2.24
N SER A 101 -27.83 50.09 2.94
CA SER A 101 -28.86 49.34 3.68
C SER A 101 -28.34 48.67 4.96
N SER A 102 -28.06 49.46 5.99
CA SER A 102 -28.26 49.04 7.39
C SER A 102 -28.18 50.23 8.34
N SER A 103 -29.32 50.53 8.97
CA SER A 103 -29.45 51.48 10.06
C SER A 103 -28.68 51.01 11.29
N ASN A 104 -27.53 51.61 11.58
CA ASN A 104 -27.14 52.20 12.88
C ASN A 104 -25.61 52.27 13.02
N ASN A 105 -25.15 53.51 13.23
CA ASN A 105 -23.84 53.96 13.74
C ASN A 105 -22.61 53.91 12.80
N SER A 106 -22.14 55.14 12.49
CA SER A 106 -20.84 55.60 11.94
C SER A 106 -20.39 55.17 10.54
N SER A 107 -20.68 56.05 9.56
CA SER A 107 -19.79 56.47 8.45
C SER A 107 -18.95 55.38 7.74
N GLU A 108 -19.49 54.71 6.72
CA GLU A 108 -18.74 53.67 5.97
C GLU A 108 -18.45 54.02 4.51
N GLY A 109 -17.80 55.15 4.30
CA GLY A 109 -17.07 55.45 3.06
C GLY A 109 -15.72 56.07 3.42
N SER A 110 -14.62 55.42 3.04
CA SER A 110 -13.25 55.91 3.19
C SER A 110 -12.66 56.22 1.82
N ASP A 111 -11.83 57.24 1.74
CA ASP A 111 -11.10 57.56 0.51
C ASP A 111 -10.10 56.43 0.18
N ILE A 112 -9.94 56.12 -1.10
CA ILE A 112 -9.02 55.07 -1.56
C ILE A 112 -7.74 55.73 -2.05
N ASN A 113 -6.65 55.62 -1.29
CA ASN A 113 -5.32 56.07 -1.71
C ASN A 113 -4.63 55.05 -2.61
N GLY A 114 -3.93 55.52 -3.64
CA GLY A 114 -3.24 54.69 -4.63
C GLY A 114 -2.36 55.50 -5.58
N VAL A 115 -2.00 54.90 -6.71
CA VAL A 115 -1.13 55.52 -7.72
C VAL A 115 -1.77 55.40 -9.09
N ILE A 116 -1.91 56.50 -9.82
CA ILE A 116 -2.37 56.49 -11.21
C ILE A 116 -1.15 56.28 -12.11
N PHE A 117 -1.13 55.18 -12.86
CA PHE A 117 -0.10 54.84 -13.83
C PHE A 117 -0.56 55.20 -15.26
N GLN A 118 0.34 55.75 -16.06
CA GLN A 118 0.11 55.98 -17.49
C GLN A 118 0.53 54.74 -18.28
N VAL A 119 -0.39 54.17 -19.06
CA VAL A 119 -0.23 52.91 -19.80
C VAL A 119 -0.50 53.14 -21.30
N PRO A 120 0.37 52.70 -22.21
CA PRO A 120 0.07 52.75 -23.65
C PRO A 120 -1.21 51.97 -23.95
N THR A 121 -2.12 52.51 -24.78
CA THR A 121 -3.38 51.81 -25.10
C THR A 121 -3.14 50.41 -25.70
N ASN A 122 -2.01 50.21 -26.40
CA ASN A 122 -1.61 48.89 -26.94
C ASN A 122 -1.26 47.86 -25.85
N ASP A 123 -0.86 48.30 -24.66
CA ASP A 123 -0.48 47.44 -23.53
C ASP A 123 -1.68 47.15 -22.61
N MET A 124 -2.81 47.85 -22.80
CA MET A 124 -4.03 47.64 -22.00
C MET A 124 -4.58 46.20 -22.04
N PRO A 125 -4.54 45.47 -23.17
CA PRO A 125 -4.91 44.05 -23.18
C PRO A 125 -4.06 43.17 -22.25
N ASP A 126 -2.81 43.55 -22.00
CA ASP A 126 -1.91 42.81 -21.11
C ASP A 126 -2.26 43.06 -19.64
N PHE A 127 -2.64 44.29 -19.31
CA PHE A 127 -3.24 44.62 -18.02
C PHE A 127 -4.55 43.86 -17.79
N ASP A 128 -5.40 43.73 -18.81
CA ASP A 128 -6.63 42.95 -18.72
C ASP A 128 -6.36 41.46 -18.52
N ARG A 129 -5.31 40.92 -19.16
CA ARG A 129 -4.85 39.53 -18.94
C ARG A 129 -4.25 39.32 -17.56
N ARG A 130 -3.68 40.35 -16.93
CA ARG A 130 -3.14 40.28 -15.57
C ARG A 130 -4.25 40.32 -14.51
N GLU A 131 -5.25 41.18 -14.70
CA GLU A 131 -6.34 41.42 -13.74
C GLU A 131 -7.54 40.48 -13.97
N VAL A 132 -7.27 39.20 -14.24
CA VAL A 132 -8.32 38.18 -14.43
C VAL A 132 -9.20 38.08 -13.18
N GLY A 133 -10.52 38.19 -13.38
CA GLY A 133 -11.51 38.21 -12.30
C GLY A 133 -11.98 39.62 -11.92
N TYR A 134 -11.38 40.66 -12.47
CA TYR A 134 -11.81 42.05 -12.34
C TYR A 134 -12.47 42.56 -13.63
N THR A 135 -13.28 43.61 -13.48
CA THR A 135 -13.82 44.41 -14.58
C THR A 135 -13.37 45.86 -14.41
N LYS A 136 -13.14 46.55 -15.52
CA LYS A 136 -12.74 47.95 -15.50
C LYS A 136 -13.96 48.86 -15.40
N ILE A 137 -13.92 49.81 -14.47
CA ILE A 137 -14.86 50.92 -14.42
C ILE A 137 -14.11 52.24 -14.62
N ARG A 138 -14.76 53.21 -15.27
CA ARG A 138 -14.19 54.55 -15.45
C ARG A 138 -14.47 55.37 -14.20
N VAL A 139 -13.43 56.00 -13.64
CA VAL A 139 -13.55 56.94 -12.53
C VAL A 139 -13.59 58.38 -13.09
N PRO A 140 -14.68 59.14 -12.86
CA PRO A 140 -14.74 60.54 -13.27
C PRO A 140 -13.72 61.40 -12.51
N LEU A 141 -13.13 62.39 -13.21
CA LEU A 141 -12.06 63.24 -12.67
C LEU A 141 -12.48 64.02 -11.41
N GLU A 142 -13.75 64.35 -11.25
CA GLU A 142 -14.29 65.06 -10.07
C GLU A 142 -14.13 64.28 -8.75
N TYR A 143 -13.96 62.95 -8.83
CA TYR A 143 -13.74 62.11 -7.65
C TYR A 143 -12.25 61.83 -7.38
N ILE A 144 -11.33 62.40 -8.18
CA ILE A 144 -9.89 62.13 -8.07
C ILE A 144 -9.18 63.36 -7.55
N THR A 145 -8.43 63.21 -6.45
CA THR A 145 -7.55 64.25 -5.91
C THR A 145 -6.10 63.79 -6.04
N ILE A 146 -5.30 64.53 -6.81
CA ILE A 146 -3.85 64.32 -6.93
C ILE A 146 -3.17 64.82 -5.66
N MET A 147 -2.21 64.06 -5.13
CA MET A 147 -1.50 64.42 -3.89
C MET A 147 -0.08 64.91 -4.19
N ASP A 148 0.22 66.15 -3.79
CA ASP A 148 1.56 66.72 -3.86
C ASP A 148 2.46 66.21 -2.72
N ASN A 149 3.65 65.73 -3.05
CA ASN A 149 4.61 65.15 -2.10
C ASN A 149 5.41 66.24 -1.35
N HIS A 150 4.75 67.20 -0.71
CA HIS A 150 5.40 68.38 -0.10
C HIS A 150 5.85 68.23 1.36
N HIS A 151 5.72 67.07 2.02
CA HIS A 151 5.86 66.97 3.49
C HIS A 151 6.98 66.09 4.08
N HIS A 152 8.00 65.69 3.31
CA HIS A 152 9.08 64.84 3.87
C HIS A 152 10.47 65.50 3.99
N SER A 153 10.58 66.83 4.11
CA SER A 153 11.89 67.51 4.20
C SER A 153 12.38 67.91 5.61
N GLU A 154 11.72 67.58 6.72
CA GLU A 154 12.16 68.12 8.04
C GLU A 154 12.80 67.13 9.02
N HIS A 155 12.76 65.81 8.78
CA HIS A 155 13.43 64.85 9.67
C HIS A 155 14.12 63.73 8.88
N ALA A 156 15.24 64.05 8.23
CA ALA A 156 16.14 63.07 7.62
C ALA A 156 17.56 63.26 8.16
N SER A 157 17.85 62.65 9.31
CA SER A 157 19.22 62.35 9.72
C SER A 157 19.52 60.88 9.39
N SER A 158 20.44 60.70 8.44
CA SER A 158 21.11 59.46 8.01
C SER A 158 20.30 58.38 7.27
N SER A 159 20.84 58.02 6.10
CA SER A 159 20.53 56.89 5.17
C SER A 159 19.26 56.95 4.29
N SER A 160 19.49 57.36 3.03
CA SER A 160 18.84 56.90 1.78
C SER A 160 17.31 57.04 1.60
N SER A 161 16.81 58.25 1.32
CA SER A 161 15.47 58.42 0.72
C SER A 161 15.54 58.34 -0.82
N SER A 162 15.17 57.17 -1.36
CA SER A 162 15.04 56.90 -2.80
C SER A 162 13.56 56.71 -3.15
N TYR A 163 12.73 57.75 -2.98
CA TYR A 163 11.32 57.70 -3.41
C TYR A 163 11.21 57.97 -4.91
N HIS A 164 10.27 57.33 -5.60
CA HIS A 164 10.07 57.49 -7.05
C HIS A 164 9.69 58.95 -7.40
N LYS A 165 10.28 59.50 -8.47
CA LYS A 165 9.90 60.82 -9.01
C LYS A 165 8.46 60.76 -9.53
N GLN A 166 7.55 61.52 -8.92
CA GLN A 166 6.18 61.68 -9.41
C GLN A 166 6.18 62.26 -10.84
N ALA A 167 5.37 61.68 -11.73
CA ALA A 167 5.15 62.23 -13.05
C ALA A 167 4.13 63.37 -13.00
N ASN A 168 4.38 64.44 -13.75
CA ASN A 168 3.51 65.62 -13.77
C ASN A 168 2.44 65.44 -14.86
N PHE A 169 1.31 64.82 -14.50
CA PHE A 169 0.20 64.59 -15.44
C PHE A 169 -0.80 65.73 -15.41
N ALA A 170 -1.12 66.28 -16.58
CA ALA A 170 -2.23 67.22 -16.76
C ALA A 170 -3.41 66.48 -17.41
N PHE A 171 -4.37 66.03 -16.59
CA PHE A 171 -5.53 65.29 -17.08
C PHE A 171 -6.49 66.18 -17.87
N THR A 172 -6.99 65.68 -18.99
CA THR A 172 -8.07 66.28 -19.78
C THR A 172 -9.39 65.55 -19.56
N PRO A 173 -10.56 66.19 -19.77
CA PRO A 173 -11.87 65.53 -19.59
C PRO A 173 -12.08 64.26 -20.45
N ASN A 174 -11.28 64.10 -21.50
CA ASN A 174 -11.34 62.94 -22.40
C ASN A 174 -10.48 61.76 -21.93
N ASP A 175 -9.65 61.92 -20.91
CA ASP A 175 -8.81 60.85 -20.40
C ASP A 175 -9.65 59.81 -19.66
N ASN A 176 -9.30 58.53 -19.86
CA ASN A 176 -9.93 57.42 -19.17
C ASN A 176 -9.02 56.97 -18.03
N ILE A 177 -9.50 57.10 -16.80
CA ILE A 177 -8.85 56.53 -15.60
C ILE A 177 -9.67 55.30 -15.20
N TRP A 178 -9.04 54.13 -15.34
CA TRP A 178 -9.65 52.84 -15.11
C TRP A 178 -9.34 52.34 -13.70
N LEU A 179 -10.39 51.91 -12.99
CA LEU A 179 -10.31 51.19 -11.73
C LEU A 179 -10.77 49.74 -11.95
N TYR A 180 -9.94 48.78 -11.55
CA TYR A 180 -10.29 47.36 -11.63
C TYR A 180 -11.11 46.97 -10.39
N VAL A 181 -12.35 46.53 -10.63
CA VAL A 181 -13.30 46.14 -9.61
C VAL A 181 -13.59 44.64 -9.74
N PRO A 182 -13.51 43.84 -8.67
CA PRO A 182 -13.84 42.42 -8.70
C PRO A 182 -15.22 42.14 -9.32
N LEU A 183 -15.33 41.12 -10.15
CA LEU A 183 -16.62 40.59 -10.58
C LEU A 183 -17.35 39.97 -9.38
N PRO A 184 -18.71 39.99 -9.33
CA PRO A 184 -19.46 39.54 -8.15
C PRO A 184 -19.10 38.12 -7.65
N ASN A 185 -18.78 37.21 -8.56
CA ASN A 185 -18.41 35.82 -8.23
C ASN A 185 -17.04 35.67 -7.55
N TYR A 186 -16.23 36.75 -7.52
CA TYR A 186 -14.92 36.77 -6.90
C TYR A 186 -14.91 37.55 -5.58
N ILE A 187 -16.06 38.12 -5.16
CA ILE A 187 -16.17 38.93 -3.94
C ILE A 187 -16.47 38.01 -2.74
N HIS A 188 -15.43 37.67 -1.97
CA HIS A 188 -15.52 36.89 -0.74
C HIS A 188 -14.50 37.36 0.28
N TYR A 189 -14.89 37.48 1.55
CA TYR A 189 -13.95 37.76 2.65
C TYR A 189 -13.01 36.59 2.90
N ALA A 190 -11.88 36.88 3.55
CA ALA A 190 -10.91 35.85 3.90
C ALA A 190 -11.53 34.79 4.80
N ASP A 191 -11.19 33.54 4.51
CA ASP A 191 -11.59 32.34 5.22
C ASP A 191 -10.42 31.37 5.31
N GLU A 192 -10.60 30.21 5.95
CA GLU A 192 -9.54 29.21 6.13
C GLU A 192 -9.03 28.60 4.81
N THR A 193 -9.81 28.68 3.73
CA THR A 193 -9.44 28.16 2.40
C THR A 193 -8.75 29.20 1.54
N HIS A 194 -9.01 30.49 1.80
CA HIS A 194 -8.42 31.64 1.12
C HIS A 194 -7.98 32.66 2.17
N PRO A 195 -6.91 32.37 2.93
CA PRO A 195 -6.45 33.26 3.99
C PRO A 195 -5.83 34.55 3.42
N LEU A 196 -5.68 35.55 4.29
CA LEU A 196 -4.81 36.69 4.03
C LEU A 196 -3.36 36.24 4.19
N LEU A 197 -2.54 36.37 3.14
CA LEU A 197 -1.12 35.99 3.19
C LEU A 197 -0.27 37.17 3.65
N GLN A 198 0.59 36.96 4.65
CA GLN A 198 1.56 37.96 5.09
C GLN A 198 2.44 38.43 3.93
N SER A 199 2.94 37.52 3.09
CA SER A 199 3.77 37.88 1.92
C SER A 199 3.06 38.79 0.92
N TYR A 200 1.75 38.67 0.76
CA TYR A 200 0.97 39.52 -0.14
C TYR A 200 0.69 40.88 0.48
N VAL A 201 0.32 40.92 1.77
CA VAL A 201 0.17 42.16 2.55
C VAL A 201 1.47 42.96 2.52
N ASP A 202 2.61 42.29 2.73
CA ASP A 202 3.95 42.88 2.63
C ASP A 202 4.18 43.50 1.25
N THR A 203 3.81 42.80 0.17
CA THR A 203 3.99 43.28 -1.21
C THR A 203 3.21 44.58 -1.47
N VAL A 204 1.97 44.67 -0.98
CA VAL A 204 1.11 45.85 -1.18
C VAL A 204 1.58 47.03 -0.33
N LEU A 205 1.89 46.78 0.95
CA LEU A 205 2.39 47.82 1.85
C LEU A 205 3.77 48.33 1.44
N GLN A 206 4.62 47.45 0.89
CA GLN A 206 5.87 47.87 0.27
C GLN A 206 5.65 48.86 -0.88
N GLY A 207 4.63 48.63 -1.72
CA GLY A 207 4.24 49.58 -2.76
C GLY A 207 3.79 50.92 -2.19
N CYS A 208 3.08 50.92 -1.05
CA CYS A 208 2.69 52.17 -0.38
C CYS A 208 3.91 52.93 0.16
N LEU A 209 4.88 52.21 0.73
CA LEU A 209 6.14 52.77 1.22
C LEU A 209 6.99 53.35 0.07
N GLU A 210 7.07 52.66 -1.06
CA GLU A 210 7.84 53.09 -2.25
C GLU A 210 7.39 54.46 -2.80
N TRP A 211 6.08 54.76 -2.74
CA TRP A 211 5.51 55.97 -3.32
C TRP A 211 5.26 57.09 -2.30
N GLY A 212 4.56 56.79 -1.20
CA GLY A 212 4.08 57.79 -0.25
C GLY A 212 4.56 57.57 1.20
N GLY A 213 5.56 56.69 1.38
CA GLY A 213 6.17 56.44 2.69
C GLY A 213 5.23 55.88 3.75
N PRO A 214 5.63 55.94 5.04
CA PRO A 214 4.84 55.39 6.15
C PRO A 214 3.43 55.99 6.27
N THR A 215 3.25 57.27 5.93
CA THR A 215 1.95 57.95 5.98
C THR A 215 0.94 57.31 5.03
N MET A 216 1.35 56.99 3.80
CA MET A 216 0.48 56.33 2.82
C MET A 216 0.16 54.90 3.22
N ALA A 217 1.14 54.16 3.78
CA ALA A 217 0.94 52.80 4.28
C ALA A 217 0.00 52.76 5.50
N GLU A 218 0.11 53.73 6.42
CA GLU A 218 -0.78 53.87 7.57
C GLU A 218 -2.21 54.20 7.15
N GLN A 219 -2.38 55.17 6.25
CA GLN A 219 -3.69 55.46 5.65
C GLN A 219 -4.25 54.24 4.91
N PHE A 220 -3.40 53.46 4.24
CA PHE A 220 -3.83 52.23 3.58
C PHE A 220 -4.45 51.24 4.57
N ILE A 221 -3.78 50.99 5.70
CA ILE A 221 -4.24 50.06 6.73
C ILE A 221 -5.60 50.51 7.31
N LEU A 222 -5.71 51.80 7.66
CA LEU A 222 -6.90 52.38 8.30
C LEU A 222 -8.13 52.43 7.37
N THR A 223 -7.93 52.62 6.07
CA THR A 223 -9.03 52.78 5.10
C THR A 223 -9.44 51.48 4.42
N THR A 224 -8.69 50.38 4.62
CA THR A 224 -8.96 49.08 4.03
C THR A 224 -9.79 48.20 4.97
N GLY A 225 -10.98 47.77 4.50
CA GLY A 225 -11.83 46.82 5.23
C GLY A 225 -11.47 45.36 4.97
N GLY A 226 -12.16 44.43 5.64
CA GLY A 226 -12.03 42.99 5.38
C GLY A 226 -10.78 42.32 5.96
N TRP A 227 -10.07 42.98 6.87
CA TRP A 227 -9.09 42.30 7.73
C TRP A 227 -9.79 41.18 8.51
N SER A 228 -9.06 40.09 8.76
CA SER A 228 -9.68 38.84 9.21
C SER A 228 -8.71 38.02 10.06
N GLU A 229 -9.26 37.27 11.03
CA GLU A 229 -8.52 36.27 11.83
C GLU A 229 -7.89 35.16 10.98
N TYR A 230 -8.38 34.95 9.75
CA TYR A 230 -7.80 34.03 8.78
C TYR A 230 -6.54 34.61 8.12
N PHE A 231 -5.61 35.06 8.95
CA PHE A 231 -4.33 35.64 8.57
C PHE A 231 -3.23 34.58 8.69
N LEU A 232 -2.65 34.20 7.55
CA LEU A 232 -1.58 33.22 7.45
C LEU A 232 -0.21 33.90 7.35
N ASN A 233 0.67 33.58 8.30
CA ASN A 233 2.08 33.95 8.28
C ASN A 233 2.87 33.01 7.35
N ASP A 234 2.71 33.15 6.03
CA ASP A 234 3.38 32.32 5.01
C ASP A 234 4.86 32.66 4.80
N THR A 235 5.45 33.48 5.67
CA THR A 235 6.81 34.02 5.48
C THR A 235 7.93 32.96 5.42
N PRO A 236 7.89 31.82 6.14
CA PRO A 236 8.90 30.76 6.02
C PRO A 236 8.82 29.95 4.71
N SER A 237 7.69 30.02 4.01
CA SER A 237 7.38 29.20 2.82
C SER A 237 6.66 30.01 1.72
N SER A 238 6.95 31.32 1.66
CA SER A 238 6.27 32.27 0.78
C SER A 238 6.24 31.75 -0.65
N ARG A 239 5.15 32.02 -1.37
CA ARG A 239 5.00 31.61 -2.78
C ARG A 239 5.97 32.34 -3.70
N ARG A 240 6.49 33.51 -3.27
CA ARG A 240 7.51 34.30 -3.96
C ARG A 240 8.48 34.89 -2.92
N PRO A 241 9.35 34.09 -2.27
CA PRO A 241 10.25 34.56 -1.21
C PRO A 241 11.24 35.65 -1.67
N TRP A 242 11.46 35.78 -2.99
CA TRP A 242 12.42 36.70 -3.61
C TRP A 242 11.82 37.99 -4.15
N LEU A 243 10.49 38.21 -4.07
CA LEU A 243 9.93 39.55 -4.24
C LEU A 243 10.42 40.37 -3.02
N PHE A 244 11.46 41.17 -3.26
CA PHE A 244 12.23 41.95 -2.29
C PHE A 244 11.39 42.45 -1.10
N ARG A 245 11.56 41.84 0.08
CA ARG A 245 11.10 42.41 1.35
C ARG A 245 12.09 43.47 1.82
N LYS A 246 12.09 44.61 1.16
CA LYS A 246 12.65 45.83 1.77
C LYS A 246 11.72 46.20 2.94
N GLU A 247 12.25 46.78 4.01
CA GLU A 247 11.45 47.42 5.07
C GLU A 247 10.38 46.57 5.79
N TYR A 248 10.48 45.23 5.78
CA TYR A 248 9.50 44.36 6.47
C TYR A 248 9.34 44.66 7.96
N ASN A 249 10.42 45.10 8.64
CA ASN A 249 10.36 45.55 10.03
C ASN A 249 9.38 46.72 10.21
N THR A 250 9.41 47.70 9.30
CA THR A 250 8.52 48.87 9.30
C THR A 250 7.07 48.44 9.05
N ILE A 251 6.85 47.52 8.12
CA ILE A 251 5.53 46.96 7.82
C ILE A 251 4.98 46.21 9.04
N ASP A 252 5.81 45.37 9.67
CA ASP A 252 5.48 44.62 10.87
C ASP A 252 5.13 45.54 12.05
N GLU A 253 5.87 46.63 12.25
CA GLU A 253 5.57 47.65 13.28
C GLU A 253 4.24 48.37 13.01
N LEU A 254 3.98 48.74 11.75
CA LEU A 254 2.72 49.39 11.36
C LEU A 254 1.52 48.46 11.58
N LEU A 255 1.63 47.18 11.21
CA LEU A 255 0.55 46.22 11.43
C LEU A 255 0.33 45.93 12.92
N LYS A 256 1.40 45.81 13.73
CA LYS A 256 1.30 45.68 15.20
C LYS A 256 0.61 46.88 15.85
N LYS A 257 0.91 48.10 15.41
CA LYS A 257 0.29 49.33 15.93
C LYS A 257 -1.24 49.30 15.81
N TYR A 258 -1.77 48.54 14.85
CA TYR A 258 -3.19 48.42 14.54
C TYR A 258 -3.70 46.97 14.68
N GLU A 259 -3.13 46.19 15.60
CA GLU A 259 -3.44 44.76 15.75
C GLU A 259 -4.91 44.46 16.10
N GLU A 260 -5.59 45.38 16.79
CA GLU A 260 -6.99 45.24 17.22
C GLU A 260 -7.99 45.01 16.07
N PHE A 261 -7.66 45.44 14.84
CA PHE A 261 -8.50 45.19 13.66
C PHE A 261 -7.76 44.55 12.49
N THR A 262 -6.43 44.53 12.47
CA THR A 262 -5.66 43.84 11.42
C THR A 262 -5.45 42.34 11.69
N TYR A 263 -5.73 41.88 12.92
CA TYR A 263 -5.50 40.49 13.37
C TYR A 263 -4.04 40.03 13.29
N TYR A 264 -3.10 40.98 13.27
CA TYR A 264 -1.68 40.70 13.08
C TYR A 264 -1.08 39.86 14.22
N ALA A 265 -1.53 40.01 15.47
CA ALA A 265 -1.07 39.17 16.58
C ALA A 265 -1.62 37.72 16.52
N GLU A 266 -2.76 37.53 15.86
CA GLU A 266 -3.50 36.26 15.79
C GLU A 266 -3.13 35.42 14.56
N ARG A 267 -2.21 35.92 13.72
CA ARG A 267 -1.78 35.24 12.51
C ARG A 267 -1.09 33.91 12.83
N ARG A 268 -1.54 32.86 12.17
CA ARG A 268 -1.07 31.49 12.41
C ARG A 268 0.11 31.15 11.51
N HIS A 269 1.03 30.35 12.02
CA HIS A 269 2.16 29.87 11.22
C HIS A 269 1.72 28.81 10.19
N PRO A 270 2.51 28.57 9.11
CA PRO A 270 2.16 27.58 8.10
C PRO A 270 2.04 26.20 8.70
N GLU A 271 2.71 25.91 9.82
CA GLU A 271 2.63 24.63 10.55
C GLU A 271 1.35 24.49 11.38
N GLU A 272 0.78 25.60 11.84
CA GLU A 272 -0.49 25.64 12.60
C GLU A 272 -1.69 25.63 11.64
N PHE A 273 -1.58 26.38 10.53
CA PHE A 273 -2.41 26.15 9.36
C PHE A 273 -2.20 24.72 8.84
N ALA A 274 -0.98 24.18 8.80
CA ALA A 274 -0.68 22.80 8.39
C ALA A 274 -1.21 21.76 9.38
N SER A 275 -1.35 22.07 10.66
CA SER A 275 -1.90 21.16 11.68
C SER A 275 -3.42 21.08 11.55
N ALA A 276 -4.07 22.24 11.35
CA ALA A 276 -5.48 22.31 10.94
C ALA A 276 -5.72 21.76 9.51
N PHE A 277 -4.75 21.92 8.60
CA PHE A 277 -4.73 21.43 7.22
C PHE A 277 -4.39 19.95 7.13
N ASN A 278 -3.58 19.38 8.02
CA ASN A 278 -3.31 17.94 8.13
C ASN A 278 -4.50 17.24 8.80
N GLN A 279 -5.20 17.92 9.71
CA GLN A 279 -6.53 17.50 10.17
C GLN A 279 -7.60 17.61 9.05
N ARG A 280 -7.38 18.45 8.02
CA ARG A 280 -8.27 18.65 6.85
C ARG A 280 -7.81 18.01 5.53
N MET A 281 -6.62 17.42 5.46
CA MET A 281 -6.15 16.58 4.35
C MET A 281 -6.85 15.21 4.37
N ARG A 282 -8.04 15.13 4.99
CA ARG A 282 -9.06 14.12 4.69
C ARG A 282 -9.58 14.40 3.28
N GLY A 283 -8.83 13.95 2.28
CA GLY A 283 -9.13 14.19 0.86
C GLY A 283 -7.95 14.13 -0.10
N SER A 284 -6.70 13.90 0.32
CA SER A 284 -5.59 13.63 -0.61
C SER A 284 -5.08 12.21 -0.44
N TRP A 285 -4.89 11.48 -1.55
CA TRP A 285 -4.46 10.09 -1.55
C TRP A 285 -3.22 9.90 -2.44
N ASN A 286 -2.13 9.38 -1.88
CA ASN A 286 -0.81 9.19 -2.52
C ASN A 286 -0.15 10.43 -3.15
N LEU A 287 -0.62 11.65 -2.85
CA LEU A 287 -0.06 12.88 -3.39
C LEU A 287 1.43 13.06 -3.00
N PRO A 288 2.37 13.24 -3.95
CA PRO A 288 3.78 13.49 -3.65
C PRO A 288 3.98 14.74 -2.78
N ARG A 289 5.08 14.83 -2.03
CA ARG A 289 5.41 16.04 -1.26
C ARG A 289 5.65 17.22 -2.22
N ARG A 290 5.11 18.39 -1.89
CA ARG A 290 5.33 19.62 -2.66
C ARG A 290 6.81 19.94 -2.74
N ASN A 291 7.28 20.29 -3.94
CA ASN A 291 8.65 20.75 -4.13
C ASN A 291 8.79 22.22 -3.70
N PRO A 292 9.56 22.54 -2.64
CA PRO A 292 9.70 23.91 -2.16
C PRO A 292 10.47 24.81 -3.15
N ASN A 293 11.25 24.22 -4.05
CA ASN A 293 12.05 24.91 -5.07
C ASN A 293 11.39 24.85 -6.46
N PHE A 294 10.09 24.57 -6.55
CA PHE A 294 9.37 24.61 -7.82
C PHE A 294 9.55 25.99 -8.47
N THR A 295 9.90 26.01 -9.75
CA THR A 295 10.35 27.22 -10.45
C THR A 295 9.59 27.39 -11.77
N GLY A 296 9.14 28.62 -12.04
CA GLY A 296 8.44 28.98 -13.28
C GLY A 296 7.10 28.27 -13.47
N ARG A 297 6.73 28.08 -14.73
CA ARG A 297 5.57 27.32 -15.21
C ARG A 297 4.19 27.84 -14.83
N ASP A 298 4.09 29.09 -14.38
CA ASP A 298 2.81 29.72 -14.06
C ASP A 298 1.86 29.69 -15.28
N GLY A 299 2.38 30.00 -16.49
CA GLY A 299 1.60 29.92 -17.72
C GLY A 299 1.13 28.51 -18.07
N GLN A 300 1.96 27.48 -17.87
CA GLN A 300 1.59 26.08 -18.11
C GLN A 300 0.61 25.56 -17.06
N LEU A 301 0.73 26.02 -15.80
CA LEU A 301 -0.24 25.74 -14.75
C LEU A 301 -1.59 26.40 -15.04
N ASP A 302 -1.58 27.64 -15.54
CA ASP A 302 -2.78 28.34 -15.99
C ASP A 302 -3.38 27.66 -17.21
N GLN A 303 -2.56 27.23 -18.16
CA GLN A 303 -3.03 26.47 -19.32
C GLN A 303 -3.62 25.11 -18.91
N LEU A 304 -2.99 24.39 -17.96
CA LEU A 304 -3.52 23.16 -17.39
C LEU A 304 -4.89 23.44 -16.74
N ARG A 305 -4.97 24.50 -15.93
CA ARG A 305 -6.23 24.96 -15.31
C ARG A 305 -7.29 25.31 -16.35
N LEU A 306 -6.96 26.11 -17.37
CA LEU A 306 -7.88 26.55 -18.41
C LEU A 306 -8.38 25.38 -19.25
N ARG A 307 -7.51 24.42 -19.59
CA ARG A 307 -7.93 23.20 -20.32
C ARG A 307 -8.87 22.33 -19.48
N LEU A 308 -8.67 22.29 -18.16
CA LEU A 308 -9.55 21.59 -17.23
C LEU A 308 -10.88 22.33 -17.00
N VAL A 309 -10.91 23.68 -17.02
CA VAL A 309 -12.09 24.48 -16.65
C VAL A 309 -12.94 24.97 -17.85
N ASN A 310 -12.34 25.37 -18.98
CA ASN A 310 -13.05 26.09 -20.06
C ASN A 310 -13.77 25.23 -21.11
N GLN A 311 -13.80 23.89 -20.97
CA GLN A 311 -14.52 23.05 -21.93
C GLN A 311 -16.05 22.99 -21.68
N ASP A 312 -16.54 23.49 -20.55
CA ASP A 312 -17.96 23.45 -20.16
C ASP A 312 -18.84 24.55 -20.83
N ASP A 313 -18.26 25.62 -21.39
CA ASP A 313 -19.00 26.84 -21.77
C ASP A 313 -19.34 26.99 -23.27
N ARG A 314 -19.14 25.96 -24.11
CA ARG A 314 -19.56 26.02 -25.54
C ARG A 314 -21.06 25.76 -25.72
N GLY A 315 -21.90 26.63 -25.14
CA GLY A 315 -23.15 27.18 -25.70
C GLY A 315 -24.23 26.25 -26.31
N LYS A 316 -24.12 24.93 -26.23
CA LYS A 316 -25.16 23.98 -26.62
C LYS A 316 -25.39 23.05 -25.45
N GLN A 317 -26.64 22.91 -25.04
CA GLN A 317 -27.09 21.97 -24.02
C GLN A 317 -26.69 20.53 -24.41
N GLN A 318 -25.47 20.12 -24.12
CA GLN A 318 -24.96 18.77 -24.34
C GLN A 318 -24.04 18.38 -23.19
N GLN A 319 -24.49 17.36 -22.44
CA GLN A 319 -23.73 16.44 -21.58
C GLN A 319 -22.39 16.92 -21.01
N ARG A 320 -22.35 17.21 -19.70
CA ARG A 320 -21.13 17.45 -18.91
C ARG A 320 -20.26 16.19 -18.86
N VAL A 321 -19.14 16.15 -19.58
CA VAL A 321 -18.18 15.01 -19.67
C VAL A 321 -16.96 15.25 -18.78
N VAL A 322 -16.33 14.19 -18.25
CA VAL A 322 -15.05 14.25 -17.52
C VAL A 322 -13.95 14.85 -18.41
N VAL A 323 -13.31 15.93 -17.95
CA VAL A 323 -12.25 16.63 -18.70
C VAL A 323 -10.89 15.99 -18.39
N ARG A 324 -10.21 15.52 -19.43
CA ARG A 324 -8.86 14.91 -19.39
C ARG A 324 -7.84 15.86 -20.01
N VAL A 325 -6.69 16.01 -19.35
CA VAL A 325 -5.51 16.71 -19.88
C VAL A 325 -4.27 15.85 -19.74
N ASP A 326 -3.61 15.57 -20.86
CA ASP A 326 -2.37 14.81 -20.87
C ASP A 326 -1.18 15.76 -20.83
N VAL A 327 -0.34 15.67 -19.80
CA VAL A 327 0.93 16.36 -19.71
C VAL A 327 1.99 15.44 -20.32
N ALA A 328 2.32 15.68 -21.58
CA ALA A 328 3.28 14.88 -22.35
C ALA A 328 4.62 15.60 -22.47
N GLY A 329 5.72 14.84 -22.52
CA GLY A 329 7.05 15.41 -22.70
C GLY A 329 8.19 14.44 -22.36
N MET A 330 9.42 14.83 -22.66
CA MET A 330 10.60 14.00 -22.42
C MET A 330 10.82 13.66 -20.93
N GLY A 331 11.55 12.59 -20.64
CA GLY A 331 12.02 12.30 -19.29
C GLY A 331 12.81 13.47 -18.69
N GLY A 332 12.61 13.76 -17.40
CA GLY A 332 13.35 14.83 -16.70
C GLY A 332 12.85 16.27 -16.93
N VAL A 333 11.79 16.48 -17.73
CA VAL A 333 11.23 17.82 -18.00
C VAL A 333 10.35 18.38 -16.88
N GLY A 334 10.05 17.57 -15.85
CA GLY A 334 9.30 17.99 -14.67
C GLY A 334 7.77 17.82 -14.76
N LYS A 335 7.26 16.88 -15.58
CA LYS A 335 5.81 16.61 -15.71
C LYS A 335 5.15 16.31 -14.36
N SER A 336 5.65 15.31 -13.64
CA SER A 336 5.15 14.94 -12.31
C SER A 336 5.28 16.10 -11.32
N GLN A 337 6.32 16.93 -11.44
CA GLN A 337 6.49 18.12 -10.60
C GLN A 337 5.45 19.21 -10.91
N LEU A 338 5.16 19.47 -12.19
CA LEU A 338 4.12 20.42 -12.62
C LEU A 338 2.75 19.99 -12.08
N VAL A 339 2.40 18.71 -12.21
CA VAL A 339 1.11 18.20 -11.75
C VAL A 339 1.04 18.16 -10.22
N THR A 340 2.13 17.82 -9.54
CA THR A 340 2.21 17.93 -8.08
C THR A 340 1.93 19.36 -7.63
N GLU A 341 2.62 20.35 -8.22
CA GLU A 341 2.42 21.75 -7.88
C GLU A 341 0.98 22.22 -8.20
N TYR A 342 0.41 21.79 -9.32
CA TYR A 342 -0.99 22.06 -9.65
C TYR A 342 -1.95 21.55 -8.57
N CYS A 343 -1.73 20.33 -8.05
CA CYS A 343 -2.54 19.76 -6.97
C CYS A 343 -2.48 20.64 -5.73
N TYR A 344 -1.28 21.02 -5.26
CA TYR A 344 -1.13 21.87 -4.07
C TYR A 344 -1.67 23.29 -4.25
N ARG A 345 -1.68 23.84 -5.48
CA ARG A 345 -2.23 25.18 -5.75
C ARG A 345 -3.76 25.21 -5.80
N ASN A 346 -4.41 24.07 -6.12
CA ASN A 346 -5.85 24.02 -6.36
C ASN A 346 -6.60 23.11 -5.35
N PHE A 347 -5.91 22.38 -4.47
CA PHE A 347 -6.51 21.62 -3.37
C PHE A 347 -6.24 22.32 -2.02
N PRO A 348 -7.24 22.45 -1.12
CA PRO A 348 -8.61 21.94 -1.22
C PRO A 348 -9.60 22.92 -1.89
N ALA A 349 -9.13 24.09 -2.36
CA ALA A 349 -9.99 25.19 -2.83
C ALA A 349 -10.91 24.84 -4.02
N GLN A 350 -10.40 24.07 -4.99
CA GLN A 350 -11.11 23.66 -6.21
C GLN A 350 -11.53 22.18 -6.17
N TYR A 351 -10.75 21.33 -5.49
CA TYR A 351 -11.01 19.90 -5.36
C TYR A 351 -11.15 19.54 -3.88
N GLY A 352 -12.19 18.79 -3.53
CA GLY A 352 -12.32 18.17 -2.22
C GLY A 352 -11.64 16.79 -2.15
N LEU A 353 -11.20 16.24 -3.28
CA LEU A 353 -10.48 14.97 -3.36
C LEU A 353 -9.37 15.01 -4.43
N VAL A 354 -8.13 14.70 -4.09
CA VAL A 354 -7.00 14.53 -5.03
C VAL A 354 -6.42 13.13 -4.88
N ILE A 355 -6.29 12.41 -5.99
CA ILE A 355 -5.82 11.03 -6.01
C ILE A 355 -4.65 10.92 -6.98
N TRP A 356 -3.51 10.44 -6.49
CA TRP A 356 -2.31 10.20 -7.29
C TRP A 356 -2.07 8.71 -7.51
N LEU A 357 -1.91 8.30 -8.76
CA LEU A 357 -1.82 6.89 -9.17
C LEU A 357 -0.55 6.65 -9.99
N ASN A 358 0.20 5.60 -9.67
CA ASN A 358 1.31 5.11 -10.47
C ASN A 358 0.78 4.28 -11.64
N SER A 359 1.05 4.72 -12.86
CA SER A 359 0.46 4.20 -14.10
C SER A 359 1.48 3.56 -15.05
N GLU A 360 2.66 3.22 -14.54
CA GLU A 360 3.77 2.62 -15.32
C GLU A 360 3.36 1.29 -15.97
N SER A 361 2.59 0.48 -15.27
CA SER A 361 2.00 -0.76 -15.79
C SER A 361 0.56 -0.93 -15.32
N ALA A 362 -0.20 -1.74 -16.05
CA ALA A 362 -1.56 -2.12 -15.66
C ALA A 362 -1.64 -2.65 -14.21
N ASP A 363 -0.64 -3.43 -13.79
CA ASP A 363 -0.58 -4.01 -12.45
C ASP A 363 -0.36 -2.96 -11.37
N SER A 364 0.54 -1.99 -11.60
CA SER A 364 0.80 -0.90 -10.67
C SER A 364 -0.42 0.03 -10.49
N LEU A 365 -1.09 0.37 -11.59
CA LEU A 365 -2.26 1.25 -11.59
C LEU A 365 -3.45 0.64 -10.88
N LEU A 366 -3.65 -0.65 -11.12
CA LEU A 366 -4.67 -1.46 -10.49
C LEU A 366 -4.42 -1.62 -8.99
N ALA A 367 -3.16 -1.83 -8.57
CA ALA A 367 -2.81 -1.86 -7.16
C ALA A 367 -3.20 -0.56 -6.44
N ASP A 368 -2.98 0.58 -7.09
CA ASP A 368 -3.37 1.88 -6.55
C ASP A 368 -4.90 2.08 -6.49
N TYR A 369 -5.66 1.68 -7.52
CA TYR A 369 -7.13 1.71 -7.48
C TYR A 369 -7.72 0.84 -6.35
N ARG A 370 -7.08 -0.30 -6.04
CA ARG A 370 -7.49 -1.15 -4.90
C ARG A 370 -7.25 -0.48 -3.57
N SER A 371 -6.05 0.06 -3.39
CA SER A 371 -5.65 0.72 -2.16
C SER A 371 -6.53 1.95 -1.91
N LEU A 372 -6.81 2.72 -2.97
CA LEU A 372 -7.72 3.85 -2.93
C LEU A 372 -9.16 3.46 -2.55
N LEU A 373 -9.69 2.35 -3.07
CA LEU A 373 -11.03 1.87 -2.73
C LEU A 373 -11.13 1.45 -1.26
N SER A 374 -10.06 0.87 -0.71
CA SER A 374 -9.93 0.48 0.70
C SER A 374 -9.90 1.70 1.62
N ASP A 375 -9.13 2.74 1.27
CA ASP A 375 -8.97 3.94 2.09
C ASP A 375 -10.21 4.84 2.05
N MET A 376 -10.88 4.96 0.89
CA MET A 376 -12.16 5.69 0.78
C MET A 376 -13.31 5.02 1.53
N ALA A 377 -13.14 3.81 2.07
CA ALA A 377 -14.15 3.14 2.88
C ALA A 377 -14.13 3.58 4.37
N MET A 378 -13.18 4.43 4.78
CA MET A 378 -12.96 4.77 6.20
C MET A 378 -13.49 6.15 6.65
N ASP A 379 -14.03 7.01 5.77
CA ASP A 379 -14.26 8.43 6.16
C ASP A 379 -15.54 9.09 5.58
N VAL A 380 -16.62 8.32 5.35
CA VAL A 380 -17.92 8.90 4.93
C VAL A 380 -19.05 8.44 5.85
N ASP A 381 -19.35 9.27 6.84
CA ASP A 381 -20.61 9.23 7.58
C ASP A 381 -21.73 9.76 6.67
N VAL A 382 -22.25 8.89 5.81
CA VAL A 382 -23.51 9.13 5.08
C VAL A 382 -24.46 8.05 5.54
N GLY A 383 -25.34 8.44 6.48
CA GLY A 383 -26.45 7.62 6.93
C GLY A 383 -27.24 7.05 5.75
N GLY A 384 -27.36 5.73 5.74
CA GLY A 384 -28.12 5.00 4.73
C GLY A 384 -27.44 3.69 4.33
N VAL A 385 -27.61 2.66 5.14
CA VAL A 385 -27.68 1.23 4.77
C VAL A 385 -26.92 0.84 3.49
N SER A 386 -25.65 0.43 3.63
CA SER A 386 -25.02 -0.57 2.74
C SER A 386 -23.68 -1.07 3.32
N ASP A 387 -23.72 -1.82 4.43
CA ASP A 387 -22.54 -2.45 5.04
C ASP A 387 -22.25 -3.83 4.42
N ASN A 388 -21.99 -3.86 3.11
CA ASN A 388 -21.51 -5.02 2.34
C ASN A 388 -20.55 -4.52 1.24
N ALA A 389 -19.41 -3.92 1.62
CA ALA A 389 -18.38 -3.52 0.65
C ALA A 389 -17.52 -4.74 0.28
N ASP A 390 -17.98 -5.41 -0.78
CA ASP A 390 -17.51 -6.67 -1.38
C ASP A 390 -16.00 -6.75 -1.66
N VAL A 391 -15.42 -7.91 -1.30
CA VAL A 391 -13.99 -8.27 -1.45
C VAL A 391 -13.73 -9.08 -2.73
N ASN A 392 -14.72 -9.22 -3.62
CA ASN A 392 -14.59 -9.89 -4.93
C ASN A 392 -14.92 -8.97 -6.10
N LYS A 393 -14.67 -7.67 -5.99
CA LYS A 393 -14.86 -6.80 -7.14
C LYS A 393 -13.83 -7.20 -8.22
N SER A 394 -14.29 -7.63 -9.39
CA SER A 394 -13.43 -7.83 -10.58
C SER A 394 -12.63 -6.56 -10.89
N THR A 395 -11.60 -6.62 -11.75
CA THR A 395 -10.89 -5.38 -12.16
C THR A 395 -11.89 -4.32 -12.66
N GLU A 396 -12.88 -4.75 -13.44
CA GLU A 396 -13.95 -3.91 -13.97
C GLU A 396 -14.93 -3.42 -12.88
N GLU A 397 -15.16 -4.19 -11.81
CA GLU A 397 -16.02 -3.79 -10.69
C GLU A 397 -15.28 -2.93 -9.66
N ILE A 398 -13.97 -3.10 -9.44
CA ILE A 398 -13.15 -2.24 -8.58
C ILE A 398 -13.04 -0.89 -9.24
N VAL A 399 -12.61 -0.91 -10.49
CA VAL A 399 -12.53 0.28 -11.32
C VAL A 399 -13.93 0.87 -11.49
N GLY A 400 -14.96 0.05 -11.73
CA GLY A 400 -16.36 0.47 -11.82
C GLY A 400 -16.90 1.07 -10.52
N GLU A 401 -16.54 0.53 -9.36
CA GLU A 401 -16.94 1.05 -8.04
C GLU A 401 -16.21 2.35 -7.73
N VAL A 402 -14.89 2.41 -7.93
CA VAL A 402 -14.13 3.66 -7.76
C VAL A 402 -14.70 4.72 -8.70
N LYS A 403 -14.96 4.39 -9.98
CA LYS A 403 -15.66 5.26 -10.92
C LYS A 403 -17.05 5.66 -10.43
N THR A 404 -17.81 4.74 -9.83
CA THR A 404 -19.16 5.01 -9.31
C THR A 404 -19.13 5.89 -8.06
N ARG A 405 -18.14 5.72 -7.17
CA ARG A 405 -17.93 6.57 -5.98
C ARG A 405 -17.48 7.96 -6.39
N LEU A 406 -16.55 8.05 -7.34
CA LEU A 406 -16.15 9.32 -7.95
C LEU A 406 -17.33 9.97 -8.68
N PHE A 407 -18.19 9.20 -9.34
CA PHE A 407 -19.43 9.69 -9.96
C PHE A 407 -20.43 10.23 -8.91
N ARG A 408 -20.58 9.54 -7.77
CA ARG A 408 -21.46 9.92 -6.65
C ARG A 408 -20.87 10.99 -5.73
N SER A 409 -19.59 11.34 -5.91
CA SER A 409 -18.90 12.31 -5.07
C SER A 409 -19.62 13.66 -5.10
N ARG A 410 -19.93 14.20 -3.92
CA ARG A 410 -20.51 15.54 -3.77
C ARG A 410 -19.46 16.65 -3.88
N VAL A 411 -18.18 16.29 -3.76
CA VAL A 411 -17.04 17.20 -3.89
C VAL A 411 -16.34 17.00 -5.24
N PRO A 412 -15.83 18.07 -5.88
CA PRO A 412 -15.03 17.93 -7.10
C PRO A 412 -13.75 17.15 -6.82
N TRP A 413 -13.35 16.26 -7.72
CA TRP A 413 -12.14 15.46 -7.56
C TRP A 413 -11.14 15.65 -8.70
N LEU A 414 -9.86 15.40 -8.41
CA LEU A 414 -8.76 15.39 -9.37
C LEU A 414 -8.04 14.04 -9.31
N LEU A 415 -7.96 13.37 -10.45
CA LEU A 415 -7.32 12.07 -10.61
C LEU A 415 -6.05 12.24 -11.44
N VAL A 416 -4.89 11.89 -10.87
CA VAL A 416 -3.58 11.99 -11.52
C VAL A 416 -3.05 10.60 -11.84
N PHE A 417 -2.82 10.31 -13.12
CA PHE A 417 -2.13 9.11 -13.61
C PHE A 417 -0.69 9.46 -13.95
N ASP A 418 0.27 9.07 -13.11
CA ASP A 418 1.69 9.39 -13.28
C ASP A 418 2.44 8.23 -13.97
N ASN A 419 3.38 8.56 -14.86
CA ASN A 419 4.21 7.60 -15.63
C ASN A 419 3.44 6.65 -16.56
N LEU A 420 2.37 7.11 -17.21
CA LEU A 420 1.64 6.26 -18.14
C LEU A 420 2.47 5.93 -19.39
N GLU A 421 2.76 4.64 -19.59
CA GLU A 421 3.43 4.12 -20.80
C GLU A 421 2.40 3.64 -21.83
N ASP A 422 1.39 2.87 -21.42
CA ASP A 422 0.34 2.34 -22.31
C ASP A 422 -0.96 3.17 -22.19
N HIS A 423 -1.34 3.87 -23.26
CA HIS A 423 -2.55 4.71 -23.30
C HIS A 423 -3.85 3.92 -23.33
N ASP A 424 -3.83 2.65 -23.73
CA ASP A 424 -5.02 1.81 -23.77
C ASP A 424 -5.60 1.59 -22.37
N LEU A 425 -4.76 1.65 -21.33
CA LEU A 425 -5.17 1.55 -19.93
C LEU A 425 -6.17 2.66 -19.54
N LEU A 426 -6.11 3.85 -20.14
CA LEU A 426 -7.05 4.92 -19.78
C LEU A 426 -8.49 4.61 -20.20
N ASN A 427 -8.70 3.76 -21.21
CA ASN A 427 -10.04 3.35 -21.64
C ASN A 427 -10.79 2.64 -20.52
N ASP A 428 -10.05 1.84 -19.76
CA ASP A 428 -10.61 0.97 -18.75
C ASP A 428 -10.65 1.66 -17.39
N PHE A 429 -9.72 2.58 -17.07
CA PHE A 429 -9.58 3.14 -15.72
C PHE A 429 -10.22 4.53 -15.52
N VAL A 430 -10.37 5.35 -16.56
CA VAL A 430 -10.94 6.71 -16.43
C VAL A 430 -12.47 6.69 -16.24
N PRO A 431 -13.05 7.39 -15.24
CA PRO A 431 -14.51 7.49 -15.09
C PRO A 431 -15.16 8.13 -16.32
N ARG A 432 -16.21 7.51 -16.87
CA ARG A 432 -16.98 7.99 -18.02
C ARG A 432 -18.45 8.14 -17.63
N GLY A 433 -19.08 9.27 -17.94
CA GLY A 433 -20.51 9.49 -17.69
C GLY A 433 -20.90 10.98 -17.65
N ALA A 434 -22.15 11.28 -18.03
CA ALA A 434 -22.67 12.64 -18.00
C ALA A 434 -22.99 13.07 -16.56
N GLY A 435 -22.49 14.23 -16.11
CA GLY A 435 -22.81 14.83 -14.79
C GLY A 435 -21.75 14.67 -13.69
N VAL A 436 -20.57 14.13 -14.01
CA VAL A 436 -19.44 13.98 -13.08
C VAL A 436 -18.73 15.32 -12.86
N ARG A 437 -18.40 15.66 -11.60
CA ARG A 437 -17.55 16.81 -11.25
C ARG A 437 -16.12 16.33 -10.97
N GLY A 438 -15.35 16.09 -12.02
CA GLY A 438 -14.01 15.53 -11.87
C GLY A 438 -13.09 15.82 -13.05
N HIS A 439 -11.82 16.01 -12.74
CA HIS A 439 -10.76 16.26 -13.70
C HIS A 439 -9.73 15.13 -13.69
N VAL A 440 -9.21 14.79 -14.87
CA VAL A 440 -8.16 13.78 -15.03
C VAL A 440 -6.92 14.43 -15.61
N VAL A 441 -5.78 14.17 -14.98
CA VAL A 441 -4.47 14.59 -15.49
C VAL A 441 -3.58 13.36 -15.65
N VAL A 442 -2.92 13.25 -16.79
CA VAL A 442 -2.03 12.12 -17.10
C VAL A 442 -0.62 12.66 -17.31
N THR A 443 0.42 12.00 -16.81
CA THR A 443 1.81 12.28 -17.20
C THR A 443 2.33 11.12 -18.06
N THR A 444 2.90 11.45 -19.22
CA THR A 444 3.41 10.42 -20.15
C THR A 444 4.65 10.88 -20.92
N ARG A 445 5.41 9.90 -21.44
CA ARG A 445 6.52 10.11 -22.38
C ARG A 445 6.08 9.99 -23.84
N HIS A 446 4.93 9.38 -24.12
CA HIS A 446 4.43 9.19 -25.47
C HIS A 446 3.84 10.50 -26.01
N ILE A 447 4.32 10.91 -27.19
CA ILE A 447 3.78 12.02 -27.96
C ILE A 447 3.16 11.37 -29.19
N GLU A 448 1.87 11.08 -29.17
CA GLU A 448 1.18 10.55 -30.36
C GLU A 448 1.10 11.66 -31.42
N THR A 449 1.82 11.47 -32.53
CA THR A 449 1.95 12.45 -33.61
C THR A 449 0.78 12.46 -34.60
N GLU A 450 -0.25 11.61 -34.42
CA GLU A 450 -1.31 11.41 -35.43
C GLU A 450 -2.76 11.62 -34.93
N ALA A 451 -2.98 12.17 -33.74
CA ALA A 451 -4.34 12.51 -33.29
C ALA A 451 -4.74 13.93 -33.72
N VAL A 452 -5.41 14.02 -34.87
CA VAL A 452 -6.15 15.19 -35.35
C VAL A 452 -7.14 15.67 -34.26
N ASP A 453 -6.96 16.89 -33.76
CA ASP A 453 -7.95 17.80 -33.15
C ASP A 453 -8.96 17.21 -32.12
N SER A 454 -8.59 16.19 -31.36
CA SER A 454 -9.47 15.59 -30.33
C SER A 454 -8.83 15.55 -28.94
N HIS A 455 -8.83 16.71 -28.29
CA HIS A 455 -8.95 16.93 -26.83
C HIS A 455 -7.70 16.73 -25.93
N GLY A 456 -7.15 17.85 -25.40
CA GLY A 456 -6.66 17.89 -24.02
C GLY A 456 -5.14 17.95 -23.75
N THR A 457 -4.25 17.61 -24.69
CA THR A 457 -2.81 17.48 -24.38
C THR A 457 -2.09 18.82 -24.13
N LEU A 458 -1.39 18.93 -23.00
CA LEU A 458 -0.39 19.95 -22.68
C LEU A 458 1.01 19.38 -22.91
N ILE A 459 1.61 19.74 -24.04
CA ILE A 459 3.01 19.40 -24.32
C ILE A 459 3.91 20.25 -23.43
N LEU A 460 4.59 19.61 -22.49
CA LEU A 460 5.57 20.24 -21.63
C LEU A 460 6.95 20.13 -22.28
N GLY A 461 7.36 21.22 -22.94
CA GLY A 461 8.73 21.39 -23.43
C GLY A 461 9.72 21.66 -22.29
N CYS A 462 10.99 21.88 -22.61
CA CYS A 462 12.00 22.32 -21.64
C CYS A 462 11.65 23.70 -21.02
N PHE A 463 12.43 24.14 -20.03
CA PHE A 463 12.30 25.49 -19.47
C PHE A 463 12.61 26.54 -20.55
N ASP A 464 12.03 27.73 -20.42
CA ASP A 464 12.60 28.87 -21.12
C ASP A 464 13.90 29.31 -20.45
N ILE A 465 14.61 30.26 -21.07
CA ILE A 465 15.90 30.70 -20.55
C ILE A 465 15.77 31.39 -19.19
N SER A 466 14.67 32.10 -18.94
CA SER A 466 14.44 32.81 -17.68
C SER A 466 14.13 31.85 -16.54
N GLU A 467 13.29 30.84 -16.79
CA GLU A 467 12.99 29.75 -15.86
C GLU A 467 14.24 28.93 -15.53
N SER A 468 15.07 28.66 -16.55
CA SER A 468 16.33 27.92 -16.40
C SER A 468 17.33 28.67 -15.53
N LEU A 469 17.51 29.96 -15.79
CA LEU A 469 18.34 30.84 -14.98
C LEU A 469 17.81 30.95 -13.55
N GLU A 470 16.50 31.11 -13.38
CA GLU A 470 15.89 31.19 -12.06
C GLU A 470 16.13 29.90 -11.26
N LEU A 471 15.91 28.73 -11.87
CA LEU A 471 16.12 27.44 -11.21
C LEU A 471 17.59 27.25 -10.86
N LEU A 472 18.49 27.57 -11.79
CA LEU A 472 19.93 27.46 -11.59
C LEU A 472 20.41 28.39 -10.49
N CYS A 473 20.02 29.67 -10.48
CA CYS A 473 20.39 30.63 -9.42
C CYS A 473 19.88 30.22 -8.05
N ARG A 474 18.61 29.79 -7.96
CA ARG A 474 18.01 29.33 -6.71
C ARG A 474 18.67 28.07 -6.20
N SER A 475 19.00 27.14 -7.10
CA SER A 475 19.53 25.83 -6.73
C SER A 475 21.05 25.81 -6.59
N ALA A 476 21.81 26.68 -7.25
CA ALA A 476 23.26 26.75 -7.11
C ALA A 476 23.65 27.59 -5.89
N GLY A 477 22.84 28.60 -5.54
CA GLY A 477 23.16 29.62 -4.55
C GLY A 477 23.52 30.93 -5.23
N LEU A 478 23.07 32.06 -4.65
CA LEU A 478 23.25 33.39 -5.24
C LEU A 478 24.74 33.73 -5.51
N HIS A 479 25.64 33.28 -4.64
CA HIS A 479 27.08 33.54 -4.78
C HIS A 479 27.74 32.79 -5.95
N ASN A 480 27.17 31.67 -6.40
CA ASN A 480 27.68 30.90 -7.54
C ASN A 480 27.35 31.55 -8.90
N VAL A 481 26.41 32.49 -8.93
CA VAL A 481 25.92 33.12 -10.18
C VAL A 481 26.14 34.64 -10.22
N ASP A 482 26.67 35.22 -9.15
CA ASP A 482 26.89 36.66 -9.04
C ASP A 482 28.03 37.16 -9.96
N GLY A 483 27.85 38.37 -10.50
CA GLY A 483 28.76 39.02 -11.45
C GLY A 483 28.42 38.82 -12.92
N GLU A 484 28.79 39.80 -13.74
CA GLU A 484 28.43 39.89 -15.17
C GLU A 484 28.89 38.66 -15.99
N LYS A 485 30.12 38.20 -15.76
CA LYS A 485 30.67 37.00 -16.43
C LYS A 485 29.93 35.71 -16.03
N ASN A 486 29.57 35.55 -14.76
CA ASN A 486 28.82 34.39 -14.29
C ASN A 486 27.38 34.38 -14.78
N THR A 487 26.75 35.55 -14.89
CA THR A 487 25.41 35.67 -15.48
C THR A 487 25.42 35.25 -16.96
N LEU A 488 26.45 35.65 -17.71
CA LEU A 488 26.66 35.22 -19.10
C LEU A 488 26.90 33.70 -19.19
N ALA A 489 27.77 33.14 -18.34
CA ALA A 489 28.03 31.70 -18.33
C ALA A 489 26.82 30.88 -17.90
N ALA A 490 26.04 31.34 -16.92
CA ALA A 490 24.80 30.69 -16.50
C ALA A 490 23.79 30.63 -17.66
N THR A 491 23.70 31.71 -18.43
CA THR A 491 22.84 31.77 -19.62
C THR A 491 23.28 30.76 -20.68
N GLU A 492 24.59 30.67 -20.93
CA GLU A 492 25.13 29.72 -21.89
C GLU A 492 24.97 28.27 -21.43
N LEU A 493 25.20 28.00 -20.15
CA LEU A 493 25.02 26.69 -19.55
C LEU A 493 23.58 26.20 -19.68
N CYS A 494 22.60 27.08 -19.42
CA CYS A 494 21.18 26.75 -19.58
C CYS A 494 20.87 26.28 -21.00
N LYS A 495 21.38 27.01 -22.01
CA LYS A 495 21.23 26.62 -23.43
C LYS A 495 21.90 25.28 -23.72
N MET A 496 23.15 25.08 -23.28
CA MET A 496 23.90 23.84 -23.50
C MET A 496 23.25 22.62 -22.83
N MET A 497 22.56 22.81 -21.71
CA MET A 497 21.82 21.74 -21.04
C MET A 497 20.44 21.46 -21.68
N GLY A 498 20.11 22.15 -22.76
CA GLY A 498 18.82 22.06 -23.43
C GLY A 498 17.68 22.57 -22.58
N ASN A 499 17.95 23.46 -21.62
CA ASN A 499 17.01 23.97 -20.62
C ASN A 499 16.24 22.87 -19.87
N LEU A 500 16.85 21.70 -19.67
CA LEU A 500 16.21 20.56 -19.02
C LEU A 500 16.29 20.67 -17.48
N PRO A 501 15.16 20.73 -16.75
CA PRO A 501 15.16 20.93 -15.29
C PRO A 501 15.98 19.90 -14.51
N LEU A 502 15.92 18.62 -14.91
CA LEU A 502 16.71 17.57 -14.26
C LEU A 502 18.22 17.80 -14.42
N ALA A 503 18.69 18.15 -15.62
CA ALA A 503 20.11 18.44 -15.86
C ALA A 503 20.57 19.69 -15.08
N LEU A 504 19.76 20.75 -15.10
CA LEU A 504 20.01 21.97 -14.34
C LEU A 504 20.06 21.72 -12.83
N GLY A 505 19.16 20.89 -12.30
CA GLY A 505 19.16 20.50 -10.89
C GLY A 505 20.43 19.76 -10.49
N MET A 506 20.91 18.84 -11.34
CA MET A 506 22.18 18.13 -11.10
C MET A 506 23.39 19.07 -11.18
N ALA A 507 23.42 19.97 -12.16
CA ALA A 507 24.47 20.97 -12.30
C ALA A 507 24.52 21.93 -11.11
N ALA A 508 23.35 22.39 -10.66
CA ALA A 508 23.22 23.27 -9.51
C ALA A 508 23.66 22.56 -8.21
N ALA A 509 23.32 21.28 -8.04
CA ALA A 509 23.79 20.48 -6.92
C ALA A 509 25.32 20.36 -6.92
N TYR A 510 25.93 20.11 -8.09
CA TYR A 510 27.38 20.11 -8.25
C TYR A 510 28.00 21.48 -7.89
N MET A 511 27.48 22.58 -8.46
CA MET A 511 28.01 23.93 -8.20
C MET A 511 27.99 24.27 -6.72
N ARG A 512 26.87 23.97 -6.05
CA ARG A 512 26.71 24.21 -4.61
C ARG A 512 27.68 23.35 -3.79
N ARG A 513 27.87 22.09 -4.19
CA ARG A 513 28.71 21.12 -3.46
C ARG A 513 30.20 21.37 -3.63
N CYS A 514 30.62 21.78 -4.82
CA CYS A 514 32.01 22.06 -5.17
C CYS A 514 32.38 23.55 -5.00
N ASP A 515 31.43 24.39 -4.59
CA ASP A 515 31.55 25.84 -4.48
C ASP A 515 32.14 26.51 -5.73
N VAL A 516 31.72 26.04 -6.90
CA VAL A 516 32.18 26.58 -8.20
C VAL A 516 31.16 27.54 -8.79
N GLN A 517 31.65 28.62 -9.38
CA GLN A 517 30.82 29.58 -10.10
C GLN A 517 30.40 29.05 -11.48
N CYS A 518 29.36 29.64 -12.08
CA CYS A 518 28.84 29.17 -13.37
C CYS A 518 29.87 29.19 -14.50
N VAL A 519 30.80 30.15 -14.54
CA VAL A 519 31.88 30.17 -15.55
C VAL A 519 32.74 28.93 -15.45
N GLU A 520 33.20 28.59 -14.25
CA GLU A 520 34.07 27.45 -14.03
C GLU A 520 33.34 26.13 -14.30
N TYR A 521 32.08 26.03 -13.90
CA TYR A 521 31.28 24.84 -14.21
C TYR A 521 31.08 24.66 -15.73
N LEU A 522 30.82 25.75 -16.46
CA LEU A 522 30.64 25.71 -17.92
C LEU A 522 31.91 25.18 -18.62
N ASP A 523 33.09 25.64 -18.20
CA ASP A 523 34.37 25.14 -18.73
C ASP A 523 34.53 23.63 -18.48
N ARG A 524 34.21 23.17 -17.26
CA ARG A 524 34.23 21.75 -16.90
C ARG A 524 33.22 20.93 -17.71
N TYR A 525 32.01 21.47 -17.91
CA TYR A 525 30.95 20.83 -18.69
C TYR A 525 31.38 20.61 -20.14
N ILE A 526 31.90 21.66 -20.80
CA ILE A 526 32.41 21.57 -22.18
C ILE A 526 33.53 20.54 -22.28
N ALA A 527 34.46 20.49 -21.31
CA ALA A 527 35.52 19.50 -21.28
C ALA A 527 34.99 18.06 -21.11
N SER A 528 33.88 17.87 -20.38
CA SER A 528 33.29 16.57 -20.06
C SER A 528 32.36 15.98 -21.13
N GLU A 529 31.95 16.78 -22.13
CA GLU A 529 30.94 16.40 -23.14
C GLU A 529 31.34 15.14 -23.93
N LYS A 530 32.63 14.96 -24.22
CA LYS A 530 33.15 13.75 -24.87
C LYS A 530 32.94 12.49 -24.04
N THR A 531 33.06 12.59 -22.72
CA THR A 531 32.82 11.49 -21.78
C THR A 531 31.32 11.22 -21.64
N GLY A 532 30.51 12.28 -21.57
CA GLY A 532 29.05 12.18 -21.53
C GLY A 532 28.44 11.53 -22.77
N GLN A 533 29.01 11.75 -23.97
CA GLN A 533 28.59 11.10 -25.21
C GLN A 533 28.72 9.56 -25.17
N SER A 534 29.73 9.04 -24.46
CA SER A 534 29.89 7.59 -24.28
C SER A 534 28.78 6.99 -23.41
N LEU A 535 28.34 7.71 -22.37
CA LEU A 535 27.21 7.35 -21.51
C LEU A 535 25.87 7.45 -22.27
N TYR A 536 25.69 8.53 -23.03
CA TYR A 536 24.51 8.77 -23.88
C TYR A 536 24.29 7.64 -24.89
N GLY A 537 25.33 7.24 -25.62
CA GLY A 537 25.25 6.21 -26.66
C GLY A 537 24.94 4.81 -26.15
N LYS A 538 25.04 4.56 -24.83
CA LYS A 538 24.75 3.26 -24.21
C LYS A 538 23.31 3.12 -23.70
N VAL A 539 22.55 4.19 -23.62
CA VAL A 539 21.19 4.19 -23.05
C VAL A 539 20.24 4.85 -24.04
N GLU A 540 19.38 4.05 -24.67
CA GLU A 540 18.31 4.59 -25.52
C GLU A 540 17.43 5.55 -24.70
N ASN A 541 17.20 6.75 -25.24
CA ASN A 541 16.35 7.81 -24.67
C ASN A 541 16.87 8.56 -23.42
N TYR A 542 18.18 8.52 -23.12
CA TYR A 542 18.79 9.27 -22.01
C TYR A 542 19.47 10.56 -22.52
N SER A 543 19.09 11.78 -22.13
CA SER A 543 19.62 13.04 -22.71
C SER A 543 21.12 13.30 -22.45
N LEU A 544 21.86 13.84 -23.43
CA LEU A 544 23.31 14.09 -23.33
C LEU A 544 23.67 15.05 -22.18
N SER A 545 22.82 16.05 -21.92
CA SER A 545 23.05 17.02 -20.84
C SER A 545 23.02 16.41 -19.44
N VAL A 546 22.12 15.44 -19.23
CA VAL A 546 22.06 14.66 -17.98
C VAL A 546 23.28 13.74 -17.87
N ALA A 547 23.67 13.07 -18.96
CA ALA A 547 24.85 12.21 -18.98
C ALA A 547 26.15 12.98 -18.67
N SER A 548 26.34 14.17 -19.23
CA SER A 548 27.51 15.02 -18.96
C SER A 548 27.52 15.56 -17.52
N SER A 549 26.39 16.05 -17.02
CA SER A 549 26.28 16.55 -15.63
C SER A 549 26.50 15.44 -14.59
N MET A 550 26.00 14.24 -14.90
CA MET A 550 26.25 13.03 -14.12
C MET A 550 27.73 12.63 -14.18
N SER A 551 28.36 12.65 -15.35
CA SER A 551 29.78 12.33 -15.51
C SER A 551 30.67 13.22 -14.65
N LEU A 552 30.38 14.52 -14.59
CA LEU A 552 31.08 15.46 -13.73
C LEU A 552 30.92 15.11 -12.26
N SER A 553 29.67 14.89 -11.82
CA SER A 553 29.37 14.54 -10.43
C SER A 553 30.04 13.23 -10.02
N LEU A 554 29.98 12.20 -10.87
CA LEU A 554 30.68 10.94 -10.66
C LEU A 554 32.20 11.11 -10.65
N GLY A 555 32.75 12.00 -11.48
CA GLY A 555 34.18 12.31 -11.49
C GLY A 555 34.66 12.95 -10.19
N GLU A 556 33.88 13.83 -9.57
CA GLU A 556 34.22 14.40 -8.25
C GLU A 556 33.99 13.39 -7.12
N ILE A 557 32.89 12.63 -7.17
CA ILE A 557 32.64 11.55 -6.20
C ILE A 557 33.76 10.52 -6.25
N GLU A 558 34.26 10.14 -7.43
CA GLU A 558 35.37 9.19 -7.57
C GLU A 558 36.67 9.75 -6.96
N LYS A 559 36.93 11.05 -7.09
CA LYS A 559 38.11 11.70 -6.48
C LYS A 559 38.02 11.75 -4.95
N GLU A 560 36.84 12.09 -4.42
CA GLU A 560 36.61 12.23 -2.98
C GLU A 560 36.46 10.89 -2.28
N SER A 561 35.70 9.97 -2.90
CA SER A 561 35.39 8.65 -2.37
C SER A 561 35.12 7.65 -3.51
N PRO A 562 36.16 6.95 -4.00
CA PRO A 562 35.99 5.85 -4.97
C PRO A 562 34.99 4.79 -4.48
N THR A 563 34.94 4.59 -3.16
CA THR A 563 34.00 3.71 -2.48
C THR A 563 32.54 4.08 -2.76
N THR A 564 32.20 5.37 -2.84
CA THR A 564 30.82 5.85 -3.08
C THR A 564 30.36 5.53 -4.50
N CYS A 565 31.21 5.70 -5.52
CA CYS A 565 30.90 5.27 -6.89
C CYS A 565 30.67 3.76 -6.97
N GLN A 566 31.43 2.98 -6.21
CA GLN A 566 31.25 1.53 -6.14
C GLN A 566 29.92 1.15 -5.48
N VAL A 567 29.52 1.85 -4.40
CA VAL A 567 28.18 1.68 -3.80
C VAL A 567 27.09 1.97 -4.82
N LEU A 568 27.23 3.02 -5.62
CA LEU A 568 26.26 3.35 -6.67
C LEU A 568 26.16 2.26 -7.74
N ARG A 569 27.29 1.64 -8.12
CA ARG A 569 27.30 0.45 -9.01
C ARG A 569 26.59 -0.75 -8.38
N LEU A 570 26.73 -0.98 -7.08
CA LEU A 570 26.00 -2.04 -6.36
C LEU A 570 24.49 -1.74 -6.27
N LEU A 571 24.11 -0.51 -5.90
CA LEU A 571 22.72 -0.06 -5.85
C LEU A 571 22.00 -0.19 -7.19
N SER A 572 22.74 -0.26 -8.29
CA SER A 572 22.19 -0.47 -9.60
C SER A 572 21.50 -1.84 -9.77
N PHE A 573 21.77 -2.84 -8.91
CA PHE A 573 21.10 -4.16 -8.97
C PHE A 573 19.94 -4.32 -7.98
N LEU A 574 19.66 -3.28 -7.17
CA LEU A 574 18.64 -3.32 -6.13
C LEU A 574 17.38 -2.56 -6.54
N GLY A 575 16.27 -2.80 -5.83
CA GLY A 575 15.06 -1.97 -5.94
C GLY A 575 15.37 -0.47 -5.75
N PRO A 576 14.69 0.43 -6.49
CA PRO A 576 14.99 1.86 -6.51
C PRO A 576 14.68 2.58 -5.20
N ASP A 577 13.75 2.04 -4.42
CA ASP A 577 13.23 2.64 -3.18
C ASP A 577 13.65 1.83 -1.94
N GLN A 578 13.34 2.34 -0.74
CA GLN A 578 13.63 1.70 0.55
C GLN A 578 15.13 1.50 0.84
N ILE A 579 16.01 2.25 0.18
CA ILE A 579 17.45 2.17 0.40
C ILE A 579 17.77 2.74 1.78
N THR A 580 18.35 1.93 2.68
CA THR A 580 18.70 2.36 4.04
C THR A 580 20.22 2.46 4.21
N LYS A 581 20.69 3.30 5.16
CA LYS A 581 22.11 3.34 5.55
C LYS A 581 22.65 1.96 5.95
N TRP A 582 21.81 1.18 6.64
CA TRP A 582 22.13 -0.20 7.03
C TRP A 582 22.36 -1.13 5.83
N LEU A 583 21.57 -1.01 4.76
CA LEU A 583 21.78 -1.74 3.51
C LEU A 583 23.11 -1.34 2.86
N LEU A 584 23.43 -0.03 2.79
CA LEU A 584 24.70 0.44 2.24
C LEU A 584 25.90 -0.14 2.99
N ARG A 585 25.83 -0.13 4.32
CA ARG A 585 26.87 -0.67 5.18
C ARG A 585 27.13 -2.16 4.89
N ASN A 586 26.07 -2.95 4.72
CA ASN A 586 26.22 -4.38 4.44
C ASN A 586 26.80 -4.64 3.05
N LEU A 587 26.41 -3.87 2.03
CA LEU A 587 27.02 -3.94 0.69
C LEU A 587 28.54 -3.70 0.74
N LEU A 588 28.98 -2.69 1.49
CA LEU A 588 30.40 -2.38 1.69
C LEU A 588 31.14 -3.50 2.42
N SER A 589 30.54 -4.05 3.48
CA SER A 589 31.13 -5.15 4.24
C SER A 589 31.33 -6.41 3.39
N SER A 590 30.32 -6.78 2.57
CA SER A 590 30.38 -7.93 1.67
C SER A 590 31.42 -7.73 0.57
N LYS A 591 31.53 -6.52 0.05
CA LYS A 591 32.56 -6.16 -0.92
C LYS A 591 33.97 -6.36 -0.35
N LYS A 592 34.26 -5.80 0.84
CA LYS A 592 35.60 -5.92 1.46
C LYS A 592 36.00 -7.39 1.66
N LYS A 593 35.06 -8.23 2.09
CA LYS A 593 35.27 -9.69 2.21
C LYS A 593 35.67 -10.32 0.88
N MET A 594 34.97 -9.98 -0.20
CA MET A 594 35.27 -10.48 -1.54
C MET A 594 36.63 -10.00 -2.06
N ASP A 595 36.97 -8.73 -1.85
CA ASP A 595 38.25 -8.16 -2.27
C ASP A 595 39.42 -8.83 -1.53
N THR A 596 39.23 -9.15 -0.24
CA THR A 596 40.22 -9.87 0.57
C THR A 596 40.43 -11.28 0.02
N HIS A 597 39.35 -12.02 -0.24
CA HIS A 597 39.40 -13.38 -0.79
C HIS A 597 40.10 -13.42 -2.17
N LEU A 598 39.80 -12.45 -3.05
CA LEU A 598 40.48 -12.34 -4.35
C LEU A 598 41.97 -12.00 -4.19
N SER A 599 42.33 -11.15 -3.23
CA SER A 599 43.73 -10.82 -2.96
C SER A 599 44.52 -12.02 -2.44
N GLU A 600 43.90 -12.89 -1.64
CA GLU A 600 44.50 -14.13 -1.14
C GLU A 600 44.68 -15.15 -2.26
N LEU A 601 43.66 -15.33 -3.12
CA LEU A 601 43.76 -16.17 -4.31
C LEU A 601 44.90 -15.72 -5.24
N ASN A 602 45.03 -14.41 -5.47
CA ASN A 602 46.09 -13.86 -6.31
C ASN A 602 47.49 -14.00 -5.67
N LYS A 603 47.60 -13.95 -4.34
CA LYS A 603 48.85 -14.24 -3.60
C LYS A 603 49.24 -15.72 -3.66
N THR A 604 48.26 -16.62 -3.70
CA THR A 604 48.50 -18.06 -3.90
C THR A 604 48.72 -18.44 -5.37
N GLY A 605 48.38 -17.54 -6.30
CA GLY A 605 48.38 -17.78 -7.76
C GLY A 605 49.67 -17.48 -8.51
N SER A 606 50.73 -16.95 -7.87
CA SER A 606 52.05 -16.90 -8.47
C SER A 606 52.73 -18.27 -8.40
N GLY A 607 52.29 -19.15 -9.31
CA GLY A 607 52.91 -20.44 -9.60
C GLY A 607 52.06 -21.65 -9.25
N MET A 608 51.03 -21.95 -10.04
CA MET A 608 50.69 -23.32 -10.47
C MET A 608 49.48 -23.29 -11.43
N ASN A 609 49.73 -23.63 -12.69
CA ASN A 609 48.69 -24.13 -13.59
C ASN A 609 48.08 -25.39 -12.97
N LEU A 610 46.76 -25.46 -12.83
CA LEU A 610 46.08 -26.75 -12.71
C LEU A 610 44.68 -26.71 -13.31
N SER A 611 44.60 -27.20 -14.55
CA SER A 611 43.40 -27.84 -15.08
C SER A 611 43.03 -29.07 -14.23
N SER A 612 41.73 -29.28 -14.06
CA SER A 612 41.08 -30.54 -13.66
C SER A 612 41.64 -31.24 -12.41
N ASN A 613 40.98 -31.08 -11.26
CA ASN A 613 40.36 -32.20 -10.54
C ASN A 613 39.71 -31.74 -9.22
N SER A 614 38.39 -31.91 -9.19
CA SER A 614 37.49 -31.73 -8.06
C SER A 614 37.71 -32.84 -7.02
N SER A 615 38.76 -32.73 -6.20
CA SER A 615 38.91 -33.55 -4.97
C SER A 615 40.10 -33.17 -4.09
N ALA A 616 41.00 -32.27 -4.53
CA ALA A 616 42.17 -31.87 -3.73
C ALA A 616 42.00 -30.60 -2.88
N MET A 617 40.91 -29.84 -3.03
CA MET A 617 40.69 -28.58 -2.28
C MET A 617 40.24 -28.76 -0.81
N ILE A 618 40.09 -29.99 -0.33
CA ILE A 618 39.80 -30.27 1.09
C ILE A 618 41.10 -30.56 1.88
N CYS A 619 42.25 -30.78 1.21
CA CYS A 619 43.55 -30.97 1.90
C CYS A 619 44.48 -29.75 1.87
N GLY A 620 44.17 -28.68 1.12
CA GLY A 620 45.00 -27.47 1.03
C GLY A 620 44.87 -26.51 2.21
N PHE A 621 43.70 -26.46 2.86
CA PHE A 621 43.45 -25.53 3.99
C PHE A 621 44.02 -25.99 5.33
N VAL A 622 44.47 -27.24 5.45
CA VAL A 622 45.12 -27.77 6.67
C VAL A 622 46.66 -27.67 6.58
N LEU A 623 47.24 -27.57 5.38
CA LEU A 623 48.70 -27.51 5.19
C LEU A 623 49.26 -26.09 4.98
N ALA A 624 48.46 -25.12 4.53
CA ALA A 624 48.91 -23.73 4.40
C ALA A 624 49.13 -23.01 5.75
N GLY A 625 48.48 -23.46 6.81
CA GLY A 625 48.74 -22.99 8.18
C GLY A 625 50.05 -23.50 8.78
N ALA A 626 50.64 -24.57 8.24
CA ALA A 626 51.88 -25.16 8.72
C ALA A 626 53.15 -24.62 8.02
N ALA A 627 53.02 -23.97 6.85
CA ALA A 627 54.14 -23.43 6.09
C ALA A 627 54.51 -21.96 6.43
N LEU A 628 53.68 -21.27 7.23
CA LEU A 628 53.91 -19.87 7.62
C LEU A 628 54.65 -19.69 8.96
N ILE A 629 55.04 -20.77 9.65
CA ILE A 629 55.78 -20.69 10.94
C ILE A 629 57.27 -21.10 10.81
N LEU A 630 57.77 -21.42 9.62
CA LEU A 630 59.19 -21.78 9.42
C LEU A 630 59.83 -21.02 8.25
N PRO A 631 59.91 -19.68 8.32
CA PRO A 631 61.23 -19.07 8.50
C PRO A 631 61.22 -17.74 9.30
N ALA A 632 60.44 -17.63 10.38
CA ALA A 632 60.48 -16.47 11.29
C ALA A 632 60.91 -16.80 12.73
N CYS A 633 61.46 -18.00 12.97
CA CYS A 633 62.09 -18.36 14.26
C CYS A 633 63.42 -19.08 14.01
N ALA A 634 64.34 -18.39 13.34
CA ALA A 634 65.77 -18.68 13.39
C ALA A 634 66.48 -17.47 13.99
N LYS A 635 66.15 -17.15 15.25
CA LYS A 635 66.97 -16.39 16.21
C LYS A 635 66.25 -16.43 17.56
N ASP A 636 66.99 -16.89 18.56
CA ASP A 636 66.63 -16.99 19.98
C ASP A 636 65.76 -18.18 20.40
N GLY A 637 66.47 -19.30 20.64
CA GLY A 637 65.94 -20.50 21.28
C GLY A 637 65.60 -20.25 22.74
N ARG A 638 64.34 -19.90 23.02
CA ARG A 638 63.67 -20.09 24.32
C ARG A 638 62.15 -19.99 24.08
N ARG A 639 61.52 -21.12 23.72
CA ARG A 639 60.09 -21.48 23.92
C ARG A 639 59.69 -22.60 22.95
N VAL A 640 60.18 -23.82 23.20
CA VAL A 640 59.75 -25.02 22.46
C VAL A 640 58.47 -25.63 23.06
N GLY A 641 58.03 -25.18 24.24
CA GLY A 641 56.84 -25.71 24.93
C GLY A 641 55.47 -25.17 24.48
N LEU A 642 55.40 -24.06 23.74
CA LEU A 642 54.12 -23.41 23.40
C LEU A 642 53.50 -23.91 22.08
N CYS A 643 54.32 -24.46 21.18
CA CYS A 643 53.86 -24.86 19.84
C CYS A 643 53.26 -26.28 19.79
N VAL A 644 53.53 -27.13 20.78
CA VAL A 644 52.88 -28.45 20.89
C VAL A 644 51.44 -28.31 21.42
N GLY A 645 51.15 -27.27 22.21
CA GLY A 645 49.80 -26.99 22.74
C GLY A 645 48.81 -26.48 21.69
N LEU A 646 49.26 -25.64 20.75
CA LEU A 646 48.38 -25.05 19.72
C LEU A 646 47.95 -26.06 18.64
N VAL A 647 48.79 -27.05 18.33
CA VAL A 647 48.43 -28.14 17.41
C VAL A 647 47.47 -29.14 18.07
N ALA A 648 47.61 -29.37 19.38
CA ALA A 648 46.68 -30.21 20.14
C ALA A 648 45.28 -29.56 20.31
N ALA A 649 45.22 -28.23 20.52
CA ALA A 649 43.95 -27.49 20.62
C ALA A 649 43.17 -27.48 19.29
N SER A 650 43.89 -27.44 18.16
CA SER A 650 43.29 -27.47 16.82
C SER A 650 42.71 -28.85 16.45
N MET A 651 43.27 -29.93 17.00
CA MET A 651 42.75 -31.30 16.80
C MET A 651 41.60 -31.67 17.77
N LEU A 652 41.42 -30.93 18.87
CA LEU A 652 40.35 -31.20 19.85
C LEU A 652 39.00 -30.55 19.51
N ILE A 653 38.93 -29.64 18.52
CA ILE A 653 37.65 -29.02 18.09
C ILE A 653 36.85 -29.93 17.13
N PHE A 654 37.43 -31.06 16.69
CA PHE A 654 36.74 -32.08 15.89
C PHE A 654 36.68 -33.45 16.59
N SER A 655 36.42 -33.50 17.91
CA SER A 655 35.83 -34.70 18.52
C SER A 655 35.24 -34.43 19.91
N SER A 656 34.12 -35.10 20.17
CA SER A 656 33.45 -35.33 21.46
C SER A 656 32.38 -34.34 21.93
N SER A 657 31.14 -34.81 21.74
CA SER A 657 30.04 -34.74 22.68
C SER A 657 30.43 -35.18 24.11
N ALA A 658 29.80 -34.52 25.10
CA ALA A 658 29.61 -34.91 26.49
C ALA A 658 30.84 -34.91 27.43
N THR A 659 30.89 -33.94 28.35
CA THR A 659 30.59 -34.10 29.80
C THR A 659 31.10 -32.87 30.59
N ASP A 660 30.40 -32.55 31.66
CA ASP A 660 30.77 -31.55 32.68
C ASP A 660 32.20 -31.74 33.22
N SER A 661 32.96 -30.65 33.37
CA SER A 661 33.39 -30.17 34.71
C SER A 661 34.38 -28.99 34.65
N ALA A 662 34.09 -28.01 35.51
CA ALA A 662 34.97 -27.20 36.35
C ALA A 662 36.30 -26.61 35.78
N ALA A 663 36.26 -25.28 35.63
CA ALA A 663 37.16 -24.30 36.26
C ALA A 663 38.68 -24.52 36.18
N THR A 664 39.33 -23.86 35.20
CA THR A 664 40.51 -22.98 35.37
C THR A 664 41.01 -22.50 33.99
N GLU A 665 40.42 -21.46 33.39
CA GLU A 665 41.01 -20.82 32.20
C GLU A 665 40.47 -19.39 31.92
N GLN A 666 40.17 -18.61 32.97
CA GLN A 666 39.49 -17.31 32.83
C GLN A 666 40.40 -16.09 32.58
N HIS A 667 41.74 -16.21 32.60
CA HIS A 667 42.61 -15.03 32.48
C HIS A 667 43.27 -14.81 31.11
N ALA A 668 43.41 -15.83 30.26
CA ALA A 668 44.00 -15.68 28.91
C ALA A 668 42.96 -15.37 27.81
N HIS A 669 41.74 -15.89 27.93
CA HIS A 669 40.66 -15.62 26.98
C HIS A 669 40.17 -14.17 26.98
N HIS A 670 40.34 -13.44 28.09
CA HIS A 670 39.74 -12.11 28.25
C HIS A 670 40.49 -11.00 27.47
N GLU A 671 41.78 -11.17 27.16
CA GLU A 671 42.56 -10.21 26.36
C GLU A 671 42.41 -10.44 24.85
N ASP A 672 42.35 -11.69 24.40
CA ASP A 672 42.16 -12.01 22.98
C ASP A 672 40.73 -11.73 22.49
N ILE A 673 39.71 -11.93 23.35
CA ILE A 673 38.33 -11.49 23.09
C ILE A 673 38.25 -9.96 23.07
N LYS A 674 38.99 -9.25 23.93
CA LYS A 674 39.04 -7.77 23.89
C LYS A 674 39.75 -7.25 22.63
N ARG A 675 40.81 -7.92 22.16
CA ARG A 675 41.48 -7.54 20.90
C ARG A 675 40.63 -7.84 19.67
N SER A 676 39.97 -8.99 19.58
CA SER A 676 39.06 -9.30 18.47
C SER A 676 37.82 -8.38 18.48
N ALA A 677 37.26 -8.08 19.65
CA ALA A 677 36.18 -7.10 19.80
C ALA A 677 36.64 -5.67 19.47
N SER A 678 37.87 -5.27 19.83
CA SER A 678 38.42 -3.96 19.48
C SER A 678 38.66 -3.80 17.98
N ILE A 679 39.12 -4.86 17.29
CA ILE A 679 39.31 -4.86 15.83
C ILE A 679 37.95 -4.88 15.12
N SER A 680 36.99 -5.70 15.58
CA SER A 680 35.62 -5.75 15.05
C SER A 680 34.91 -4.39 15.23
N ASN A 681 35.06 -3.76 16.39
CA ASN A 681 34.50 -2.44 16.66
C ASN A 681 35.15 -1.36 15.80
N ALA A 682 36.46 -1.40 15.59
CA ALA A 682 37.16 -0.46 14.70
C ALA A 682 36.74 -0.63 13.22
N ILE A 683 36.60 -1.87 12.74
CA ILE A 683 36.08 -2.16 11.40
C ILE A 683 34.63 -1.67 11.27
N SER A 684 33.79 -1.93 12.27
CA SER A 684 32.39 -1.50 12.26
C SER A 684 32.26 0.02 12.25
N ALA A 685 33.07 0.74 13.02
CA ALA A 685 33.08 2.19 13.07
C ALA A 685 33.51 2.80 11.73
N PHE A 686 34.52 2.21 11.09
CA PHE A 686 34.98 2.62 9.76
C PHE A 686 33.94 2.35 8.66
N GLU A 687 33.20 1.24 8.74
CA GLU A 687 32.09 0.96 7.83
C GLU A 687 30.91 1.91 8.01
N TYR A 688 30.61 2.31 9.25
CA TYR A 688 29.61 3.34 9.53
C TYR A 688 30.00 4.64 8.85
N GLU A 689 31.25 5.07 9.05
CA GLU A 689 31.78 6.30 8.46
C GLU A 689 31.73 6.27 6.93
N GLU A 690 32.18 5.20 6.27
CA GLU A 690 32.09 5.06 4.81
C GLU A 690 30.63 5.05 4.30
N SER A 691 29.72 4.40 5.00
CA SER A 691 28.30 4.33 4.61
C SER A 691 27.58 5.67 4.76
N ASP A 692 27.93 6.44 5.80
CA ASP A 692 27.43 7.78 6.04
C ASP A 692 27.99 8.77 5.01
N VAL A 693 29.30 8.67 4.72
CA VAL A 693 29.95 9.44 3.66
C VAL A 693 29.29 9.16 2.30
N ALA A 694 29.07 7.89 1.95
CA ALA A 694 28.41 7.53 0.70
C ALA A 694 26.96 8.07 0.65
N TRP A 695 26.21 7.94 1.74
CA TRP A 695 24.85 8.46 1.85
C TRP A 695 24.80 9.98 1.66
N ASP A 696 25.66 10.72 2.34
CA ASP A 696 25.69 12.18 2.31
C ASP A 696 26.25 12.70 0.98
N LEU A 697 27.24 12.04 0.39
CA LEU A 697 27.77 12.39 -0.94
C LEU A 697 26.72 12.21 -2.03
N LEU A 698 26.08 11.05 -2.11
CA LEU A 698 25.03 10.79 -3.11
C LEU A 698 23.86 11.77 -2.95
N LYS A 699 23.49 12.10 -1.71
CA LYS A 699 22.47 13.11 -1.42
C LYS A 699 22.92 14.50 -1.85
N SER A 700 24.17 14.89 -1.59
CA SER A 700 24.69 16.23 -1.90
C SER A 700 24.73 16.53 -3.40
N PHE A 701 24.98 15.52 -4.23
CA PHE A 701 24.91 15.62 -5.70
C PHE A 701 23.51 15.34 -6.26
N SER A 702 22.48 15.19 -5.41
CA SER A 702 21.10 14.87 -5.81
C SER A 702 20.95 13.55 -6.61
N LEU A 703 21.85 12.58 -6.39
CA LEU A 703 21.77 11.22 -6.95
C LEU A 703 20.93 10.27 -6.08
N LEU A 704 20.74 10.62 -4.79
CA LEU A 704 19.89 9.93 -3.83
C LEU A 704 18.88 10.91 -3.22
N SER A 705 17.59 10.63 -3.39
CA SER A 705 16.51 11.36 -2.71
C SER A 705 16.19 10.69 -1.38
N VAL A 706 15.93 11.44 -0.30
CA VAL A 706 15.69 10.88 1.04
C VAL A 706 14.34 11.32 1.59
N LYS A 707 13.49 10.35 1.96
CA LYS A 707 12.20 10.55 2.65
C LYS A 707 12.16 9.67 3.91
N GLU A 708 11.93 10.29 5.08
CA GLU A 708 11.76 9.56 6.36
C GLU A 708 12.91 8.58 6.68
N GLY A 709 14.15 8.97 6.34
CA GLY A 709 15.34 8.15 6.54
C GLY A 709 15.54 7.03 5.50
N LYS A 710 14.69 6.96 4.47
CA LYS A 710 14.78 6.00 3.37
C LYS A 710 15.13 6.70 2.06
N GLY A 711 16.08 6.12 1.36
CA GLY A 711 16.63 6.60 0.11
C GLY A 711 15.86 6.07 -1.10
N SER A 712 15.81 6.87 -2.16
CA SER A 712 15.33 6.49 -3.48
C SER A 712 16.35 6.94 -4.53
N VAL A 713 16.76 6.02 -5.40
CA VAL A 713 17.66 6.27 -6.52
C VAL A 713 16.83 6.24 -7.80
N HIS A 714 17.04 7.23 -8.66
CA HIS A 714 16.31 7.32 -9.91
C HIS A 714 16.58 6.10 -10.81
N ARG A 715 15.55 5.47 -11.37
CA ARG A 715 15.70 4.23 -12.16
C ARG A 715 16.60 4.38 -13.39
N LEU A 716 16.51 5.52 -14.10
CA LEU A 716 17.41 5.82 -15.22
C LEU A 716 18.89 5.86 -14.78
N LEU A 717 19.17 6.35 -13.57
CA LEU A 717 20.50 6.35 -13.00
C LEU A 717 20.97 4.92 -12.74
N GLN A 718 20.14 4.07 -12.14
CA GLN A 718 20.47 2.65 -11.95
C GLN A 718 20.74 1.94 -13.28
N GLN A 719 19.90 2.17 -14.30
CA GLN A 719 20.09 1.60 -15.63
C GLN A 719 21.39 2.07 -16.28
N ALA A 720 21.66 3.37 -16.28
CA ALA A 720 22.90 3.93 -16.82
C ALA A 720 24.15 3.38 -16.11
N MET A 721 24.08 3.20 -14.79
CA MET A 721 25.18 2.61 -14.02
C MET A 721 25.40 1.13 -14.37
N ARG A 722 24.35 0.34 -14.63
CA ARG A 722 24.47 -1.05 -15.09
C ARG A 722 25.11 -1.13 -16.48
N THR A 723 24.63 -0.34 -17.44
CA THR A 723 25.16 -0.36 -18.83
C THR A 723 26.59 0.14 -18.95
N CYS A 724 27.08 0.89 -17.96
CA CYS A 724 28.47 1.36 -17.93
C CYS A 724 29.47 0.33 -17.42
N GLN A 725 29.01 -0.71 -16.74
CA GLN A 725 29.86 -1.79 -16.23
C GLN A 725 30.16 -2.79 -17.35
N SER A 726 31.34 -3.42 -17.30
CA SER A 726 31.59 -4.61 -18.12
C SER A 726 30.72 -5.77 -17.64
N GLU A 727 30.57 -6.81 -18.46
CA GLU A 727 29.85 -8.02 -18.05
C GLU A 727 30.49 -8.68 -16.81
N GLU A 728 31.82 -8.78 -16.79
CA GLU A 728 32.58 -9.31 -15.64
C GLU A 728 32.38 -8.47 -14.36
N GLU A 729 32.37 -7.13 -14.49
CA GLU A 729 32.13 -6.24 -13.36
C GLU A 729 30.69 -6.35 -12.86
N SER A 730 29.73 -6.45 -13.77
CA SER A 730 28.31 -6.64 -13.44
C SER A 730 28.08 -7.95 -12.70
N GLN A 731 28.69 -9.05 -13.16
CA GLN A 731 28.65 -10.34 -12.47
C GLN A 731 29.24 -10.22 -11.07
N ARG A 732 30.43 -9.62 -10.91
CA ARG A 732 31.07 -9.42 -9.60
C ARG A 732 30.20 -8.59 -8.65
N ASN A 733 29.64 -7.48 -9.12
CA ASN A 733 28.80 -6.59 -8.32
C ASN A 733 27.48 -7.26 -7.93
N LEU A 734 26.89 -8.05 -8.83
CA LEU A 734 25.71 -8.86 -8.52
C LEU A 734 26.00 -9.91 -7.45
N ILE A 735 27.16 -10.58 -7.51
CA ILE A 735 27.62 -11.53 -6.49
C ILE A 735 27.74 -10.85 -5.12
N ILE A 736 28.31 -9.64 -5.05
CA ILE A 736 28.39 -8.85 -3.80
C ILE A 736 26.97 -8.55 -3.26
N CYS A 737 26.03 -8.19 -4.14
CA CYS A 737 24.65 -7.92 -3.76
C CYS A 737 23.96 -9.17 -3.21
N ILE A 738 24.15 -10.33 -3.85
CA ILE A 738 23.63 -11.62 -3.36
C ILE A 738 24.16 -11.89 -1.95
N ASP A 739 25.47 -11.76 -1.72
CA ASP A 739 26.07 -12.02 -0.41
C ASP A 739 25.60 -11.04 0.68
N ALA A 740 25.51 -9.75 0.35
CA ALA A 740 24.96 -8.75 1.26
C ALA A 740 23.51 -9.08 1.63
N LEU A 741 22.65 -9.36 0.65
CA LEU A 741 21.26 -9.71 0.94
C LEU A 741 21.11 -11.04 1.67
N ARG A 742 21.93 -12.06 1.38
CA ARG A 742 21.96 -13.30 2.18
C ARG A 742 22.29 -13.02 3.65
N SER A 743 23.24 -12.14 3.93
CA SER A 743 23.60 -11.79 5.31
C SER A 743 22.52 -10.99 6.03
N LEU A 744 21.75 -10.20 5.28
CA LEU A 744 20.66 -9.38 5.82
C LEU A 744 19.34 -10.12 5.96
N TRP A 745 19.20 -11.25 5.25
CA TRP A 745 17.98 -12.02 5.25
C TRP A 745 17.84 -12.82 6.55
N THR A 746 17.15 -12.24 7.53
CA THR A 746 16.97 -12.81 8.87
C THR A 746 15.70 -13.65 9.02
N PHE A 747 14.91 -13.81 7.95
CA PHE A 747 13.61 -14.48 7.99
C PHE A 747 13.68 -15.88 8.60
N LYS A 748 12.94 -16.07 9.69
CA LYS A 748 12.67 -17.36 10.29
C LYS A 748 11.15 -17.54 10.44
N PRO A 749 10.58 -18.62 9.89
CA PRO A 749 9.14 -18.92 10.00
C PRO A 749 8.60 -18.98 11.44
N GLU A 750 9.46 -19.33 12.39
CA GLU A 750 9.12 -19.58 13.80
C GLU A 750 9.16 -18.30 14.66
N GLU A 751 9.85 -17.25 14.19
CA GLU A 751 10.12 -16.00 14.93
C GLU A 751 9.49 -14.80 14.20
N VAL A 752 8.28 -14.37 14.61
CA VAL A 752 7.52 -13.28 13.96
C VAL A 752 8.30 -11.95 13.92
N GLU A 753 9.18 -11.71 14.89
CA GLU A 753 10.01 -10.50 14.93
C GLU A 753 10.95 -10.37 13.72
N SER A 754 11.43 -11.51 13.19
CA SER A 754 12.31 -11.55 12.01
C SER A 754 11.64 -11.09 10.71
N TRP A 755 10.30 -11.04 10.69
CA TRP A 755 9.54 -10.76 9.47
C TRP A 755 9.63 -9.29 9.06
N LYS A 756 9.72 -8.38 10.04
CA LYS A 756 9.78 -6.93 9.81
C LYS A 756 11.06 -6.50 9.09
N GLU A 757 12.17 -7.16 9.39
CA GLU A 757 13.46 -6.90 8.75
C GLU A 757 13.48 -7.45 7.32
N ALA A 758 13.03 -8.69 7.14
CA ALA A 758 12.90 -9.31 5.82
C ALA A 758 11.99 -8.52 4.87
N LEU A 759 10.88 -7.95 5.39
CA LEU A 759 9.96 -7.13 4.61
C LEU A 759 10.63 -5.89 4.01
N GLN A 760 11.56 -5.25 4.74
CA GLN A 760 12.22 -4.02 4.28
C GLN A 760 13.15 -4.26 3.09
N ILE A 761 13.66 -5.48 2.93
CA ILE A 761 14.61 -5.83 1.88
C ILE A 761 14.03 -6.78 0.82
N LEU A 762 12.75 -7.15 0.92
CA LEU A 762 12.09 -8.09 0.02
C LEU A 762 12.19 -7.66 -1.45
N ASP A 763 11.92 -6.39 -1.74
CA ASP A 763 11.99 -5.87 -3.12
C ASP A 763 13.42 -5.87 -3.67
N HIS A 764 14.41 -5.61 -2.82
CA HIS A 764 15.81 -5.74 -3.19
C HIS A 764 16.17 -7.20 -3.53
N VAL A 765 15.66 -8.17 -2.76
CA VAL A 765 15.83 -9.61 -3.04
C VAL A 765 15.18 -9.99 -4.37
N LYS A 766 13.96 -9.55 -4.62
CA LYS A 766 13.25 -9.79 -5.89
C LYS A 766 14.08 -9.29 -7.10
N CYS A 767 14.61 -8.06 -7.04
CA CYS A 767 15.46 -7.50 -8.10
C CYS A 767 16.76 -8.30 -8.31
N VAL A 768 17.48 -8.62 -7.23
CA VAL A 768 18.76 -9.35 -7.33
C VAL A 768 18.57 -10.76 -7.88
N VAL A 769 17.51 -11.46 -7.48
CA VAL A 769 17.20 -12.80 -8.00
C VAL A 769 16.80 -12.74 -9.48
N ALA A 770 16.02 -11.73 -9.89
CA ALA A 770 15.68 -11.53 -11.30
C ALA A 770 16.94 -11.32 -12.15
N HIS A 771 17.86 -10.46 -11.71
CA HIS A 771 19.14 -10.26 -12.39
C HIS A 771 20.02 -11.52 -12.39
N ALA A 772 20.02 -12.33 -11.32
CA ALA A 772 20.76 -13.59 -11.28
C ALA A 772 20.32 -14.58 -12.38
N LEU A 773 19.09 -14.47 -12.89
CA LEU A 773 18.61 -15.26 -14.01
C LEU A 773 19.16 -14.78 -15.36
N GLU A 774 19.52 -13.50 -15.48
CA GLU A 774 20.05 -12.90 -16.71
C GLU A 774 21.54 -13.24 -16.89
N PHE A 775 22.34 -13.16 -15.83
CA PHE A 775 23.79 -13.36 -15.88
C PHE A 775 24.23 -14.84 -15.76
N GLU A 776 25.40 -15.16 -16.30
CA GLU A 776 26.08 -16.45 -16.07
C GLU A 776 26.92 -16.37 -14.79
N LEU A 777 26.41 -16.96 -13.70
CA LEU A 777 27.06 -16.96 -12.39
C LEU A 777 27.62 -18.35 -12.05
N ASP A 778 28.62 -18.37 -11.16
CA ASP A 778 29.10 -19.64 -10.60
C ASP A 778 27.98 -20.38 -9.86
N ALA A 779 28.05 -21.71 -9.93
CA ALA A 779 27.20 -22.67 -9.23
C ALA A 779 26.82 -22.29 -7.79
N ILE A 780 27.78 -21.79 -7.01
CA ILE A 780 27.60 -21.43 -5.60
C ILE A 780 26.64 -20.24 -5.45
N TYR A 781 26.77 -19.23 -6.30
CA TYR A 781 25.93 -18.02 -6.23
C TYR A 781 24.54 -18.24 -6.83
N ILE A 782 24.41 -19.11 -7.82
CA ILE A 782 23.10 -19.55 -8.29
C ILE A 782 22.35 -20.27 -7.15
N LEU A 783 23.02 -21.15 -6.38
CA LEU A 783 22.42 -21.79 -5.23
C LEU A 783 22.00 -20.77 -4.15
N LYS A 784 22.82 -19.76 -3.85
CA LYS A 784 22.46 -18.69 -2.91
C LYS A 784 21.26 -17.87 -3.39
N ALA A 785 21.21 -17.51 -4.66
CA ALA A 785 20.09 -16.76 -5.26
C ALA A 785 18.80 -17.60 -5.27
N ALA A 786 18.87 -18.88 -5.65
CA ALA A 786 17.74 -19.79 -5.60
C ALA A 786 17.21 -19.96 -4.16
N GLN A 787 18.12 -20.01 -3.18
CA GLN A 787 17.73 -20.09 -1.76
C GLN A 787 17.04 -18.80 -1.29
N LEU A 788 17.53 -17.61 -1.66
CA LEU A 788 16.82 -16.34 -1.39
C LEU A 788 15.43 -16.34 -2.00
N SER A 789 15.31 -16.77 -3.25
CA SER A 789 14.04 -16.82 -3.96
C SER A 789 13.05 -17.77 -3.31
N MET A 790 13.53 -18.93 -2.83
CA MET A 790 12.74 -19.88 -2.07
C MET A 790 12.25 -19.27 -0.75
N GLU A 791 13.16 -18.70 0.05
CA GLU A 791 12.84 -18.11 1.34
C GLU A 791 11.92 -16.89 1.20
N ALA A 792 12.10 -16.07 0.16
CA ALA A 792 11.18 -14.98 -0.19
C ALA A 792 9.80 -15.50 -0.59
N GLY A 793 9.73 -16.64 -1.27
CA GLY A 793 8.47 -17.32 -1.58
C GLY A 793 7.75 -17.83 -0.33
N VAL A 794 8.49 -18.47 0.59
CA VAL A 794 7.95 -18.92 1.89
C VAL A 794 7.49 -17.74 2.73
N PHE A 795 8.29 -16.66 2.79
CA PHE A 795 7.92 -15.42 3.46
C PHE A 795 6.62 -14.84 2.89
N SER A 796 6.51 -14.76 1.56
CA SER A 796 5.30 -14.26 0.88
C SER A 796 4.08 -15.13 1.21
N ALA A 797 4.23 -16.46 1.26
CA ALA A 797 3.14 -17.37 1.62
C ALA A 797 2.73 -17.28 3.10
N MET A 798 3.69 -17.17 4.02
CA MET A 798 3.45 -17.25 5.46
C MET A 798 3.15 -15.91 6.11
N ALA A 799 3.94 -14.89 5.77
CA ALA A 799 3.90 -13.57 6.40
C ALA A 799 3.03 -12.57 5.65
N LEU A 800 2.86 -12.73 4.33
CA LEU A 800 2.03 -11.84 3.50
C LEU A 800 0.76 -12.51 3.00
N ASN A 801 0.62 -13.84 3.12
CA ASN A 801 -0.49 -14.60 2.52
C ASN A 801 -0.63 -14.38 0.99
N ALA A 802 0.45 -13.98 0.32
CA ALA A 802 0.53 -13.66 -1.10
C ALA A 802 0.93 -14.91 -1.90
N PHE A 803 0.00 -15.86 -2.07
CA PHE A 803 0.30 -17.17 -2.67
C PHE A 803 0.76 -17.10 -4.13
N VAL A 804 0.32 -16.10 -4.90
CA VAL A 804 0.74 -15.91 -6.29
C VAL A 804 2.20 -15.43 -6.37
N GLU A 805 2.58 -14.46 -5.53
CA GLU A 805 3.97 -14.01 -5.41
C GLU A 805 4.88 -15.10 -4.88
N ALA A 806 4.38 -15.88 -3.91
CA ALA A 806 5.07 -17.05 -3.41
C ALA A 806 5.34 -18.08 -4.51
N GLN A 807 4.31 -18.40 -5.30
CA GLN A 807 4.43 -19.29 -6.45
C GLN A 807 5.44 -18.77 -7.47
N TYR A 808 5.39 -17.47 -7.83
CA TYR A 808 6.34 -16.87 -8.76
C TYR A 808 7.78 -16.98 -8.28
N SER A 809 8.03 -16.61 -7.02
CA SER A 809 9.37 -16.66 -6.39
C SER A 809 9.91 -18.09 -6.32
N LEU A 810 9.05 -19.07 -6.04
CA LEU A 810 9.45 -20.48 -6.02
C LEU A 810 9.73 -21.05 -7.42
N HIS A 811 8.97 -20.65 -8.45
CA HIS A 811 9.28 -21.01 -9.83
C HIS A 811 10.58 -20.37 -10.32
N LEU A 812 10.83 -19.11 -9.93
CA LEU A 812 12.09 -18.44 -10.20
C LEU A 812 13.27 -19.20 -9.58
N ALA A 813 13.12 -19.69 -8.34
CA ALA A 813 14.12 -20.56 -7.71
C ALA A 813 14.38 -21.84 -8.51
N LEU A 814 13.34 -22.51 -9.02
CA LEU A 814 13.51 -23.70 -9.88
C LEU A 814 14.24 -23.37 -11.19
N SER A 815 13.88 -22.27 -11.83
CA SER A 815 14.52 -21.85 -13.09
C SER A 815 16.02 -21.58 -12.94
N LEU A 816 16.42 -20.97 -11.81
CA LEU A 816 17.83 -20.78 -11.45
C LEU A 816 18.56 -22.12 -11.27
N LEU A 817 17.95 -23.05 -10.54
CA LEU A 817 18.53 -24.39 -10.32
C LEU A 817 18.68 -25.19 -11.62
N GLU A 818 17.77 -25.02 -12.58
CA GLU A 818 17.83 -25.65 -13.89
C GLU A 818 18.89 -25.02 -14.80
N LYS A 819 18.99 -23.68 -14.80
CA LYS A 819 19.99 -22.93 -15.59
C LYS A 819 21.42 -23.36 -15.27
N ALA A 820 21.71 -23.60 -14.00
CA ALA A 820 23.07 -23.86 -13.54
C ALA A 820 23.70 -25.16 -14.07
N LYS A 821 22.94 -26.05 -14.74
CA LYS A 821 23.37 -27.40 -15.17
C LYS A 821 24.19 -28.14 -14.11
N LEU A 822 23.93 -27.80 -12.83
CA LEU A 822 24.52 -28.45 -11.67
C LEU A 822 24.13 -29.90 -11.83
N GLY A 823 25.09 -30.81 -12.00
CA GLY A 823 24.81 -32.22 -12.19
C GLY A 823 24.02 -32.83 -11.01
N ARG A 824 24.18 -34.14 -10.76
CA ARG A 824 23.62 -34.77 -9.54
C ARG A 824 24.38 -34.33 -8.26
N ASN A 825 24.61 -33.03 -8.07
CA ASN A 825 25.18 -32.46 -6.86
C ASN A 825 24.12 -32.53 -5.75
N SER A 826 24.48 -33.15 -4.62
CA SER A 826 23.58 -33.42 -3.50
C SER A 826 22.95 -32.15 -2.93
N SER A 827 23.65 -31.01 -2.92
CA SER A 827 23.12 -29.74 -2.40
C SER A 827 22.06 -29.11 -3.30
N SER A 828 22.28 -29.14 -4.62
CA SER A 828 21.30 -28.65 -5.61
C SER A 828 20.03 -29.50 -5.64
N GLN A 829 20.19 -30.83 -5.61
CA GLN A 829 19.04 -31.75 -5.54
C GLN A 829 18.26 -31.57 -4.24
N ARG A 830 18.95 -31.36 -3.12
CA ARG A 830 18.30 -31.03 -1.84
C ARG A 830 17.50 -29.73 -1.94
N LEU A 831 18.09 -28.64 -2.42
CA LEU A 831 17.37 -27.36 -2.55
C LEU A 831 16.20 -27.47 -3.53
N LYS A 832 16.34 -28.24 -4.63
CA LYS A 832 15.22 -28.53 -5.55
C LYS A 832 14.08 -29.26 -4.85
N ALA A 833 14.38 -30.23 -4.00
CA ALA A 833 13.37 -30.91 -3.20
C ALA A 833 12.69 -29.96 -2.20
N GLU A 834 13.45 -29.05 -1.57
CA GLU A 834 12.99 -27.96 -0.70
C GLU A 834 11.97 -27.05 -1.41
N VAL A 835 12.33 -26.52 -2.58
CA VAL A 835 11.45 -25.65 -3.38
C VAL A 835 10.17 -26.38 -3.81
N LEU A 836 10.25 -27.66 -4.21
CA LEU A 836 9.09 -28.44 -4.64
C LEU A 836 8.09 -28.72 -3.51
N HIS A 837 8.55 -28.93 -2.27
CA HIS A 837 7.65 -29.09 -1.13
C HIS A 837 6.92 -27.78 -0.83
N GLU A 838 7.63 -26.67 -0.85
CA GLU A 838 7.04 -25.35 -0.61
C GLU A 838 6.02 -24.99 -1.70
N LEU A 839 6.33 -25.29 -2.97
CA LEU A 839 5.34 -25.22 -4.05
C LEU A 839 4.12 -26.12 -3.78
N GLY A 840 4.37 -27.35 -3.32
CA GLY A 840 3.33 -28.28 -2.90
C GLY A 840 2.39 -27.71 -1.85
N ARG A 841 2.94 -27.03 -0.83
CA ARG A 841 2.19 -26.33 0.22
C ARG A 841 1.41 -25.14 -0.35
N VAL A 842 2.05 -24.30 -1.15
CA VAL A 842 1.40 -23.13 -1.80
C VAL A 842 0.24 -23.58 -2.70
N TYR A 843 0.42 -24.59 -3.54
CA TYR A 843 -0.65 -25.14 -4.37
C TYR A 843 -1.79 -25.73 -3.54
N ARG A 844 -1.48 -26.36 -2.40
CA ARG A 844 -2.51 -26.86 -1.48
C ARG A 844 -3.35 -25.72 -0.90
N TYR A 845 -2.73 -24.58 -0.57
CA TYR A 845 -3.45 -23.39 -0.09
C TYR A 845 -4.29 -22.75 -1.20
N GLN A 846 -3.81 -22.72 -2.44
CA GLN A 846 -4.56 -22.25 -3.61
C GLN A 846 -5.71 -23.19 -4.04
N GLY A 847 -5.78 -24.42 -3.50
CA GLY A 847 -6.78 -25.42 -3.90
C GLY A 847 -6.40 -26.26 -5.13
N SER A 848 -5.22 -26.03 -5.70
CA SER A 848 -4.66 -26.79 -6.84
C SER A 848 -4.10 -28.15 -6.40
N TYR A 849 -4.98 -29.06 -5.97
CA TYR A 849 -4.58 -30.31 -5.31
C TYR A 849 -3.76 -31.27 -6.20
N ASN A 850 -3.98 -31.26 -7.51
CA ASN A 850 -3.22 -32.11 -8.44
C ASN A 850 -1.78 -31.61 -8.62
N GLU A 851 -1.58 -30.29 -8.76
CA GLU A 851 -0.24 -29.71 -8.82
C GLU A 851 0.48 -29.86 -7.48
N SER A 852 -0.24 -29.68 -6.36
CA SER A 852 0.27 -29.95 -5.02
C SER A 852 0.80 -31.38 -4.88
N GLU A 853 0.03 -32.37 -5.34
CA GLU A 853 0.44 -33.77 -5.31
C GLU A 853 1.69 -34.02 -6.15
N ARG A 854 1.75 -33.51 -7.39
CA ARG A 854 2.93 -33.66 -8.27
C ARG A 854 4.18 -33.06 -7.63
N SER A 855 4.09 -31.86 -7.09
CA SER A 855 5.24 -31.19 -6.46
C SER A 855 5.70 -31.91 -5.19
N LEU A 856 4.77 -32.35 -4.32
CA LEU A 856 5.12 -33.10 -3.11
C LEU A 856 5.70 -34.50 -3.41
N LEU A 857 5.16 -35.22 -4.40
CA LEU A 857 5.70 -36.51 -4.82
C LEU A 857 7.09 -36.35 -5.46
N GLY A 858 7.29 -35.33 -6.30
CA GLY A 858 8.60 -35.02 -6.87
C GLY A 858 9.64 -34.65 -5.81
N SER A 859 9.24 -33.89 -4.79
CA SER A 859 10.08 -33.61 -3.62
C SER A 859 10.48 -34.88 -2.88
N LEU A 860 9.52 -35.80 -2.65
CA LEU A 860 9.76 -37.07 -1.98
C LEU A 860 10.70 -37.99 -2.77
N GLU A 861 10.53 -38.07 -4.09
CA GLU A 861 11.37 -38.86 -4.99
C GLU A 861 12.83 -38.39 -4.93
N ILE A 862 13.07 -37.08 -5.07
CA ILE A 862 14.41 -36.50 -5.00
C ILE A 862 15.01 -36.73 -3.61
N SER A 863 14.24 -36.49 -2.55
CA SER A 863 14.70 -36.69 -1.16
C SER A 863 15.08 -38.14 -0.85
N GLN A 864 14.46 -39.13 -1.52
CA GLN A 864 14.81 -40.55 -1.37
C GLN A 864 16.10 -40.94 -2.10
N GLN A 865 16.49 -40.19 -3.13
CA GLN A 865 17.73 -40.37 -3.88
C GLN A 865 18.93 -39.72 -3.17
N VAL A 866 18.69 -38.69 -2.36
CA VAL A 866 19.70 -38.05 -1.49
C VAL A 866 19.96 -38.95 -0.25
N SER A 867 21.19 -38.94 0.28
CA SER A 867 21.68 -39.90 1.30
C SER A 867 20.69 -40.15 2.46
N ARG A 868 20.18 -41.39 2.57
CA ARG A 868 19.24 -41.81 3.63
C ARG A 868 19.79 -41.70 5.06
N LYS A 869 21.11 -41.49 5.22
CA LYS A 869 21.76 -41.32 6.52
C LYS A 869 21.74 -39.87 7.03
N ASP A 870 21.42 -38.89 6.18
CA ASP A 870 21.35 -37.49 6.59
C ASP A 870 20.07 -37.23 7.42
N LEU A 871 20.26 -36.81 8.67
CA LEU A 871 19.18 -36.52 9.61
C LEU A 871 18.24 -35.42 9.09
N ALA A 872 18.78 -34.40 8.41
CA ALA A 872 17.99 -33.30 7.88
C ALA A 872 17.06 -33.78 6.75
N VAL A 873 17.55 -34.66 5.87
CA VAL A 873 16.76 -35.28 4.80
C VAL A 873 15.66 -36.17 5.39
N ARG A 874 15.94 -36.93 6.45
CA ARG A 874 14.91 -37.77 7.11
C ARG A 874 13.81 -36.93 7.76
N LYS A 875 14.15 -35.83 8.43
CA LYS A 875 13.18 -34.88 8.98
C LYS A 875 12.29 -34.33 7.86
N TYR A 876 12.92 -33.87 6.79
CA TYR A 876 12.26 -33.30 5.64
C TYR A 876 11.33 -34.28 4.90
N VAL A 877 11.74 -35.54 4.72
CA VAL A 877 10.89 -36.61 4.18
C VAL A 877 9.65 -36.82 5.06
N ALA A 878 9.80 -36.76 6.38
CA ALA A 878 8.66 -36.89 7.29
C ALA A 878 7.69 -35.69 7.18
N ASP A 879 8.20 -34.49 6.92
CA ASP A 879 7.40 -33.28 6.69
C ASP A 879 6.65 -33.36 5.36
N THR A 880 7.29 -33.80 4.28
CA THR A 880 6.61 -34.02 2.98
C THR A 880 5.53 -35.10 3.06
N LEU A 881 5.77 -36.20 3.81
CA LEU A 881 4.75 -37.22 4.06
C LEU A 881 3.58 -36.70 4.89
N HIS A 882 3.84 -35.80 5.86
CA HIS A 882 2.79 -35.13 6.62
C HIS A 882 1.90 -34.30 5.69
N GLU A 883 2.52 -33.48 4.82
CA GLU A 883 1.80 -32.63 3.87
C GLU A 883 1.00 -33.43 2.84
N LEU A 884 1.54 -34.55 2.33
CA LEU A 884 0.80 -35.50 1.48
C LEU A 884 -0.41 -36.08 2.22
N GLY A 885 -0.24 -36.45 3.49
CA GLY A 885 -1.34 -36.91 4.35
C GLY A 885 -2.45 -35.86 4.47
N VAL A 886 -2.08 -34.60 4.73
CA VAL A 886 -3.03 -33.47 4.82
C VAL A 886 -3.71 -33.21 3.47
N LEU A 887 -2.99 -33.32 2.35
CA LEU A 887 -3.54 -33.19 1.01
C LEU A 887 -4.60 -34.28 0.73
N GLU A 888 -4.32 -35.53 1.08
CA GLU A 888 -5.28 -36.64 0.91
C GLU A 888 -6.52 -36.48 1.81
N VAL A 889 -6.38 -35.89 3.01
CA VAL A 889 -7.54 -35.48 3.81
C VAL A 889 -8.40 -34.47 3.05
N LYS A 890 -7.79 -33.47 2.41
CA LYS A 890 -8.52 -32.47 1.61
C LYS A 890 -9.21 -33.10 0.40
N LYS A 891 -8.58 -34.07 -0.27
CA LYS A 891 -9.20 -34.88 -1.33
C LYS A 891 -10.23 -35.90 -0.86
N HIS A 892 -10.43 -36.05 0.45
CA HIS A 892 -11.35 -37.01 1.09
C HIS A 892 -10.93 -38.50 0.96
N ASN A 893 -9.66 -38.77 0.66
CA ASN A 893 -9.08 -40.11 0.61
C ASN A 893 -8.53 -40.51 1.98
N LEU A 894 -9.43 -40.79 2.92
CA LEU A 894 -9.09 -40.97 4.34
C LEU A 894 -8.15 -42.15 4.61
N ASP A 895 -8.16 -43.20 3.78
CA ASP A 895 -7.29 -44.36 3.97
C ASP A 895 -5.84 -44.09 3.55
N SER A 896 -5.64 -43.47 2.38
CA SER A 896 -4.33 -42.99 1.93
C SER A 896 -3.77 -41.95 2.89
N ALA A 897 -4.62 -41.01 3.36
CA ALA A 897 -4.24 -40.02 4.36
C ALA A 897 -3.70 -40.66 5.65
N ALA A 898 -4.39 -41.68 6.17
CA ALA A 898 -3.94 -42.39 7.36
C ALA A 898 -2.58 -43.06 7.16
N GLN A 899 -2.34 -43.68 6.00
CA GLN A 899 -1.06 -44.34 5.68
C GLN A 899 0.11 -43.34 5.63
N PHE A 900 -0.07 -42.21 4.92
CA PHE A 900 0.97 -41.18 4.83
C PHE A 900 1.29 -40.56 6.20
N LEU A 901 0.26 -40.21 6.97
CA LEU A 901 0.43 -39.65 8.31
C LEU A 901 1.07 -40.64 9.29
N GLN A 902 0.70 -41.92 9.22
CA GLN A 902 1.31 -42.95 10.07
C GLN A 902 2.80 -43.16 9.74
N ARG A 903 3.15 -43.21 8.45
CA ARG A 903 4.55 -43.30 8.03
C ARG A 903 5.37 -42.06 8.41
N SER A 904 4.77 -40.87 8.33
CA SER A 904 5.37 -39.62 8.83
C SER A 904 5.63 -39.71 10.34
N LEU A 905 4.66 -40.20 11.11
CA LEU A 905 4.79 -40.36 12.57
C LEU A 905 5.89 -41.35 12.95
N GLU A 906 5.91 -42.54 12.34
CA GLU A 906 6.94 -43.57 12.56
C GLU A 906 8.34 -43.02 12.28
N LEU A 907 8.49 -42.25 11.19
CA LEU A 907 9.75 -41.59 10.88
C LEU A 907 10.11 -40.56 11.95
N ARG A 908 9.21 -39.64 12.33
CA ARG A 908 9.48 -38.63 13.36
C ARG A 908 9.84 -39.26 14.71
N GLN A 909 9.17 -40.35 15.12
CA GLN A 909 9.48 -41.12 16.32
C GLN A 909 10.83 -41.83 16.23
N SER A 910 11.26 -42.27 15.05
CA SER A 910 12.61 -42.83 14.88
C SER A 910 13.74 -41.79 14.99
N LEU A 911 13.40 -40.50 15.09
CA LEU A 911 14.36 -39.40 15.26
C LEU A 911 14.48 -38.93 16.73
N THR A 912 13.67 -39.46 17.65
CA THR A 912 13.56 -38.96 19.04
C THR A 912 14.65 -39.46 20.00
N ASP A 913 15.76 -40.02 19.51
CA ASP A 913 16.91 -40.39 20.35
C ASP A 913 17.62 -39.16 20.97
N THR A 914 17.20 -37.95 20.58
CA THR A 914 17.62 -36.69 21.20
C THR A 914 16.36 -35.91 21.61
N GLU A 915 16.30 -35.43 22.86
CA GLU A 915 15.17 -34.67 23.43
C GLU A 915 15.01 -33.28 22.77
N SER A 916 14.79 -33.21 21.46
CA SER A 916 14.51 -31.95 20.77
C SER A 916 13.01 -31.64 20.82
N ASP A 917 12.66 -30.54 21.48
CA ASP A 917 11.29 -30.01 21.56
C ASP A 917 10.62 -29.83 20.18
N SER A 918 11.41 -29.57 19.14
CA SER A 918 10.92 -29.40 17.76
C SER A 918 10.35 -30.68 17.15
N VAL A 919 10.94 -31.84 17.47
CA VAL A 919 10.48 -33.15 16.96
C VAL A 919 9.20 -33.56 17.68
N ASN A 920 9.10 -33.31 18.99
CA ASN A 920 7.90 -33.58 19.77
C ASN A 920 6.69 -32.75 19.30
N ALA A 921 6.90 -31.46 19.02
CA ALA A 921 5.89 -30.59 18.40
C ALA A 921 5.40 -31.15 17.05
N SER A 922 6.32 -31.61 16.21
CA SER A 922 6.00 -32.19 14.91
C SER A 922 5.24 -33.52 15.04
N CYS A 923 5.61 -34.39 15.98
CA CYS A 923 4.87 -35.62 16.30
C CYS A 923 3.43 -35.32 16.73
N ALA A 924 3.24 -34.35 17.63
CA ALA A 924 1.92 -33.92 18.08
C ALA A 924 1.04 -33.40 16.93
N ALA A 925 1.60 -32.61 16.02
CA ALA A 925 0.90 -32.13 14.83
C ALA A 925 0.43 -33.28 13.91
N THR A 926 1.25 -34.32 13.71
CA THR A 926 0.84 -35.51 12.93
C THR A 926 -0.24 -36.31 13.65
N LEU A 927 -0.12 -36.52 14.96
CA LEU A 927 -1.13 -37.20 15.77
C LEU A 927 -2.49 -36.47 15.71
N HIS A 928 -2.49 -35.13 15.72
CA HIS A 928 -3.70 -34.33 15.54
C HIS A 928 -4.39 -34.59 14.19
N GLN A 929 -3.63 -34.59 13.09
CA GLN A 929 -4.20 -34.85 11.77
C GLN A 929 -4.71 -36.29 11.66
N LEU A 930 -3.98 -37.25 12.22
CA LEU A 930 -4.39 -38.66 12.23
C LEU A 930 -5.69 -38.86 13.03
N ALA A 931 -5.82 -38.20 14.20
CA ALA A 931 -7.07 -38.21 14.96
C ALA A 931 -8.24 -37.62 14.15
N ALA A 932 -8.02 -36.51 13.43
CA ALA A 932 -9.05 -35.92 12.55
C ALA A 932 -9.50 -36.89 11.45
N VAL A 933 -8.59 -37.67 10.87
CA VAL A 933 -8.90 -38.74 9.91
C VAL A 933 -9.83 -39.79 10.54
N TYR A 934 -9.50 -40.29 11.73
CA TYR A 934 -10.32 -41.31 12.42
C TYR A 934 -11.70 -40.79 12.84
N VAL A 935 -11.84 -39.49 13.11
CA VAL A 935 -13.14 -38.83 13.35
C VAL A 935 -13.97 -38.68 12.08
N ALA A 936 -13.32 -38.53 10.91
CA ALA A 936 -13.98 -38.36 9.63
C ALA A 936 -14.37 -39.68 8.94
N ARG A 937 -13.73 -40.80 9.30
CA ARG A 937 -14.05 -42.14 8.79
C ARG A 937 -15.50 -42.55 9.07
N LYS A 938 -16.05 -43.43 8.23
CA LYS A 938 -17.40 -44.01 8.39
C LYS A 938 -17.29 -45.55 8.47
N PRO A 939 -17.60 -46.19 9.61
CA PRO A 939 -18.00 -45.58 10.89
C PRO A 939 -16.83 -44.84 11.59
N PRO A 940 -17.12 -43.80 12.41
CA PRO A 940 -16.08 -43.03 13.09
C PRO A 940 -15.45 -43.84 14.23
N SER A 941 -14.12 -43.79 14.34
CA SER A 941 -13.37 -44.46 15.41
C SER A 941 -13.01 -43.48 16.53
N LEU A 942 -14.01 -43.05 17.31
CA LEU A 942 -13.85 -42.01 18.32
C LEU A 942 -12.86 -42.38 19.45
N GLU A 943 -12.82 -43.65 19.87
CA GLU A 943 -11.87 -44.11 20.90
C GLU A 943 -10.42 -44.04 20.44
N LYS A 944 -10.13 -44.46 19.19
CA LYS A 944 -8.79 -44.33 18.60
C LYS A 944 -8.39 -42.87 18.47
N ALA A 945 -9.29 -42.01 18.00
CA ALA A 945 -9.02 -40.58 17.87
C ALA A 945 -8.70 -39.94 19.24
N LYS A 946 -9.42 -40.30 20.29
CA LYS A 946 -9.17 -39.83 21.65
C LYS A 946 -7.82 -40.29 22.18
N ALA A 947 -7.46 -41.56 22.01
CA ALA A 947 -6.15 -42.08 22.43
C ALA A 947 -5.00 -41.32 21.74
N LEU A 948 -5.08 -41.13 20.43
CA LEU A 948 -4.08 -40.38 19.67
C LEU A 948 -3.92 -38.93 20.14
N LEU A 949 -5.03 -38.26 20.47
CA LEU A 949 -5.00 -36.90 21.00
C LEU A 949 -4.46 -36.84 22.45
N GLN A 950 -4.71 -37.86 23.27
CA GLN A 950 -4.12 -37.96 24.61
C GLN A 950 -2.61 -38.15 24.54
N ASP A 951 -2.12 -38.94 23.58
CA ASP A 951 -0.69 -39.10 23.35
C ASP A 951 -0.07 -37.81 22.79
N ALA A 952 -0.76 -37.11 21.88
CA ALA A 952 -0.33 -35.79 21.42
C ALA A 952 -0.20 -34.80 22.58
N LEU A 953 -1.18 -34.78 23.50
CA LEU A 953 -1.18 -33.88 24.65
C LEU A 953 0.03 -34.10 25.58
N LYS A 954 0.48 -35.35 25.76
CA LYS A 954 1.69 -35.67 26.53
C LYS A 954 2.97 -35.13 25.88
N MET A 955 2.98 -35.03 24.55
CA MET A 955 4.13 -34.56 23.77
C MET A 955 4.18 -33.04 23.61
N CYS A 956 3.04 -32.35 23.75
CA CYS A 956 2.96 -30.90 23.63
C CYS A 956 3.60 -30.18 24.83
N ARG A 957 4.72 -29.47 24.62
CA ARG A 957 5.29 -28.55 25.62
C ARG A 957 4.82 -27.10 25.46
N GLN A 958 4.58 -26.65 24.22
CA GLN A 958 4.11 -25.30 23.94
C GLN A 958 2.64 -25.10 24.32
N ILE A 959 2.33 -23.97 25.00
CA ILE A 959 0.98 -23.60 25.48
C ILE A 959 -0.04 -23.65 24.33
N GLY A 960 0.25 -23.03 23.19
CA GLY A 960 -0.67 -22.98 22.04
C GLY A 960 -0.97 -24.36 21.43
N GLN A 961 0.01 -25.27 21.42
CA GLN A 961 -0.19 -26.64 20.94
C GLN A 961 -1.07 -27.44 21.90
N ARG A 962 -0.80 -27.36 23.21
CA ARG A 962 -1.60 -28.01 24.26
C ARG A 962 -3.06 -27.56 24.20
N ALA A 963 -3.30 -26.25 24.08
CA ALA A 963 -4.64 -25.69 23.94
C ALA A 963 -5.37 -26.20 22.69
N ALA A 964 -4.66 -26.31 21.55
CA ALA A 964 -5.22 -26.87 20.32
C ALA A 964 -5.60 -28.35 20.49
N THR A 965 -4.78 -29.15 21.16
CA THR A 965 -5.06 -30.56 21.46
C THR A 965 -6.29 -30.72 22.35
N LEU A 966 -6.37 -29.96 23.44
CA LEU A 966 -7.50 -29.99 24.39
C LEU A 966 -8.83 -29.64 23.71
N LYS A 967 -8.82 -28.64 22.82
CA LYS A 967 -10.00 -28.29 22.00
C LYS A 967 -10.44 -29.45 21.10
N GLN A 968 -9.53 -30.18 20.47
CA GLN A 968 -9.89 -31.35 19.65
C GLN A 968 -10.37 -32.51 20.53
N LEU A 969 -9.78 -32.72 21.70
CA LEU A 969 -10.26 -33.70 22.69
C LEU A 969 -11.69 -33.40 23.13
N ALA A 970 -12.01 -32.13 23.40
CA ALA A 970 -13.36 -31.69 23.69
C ALA A 970 -14.31 -32.06 22.54
N ARG A 971 -13.97 -31.73 21.30
CA ARG A 971 -14.80 -32.07 20.12
C ARG A 971 -15.06 -33.56 19.98
N VAL A 972 -14.05 -34.41 20.19
CA VAL A 972 -14.22 -35.88 20.16
C VAL A 972 -15.11 -36.34 21.31
N THR A 973 -14.92 -35.76 22.51
CA THR A 973 -15.67 -36.10 23.73
C THR A 973 -17.15 -35.67 23.65
N ILE A 974 -17.44 -34.52 23.02
CA ILE A 974 -18.81 -34.07 22.69
C ILE A 974 -19.49 -35.12 21.80
N ARG A 975 -18.81 -35.60 20.74
CA ARG A 975 -19.34 -36.65 19.86
C ARG A 975 -19.55 -38.00 20.55
N GLN A 976 -18.79 -38.29 21.61
CA GLN A 976 -19.02 -39.47 22.45
C GLN A 976 -20.20 -39.28 23.43
N GLY A 977 -20.69 -38.06 23.63
CA GLY A 977 -21.77 -37.73 24.55
C GLY A 977 -21.34 -37.46 26.00
N TYR A 978 -20.04 -37.38 26.29
CA TYR A 978 -19.51 -37.09 27.63
C TYR A 978 -19.40 -35.57 27.86
N LEU A 979 -20.54 -34.89 27.94
CA LEU A 979 -20.63 -33.41 27.89
C LEU A 979 -19.87 -32.71 29.02
N GLU A 980 -19.94 -33.19 30.26
CA GLU A 980 -19.23 -32.61 31.43
C GLU A 980 -17.70 -32.65 31.25
N LYS A 981 -17.17 -33.75 30.71
CA LYS A 981 -15.73 -33.87 30.49
C LYS A 981 -15.26 -32.99 29.32
N ALA A 982 -16.12 -32.78 28.33
CA ALA A 982 -15.82 -31.86 27.23
C ALA A 982 -15.74 -30.40 27.70
N GLU A 983 -16.61 -30.00 28.64
CA GLU A 983 -16.60 -28.67 29.27
C GLU A 983 -15.25 -28.37 29.92
N ILE A 984 -14.76 -29.28 30.77
CA ILE A 984 -13.45 -29.17 31.43
C ILE A 984 -12.32 -28.97 30.40
N TYR A 985 -12.34 -29.73 29.30
CA TYR A 985 -11.33 -29.58 28.25
C TYR A 985 -11.42 -28.24 27.52
N LEU A 986 -12.63 -27.68 27.32
CA LEU A 986 -12.82 -26.37 26.70
C LEU A 986 -12.40 -25.24 27.64
N GLU A 987 -12.68 -25.34 28.94
CA GLU A 987 -12.25 -24.39 29.96
C GLU A 987 -10.72 -24.33 30.03
N GLN A 988 -10.06 -25.49 30.15
CA GLN A 988 -8.59 -25.57 30.14
C GLN A 988 -7.98 -25.03 28.84
N ALA A 989 -8.60 -25.31 27.68
CA ALA A 989 -8.12 -24.78 26.40
C ALA A 989 -8.30 -23.25 26.33
N LEU A 990 -9.38 -22.71 26.90
CA LEU A 990 -9.64 -21.27 26.95
C LEU A 990 -8.63 -20.57 27.86
N GLU A 991 -8.39 -21.09 29.07
CA GLU A 991 -7.40 -20.57 30.02
C GLU A 991 -6.01 -20.47 29.38
N LEU A 992 -5.55 -21.53 28.71
CA LEU A 992 -4.25 -21.54 28.04
C LEU A 992 -4.17 -20.54 26.87
N TYR A 993 -5.26 -20.34 26.11
CA TYR A 993 -5.26 -19.32 25.06
C TYR A 993 -5.33 -17.90 25.61
N LEU A 994 -6.03 -17.67 26.71
CA LEU A 994 -6.06 -16.37 27.41
C LEU A 994 -4.68 -16.06 28.01
N GLU A 995 -4.00 -17.04 28.59
CA GLU A 995 -2.61 -16.91 29.05
C GLU A 995 -1.66 -16.55 27.89
N LEU A 996 -1.82 -17.21 26.73
CA LEU A 996 -0.95 -17.00 25.57
C LEU A 996 -1.13 -15.62 24.91
N TYR A 997 -2.37 -15.13 24.81
CA TYR A 997 -2.68 -13.89 24.09
C TYR A 997 -2.89 -12.67 25.01
N GLY A 998 -3.20 -12.88 26.29
CA GLY A 998 -3.61 -11.86 27.26
C GLY A 998 -5.12 -11.61 27.25
N ASP A 999 -5.69 -11.31 28.42
CA ASP A 999 -7.15 -11.25 28.69
C ASP A 999 -7.96 -10.31 27.79
N ASN A 1000 -7.32 -9.30 27.19
CA ASN A 1000 -7.98 -8.31 26.32
C ASN A 1000 -7.75 -8.50 24.82
N LYS A 1001 -7.02 -9.55 24.38
CA LYS A 1001 -6.75 -9.76 22.94
C LYS A 1001 -7.78 -10.67 22.28
N LEU A 1002 -8.51 -10.12 21.32
CA LEU A 1002 -9.43 -10.87 20.46
C LEU A 1002 -8.61 -11.71 19.48
N HIS A 1003 -8.72 -13.04 19.54
CA HIS A 1003 -7.91 -13.96 18.72
C HIS A 1003 -8.75 -15.14 18.17
N ILE A 1004 -8.43 -15.60 16.95
CA ILE A 1004 -9.17 -16.66 16.24
C ILE A 1004 -9.26 -17.98 17.03
N ASN A 1005 -8.21 -18.33 17.75
CA ASN A 1005 -8.19 -19.54 18.57
C ASN A 1005 -9.18 -19.47 19.74
N ILE A 1006 -9.36 -18.29 20.34
CA ILE A 1006 -10.36 -18.05 21.40
C ILE A 1006 -11.77 -18.18 20.80
N ALA A 1007 -12.02 -17.57 19.63
CA ALA A 1007 -13.29 -17.73 18.93
C ALA A 1007 -13.62 -19.19 18.62
N SER A 1008 -12.61 -19.98 18.21
CA SER A 1008 -12.77 -21.40 17.94
C SER A 1008 -13.19 -22.20 19.19
N VAL A 1009 -12.68 -21.85 20.37
CA VAL A 1009 -13.13 -22.44 21.65
C VAL A 1009 -14.56 -22.02 21.98
N LYS A 1010 -14.89 -20.73 21.84
CA LYS A 1010 -16.25 -20.20 22.05
C LYS A 1010 -17.27 -20.89 21.14
N PHE A 1011 -16.93 -21.15 19.88
CA PHE A 1011 -17.77 -21.93 18.98
C PHE A 1011 -18.05 -23.34 19.50
N GLN A 1012 -17.04 -24.04 20.05
CA GLN A 1012 -17.24 -25.37 20.62
C GLN A 1012 -18.06 -25.32 21.93
N GLN A 1013 -17.91 -24.28 22.75
CA GLN A 1013 -18.76 -24.05 23.93
C GLN A 1013 -20.23 -23.83 23.53
N GLY A 1014 -20.48 -23.05 22.47
CA GLY A 1014 -21.82 -22.89 21.90
C GLY A 1014 -22.41 -24.22 21.39
N ALA A 1015 -21.62 -25.03 20.70
CA ALA A 1015 -22.05 -26.35 20.24
C ALA A 1015 -22.34 -27.33 21.40
N LEU A 1016 -21.56 -27.25 22.49
CA LEU A 1016 -21.79 -28.01 23.71
C LEU A 1016 -23.11 -27.59 24.39
N ALA A 1017 -23.34 -26.28 24.55
CA ALA A 1017 -24.57 -25.74 25.12
C ALA A 1017 -25.81 -26.09 24.27
N LEU A 1018 -25.67 -26.08 22.94
CA LEU A 1018 -26.72 -26.52 22.02
C LEU A 1018 -27.08 -28.00 22.22
N GLN A 1019 -26.09 -28.88 22.45
CA GLN A 1019 -26.36 -30.29 22.78
C GLN A 1019 -27.03 -30.49 24.14
N ARG A 1020 -26.87 -29.55 25.06
CA ARG A 1020 -27.55 -29.52 26.37
C ARG A 1020 -28.92 -28.85 26.32
N GLU A 1021 -29.37 -28.40 25.13
CA GLU A 1021 -30.60 -27.60 24.94
C GLU A 1021 -30.58 -26.27 25.74
N GLN A 1022 -29.40 -25.76 26.09
CA GLN A 1022 -29.20 -24.48 26.78
C GLN A 1022 -29.09 -23.36 25.74
N PHE A 1023 -30.22 -22.99 25.13
CA PHE A 1023 -30.23 -22.09 23.98
C PHE A 1023 -29.70 -20.68 24.28
N ASP A 1024 -29.94 -20.14 25.48
CA ASP A 1024 -29.43 -18.80 25.86
C ASP A 1024 -27.91 -18.76 25.98
N GLU A 1025 -27.32 -19.80 26.54
CA GLU A 1025 -25.87 -19.95 26.66
C GLU A 1025 -25.22 -20.22 25.29
N ALA A 1026 -25.86 -21.05 24.46
CA ALA A 1026 -25.44 -21.28 23.09
C ALA A 1026 -25.44 -19.98 22.26
N TRP A 1027 -26.50 -19.17 22.39
CA TRP A 1027 -26.62 -17.88 21.74
C TRP A 1027 -25.49 -16.93 22.16
N LEU A 1028 -25.19 -16.86 23.46
CA LEU A 1028 -24.12 -16.02 24.00
C LEU A 1028 -22.76 -16.43 23.43
N HIS A 1029 -22.43 -17.71 23.48
CA HIS A 1029 -21.14 -18.21 23.00
C HIS A 1029 -20.95 -18.07 21.48
N PHE A 1030 -21.99 -18.32 20.69
CA PHE A 1030 -21.92 -18.09 19.24
C PHE A 1030 -21.86 -16.61 18.88
N SER A 1031 -22.58 -15.74 19.61
CA SER A 1031 -22.49 -14.29 19.42
C SER A 1031 -21.10 -13.76 19.72
N GLU A 1032 -20.48 -14.25 20.80
CA GLU A 1032 -19.12 -13.88 21.17
C GLU A 1032 -18.08 -14.42 20.17
N CYS A 1033 -18.26 -15.65 19.68
CA CYS A 1033 -17.46 -16.20 18.58
C CYS A 1033 -17.57 -15.33 17.31
N LEU A 1034 -18.78 -14.93 16.93
CA LEU A 1034 -19.04 -14.08 15.78
C LEU A 1034 -18.38 -12.71 15.95
N ARG A 1035 -18.47 -12.12 17.14
CA ARG A 1035 -17.84 -10.84 17.49
C ARG A 1035 -16.31 -10.90 17.37
N ILE A 1036 -15.69 -11.93 17.96
CA ILE A 1036 -14.23 -12.11 17.89
C ILE A 1036 -13.79 -12.35 16.45
N ARG A 1037 -14.48 -13.23 15.70
CA ARG A 1037 -14.17 -13.49 14.28
C ARG A 1037 -14.28 -12.20 13.48
N ARG A 1038 -15.39 -11.47 13.57
CA ARG A 1038 -15.56 -10.17 12.88
C ARG A 1038 -14.43 -9.19 13.23
N HIS A 1039 -14.04 -9.09 14.50
CA HIS A 1039 -12.99 -8.17 14.93
C HIS A 1039 -11.58 -8.59 14.50
N VAL A 1040 -11.22 -9.86 14.64
CA VAL A 1040 -9.91 -10.38 14.20
C VAL A 1040 -9.73 -10.21 12.70
N TYR A 1041 -10.78 -10.47 11.93
CA TYR A 1041 -10.72 -10.30 10.47
C TYR A 1041 -10.83 -8.83 10.03
N ALA A 1042 -11.34 -7.93 10.88
CA ALA A 1042 -11.24 -6.48 10.68
C ALA A 1042 -9.84 -5.93 11.01
N TYR A 1043 -9.19 -6.43 12.08
CA TYR A 1043 -7.85 -6.01 12.51
C TYR A 1043 -6.74 -6.57 11.60
N ALA A 1044 -6.86 -7.82 11.13
CA ALA A 1044 -5.96 -8.40 10.12
C ALA A 1044 -6.03 -7.70 8.75
N ARG A 1045 -7.09 -6.90 8.50
CA ARG A 1045 -7.22 -6.01 7.34
C ARG A 1045 -6.58 -4.63 7.54
N GLN A 1046 -6.40 -4.16 8.78
CA GLN A 1046 -5.87 -2.81 9.09
C GLN A 1046 -4.35 -2.79 9.34
N VAL A 1047 -3.78 -3.86 9.91
CA VAL A 1047 -2.33 -3.96 10.13
C VAL A 1047 -1.75 -4.79 8.99
N GLY A 1048 -1.08 -4.13 8.04
CA GLY A 1048 -0.51 -4.71 6.81
C GLY A 1048 0.47 -5.87 7.00
N VAL A 1049 -0.04 -7.02 7.46
CA VAL A 1049 0.61 -8.35 7.52
C VAL A 1049 -0.13 -9.32 6.56
N ILE A 1050 -0.97 -8.81 5.68
CA ILE A 1050 -1.49 -9.55 4.54
C ILE A 1050 -1.27 -8.66 3.32
N GLY A 1051 -0.23 -9.00 2.57
CA GLY A 1051 0.03 -8.43 1.27
C GLY A 1051 -1.03 -8.93 0.28
N THR A 1052 -1.43 -7.98 -0.57
CA THR A 1052 -1.79 -8.18 -1.99
C THR A 1052 -2.96 -9.11 -2.33
N GLU A 1053 -4.01 -8.56 -2.94
CA GLU A 1053 -4.86 -9.32 -3.86
C GLU A 1053 -5.18 -8.51 -5.13
N VAL A 1054 -4.34 -8.72 -6.16
CA VAL A 1054 -4.63 -9.19 -7.54
C VAL A 1054 -5.96 -8.82 -8.24
N SER A 1055 -5.84 -8.42 -9.53
CA SER A 1055 -6.90 -8.30 -10.55
C SER A 1055 -7.51 -9.62 -10.95
N ALA A 1056 -8.84 -9.64 -11.03
CA ALA A 1056 -9.56 -10.57 -11.87
C ALA A 1056 -9.81 -9.92 -13.25
N THR A 1057 -8.98 -10.29 -14.22
CA THR A 1057 -9.42 -10.53 -15.60
C THR A 1057 -8.71 -11.77 -16.16
N ARG A 1058 -8.99 -12.93 -15.54
CA ARG A 1058 -9.19 -14.20 -16.26
C ARG A 1058 -10.37 -14.92 -15.61
N LYS A 1059 -11.44 -15.15 -16.37
CA LYS A 1059 -12.53 -16.04 -15.97
C LYS A 1059 -12.00 -17.48 -15.90
N SER A 1060 -11.58 -17.89 -14.71
CA SER A 1060 -11.77 -19.23 -14.15
C SER A 1060 -11.17 -19.26 -12.75
N SER A 1061 -11.90 -19.76 -11.72
CA SER A 1061 -11.17 -20.44 -10.65
C SER A 1061 -11.38 -20.10 -9.16
N VAL A 1062 -12.54 -20.27 -8.53
CA VAL A 1062 -12.74 -20.43 -7.06
C VAL A 1062 -12.49 -19.19 -6.20
N ASP A 1063 -13.53 -18.72 -5.53
CA ASP A 1063 -13.35 -18.14 -4.20
C ASP A 1063 -13.77 -19.16 -3.15
N THR A 1064 -12.77 -19.78 -2.53
CA THR A 1064 -12.93 -20.66 -1.37
C THR A 1064 -12.18 -20.05 -0.19
N ASN A 1065 -12.40 -18.78 0.14
CA ASN A 1065 -11.82 -18.25 1.36
C ASN A 1065 -12.46 -18.97 2.59
N PRO A 1066 -11.71 -19.83 3.31
CA PRO A 1066 -12.25 -20.60 4.42
C PRO A 1066 -12.74 -19.71 5.58
N ILE A 1067 -12.32 -18.43 5.61
CA ILE A 1067 -12.71 -17.41 6.60
C ILE A 1067 -14.21 -17.07 6.49
N HIS A 1068 -14.73 -16.95 5.27
CA HIS A 1068 -16.15 -16.69 5.02
C HIS A 1068 -17.02 -17.88 5.39
N LEU A 1069 -16.54 -19.10 5.12
CA LEU A 1069 -17.22 -20.32 5.56
C LEU A 1069 -17.28 -20.42 7.10
N GLU A 1070 -16.23 -20.00 7.81
CA GLU A 1070 -16.22 -20.00 9.28
C GLU A 1070 -17.25 -19.03 9.88
N ILE A 1071 -17.43 -17.85 9.30
CA ILE A 1071 -18.47 -16.90 9.73
C ILE A 1071 -19.87 -17.42 9.37
N SER A 1072 -20.06 -17.96 8.16
CA SER A 1072 -21.31 -18.57 7.72
C SER A 1072 -21.76 -19.68 8.68
N VAL A 1073 -20.84 -20.57 9.10
CA VAL A 1073 -21.17 -21.63 10.05
C VAL A 1073 -21.66 -21.07 11.39
N VAL A 1074 -21.07 -19.98 11.90
CA VAL A 1074 -21.53 -19.36 13.16
C VAL A 1074 -22.91 -18.73 13.00
N LEU A 1075 -23.14 -18.03 11.89
CA LEU A 1075 -24.44 -17.44 11.56
C LEU A 1075 -25.53 -18.50 11.39
N HIS A 1076 -25.18 -19.64 10.79
CA HIS A 1076 -26.07 -20.79 10.69
C HIS A 1076 -26.53 -21.26 12.07
N GLU A 1077 -25.57 -21.52 12.96
CA GLU A 1077 -25.87 -22.00 14.32
C GLU A 1077 -26.68 -20.96 15.12
N LEU A 1078 -26.38 -19.66 14.98
CA LEU A 1078 -27.20 -18.59 15.55
C LEU A 1078 -28.63 -18.59 14.99
N GLY A 1079 -28.78 -18.80 13.68
CA GLY A 1079 -30.09 -18.96 13.04
C GLY A 1079 -30.89 -20.14 13.59
N VAL A 1080 -30.24 -21.28 13.77
CA VAL A 1080 -30.86 -22.49 14.36
C VAL A 1080 -31.26 -22.26 15.81
N VAL A 1081 -30.35 -21.70 16.63
CA VAL A 1081 -30.62 -21.39 18.05
C VAL A 1081 -31.74 -20.36 18.18
N GLY A 1082 -31.70 -19.28 17.39
CA GLY A 1082 -32.73 -18.24 17.40
C GLY A 1082 -34.10 -18.79 17.02
N PHE A 1083 -34.16 -19.71 16.05
CA PHE A 1083 -35.41 -20.39 15.70
C PHE A 1083 -35.93 -21.25 16.85
N ALA A 1084 -35.06 -22.00 17.52
CA ALA A 1084 -35.43 -22.82 18.68
C ALA A 1084 -35.93 -21.98 19.87
N GLN A 1085 -35.41 -20.78 20.05
CA GLN A 1085 -35.87 -19.81 21.07
C GLN A 1085 -37.16 -19.07 20.71
N GLY A 1086 -37.72 -19.27 19.50
CA GLY A 1086 -38.87 -18.51 19.00
C GLY A 1086 -38.54 -17.08 18.55
N ARG A 1087 -37.25 -16.72 18.43
CA ARG A 1087 -36.78 -15.41 17.94
C ARG A 1087 -36.69 -15.41 16.42
N PHE A 1088 -37.83 -15.65 15.75
CA PHE A 1088 -37.87 -15.92 14.30
C PHE A 1088 -37.30 -14.79 13.45
N SER A 1089 -37.53 -13.52 13.80
CA SER A 1089 -36.99 -12.37 13.05
C SER A 1089 -35.46 -12.29 13.12
N GLN A 1090 -34.88 -12.52 14.31
CA GLN A 1090 -33.42 -12.53 14.50
C GLN A 1090 -32.78 -13.74 13.80
N ALA A 1091 -33.41 -14.92 13.91
CA ALA A 1091 -32.97 -16.12 13.20
C ALA A 1091 -32.98 -15.91 11.68
N PHE A 1092 -34.05 -15.31 11.15
CA PHE A 1092 -34.18 -14.99 9.73
C PHE A 1092 -33.07 -14.04 9.27
N GLN A 1093 -32.77 -13.00 10.05
CA GLN A 1093 -31.69 -12.06 9.73
C GLN A 1093 -30.31 -12.74 9.71
N MET A 1094 -29.98 -13.56 10.71
CA MET A 1094 -28.71 -14.29 10.74
C MET A 1094 -28.55 -15.26 9.56
N LEU A 1095 -29.64 -15.92 9.16
CA LEU A 1095 -29.65 -16.83 8.01
C LEU A 1095 -29.59 -16.08 6.67
N LEU A 1096 -30.14 -14.87 6.58
CA LEU A 1096 -29.97 -14.00 5.40
C LEU A 1096 -28.51 -13.54 5.26
N GLU A 1097 -27.88 -13.16 6.38
CA GLU A 1097 -26.44 -12.86 6.40
C GLU A 1097 -25.60 -14.09 6.01
N GLU A 1098 -25.94 -15.28 6.52
CA GLU A 1098 -25.30 -16.54 6.11
C GLU A 1098 -25.46 -16.78 4.60
N ARG A 1099 -26.68 -16.61 4.08
CA ARG A 1099 -27.00 -16.81 2.67
C ARG A 1099 -26.15 -15.90 1.78
N ALA A 1100 -26.08 -14.61 2.11
CA ALA A 1100 -25.27 -13.65 1.34
C ALA A 1100 -23.80 -14.11 1.25
N ILE A 1101 -23.25 -14.62 2.36
CA ILE A 1101 -21.90 -15.19 2.38
C ILE A 1101 -21.81 -16.46 1.53
N LEU A 1102 -22.78 -17.38 1.65
CA LEU A 1102 -22.78 -18.64 0.91
C LEU A 1102 -22.97 -18.44 -0.59
N GLU A 1103 -23.75 -17.46 -1.04
CA GLU A 1103 -23.96 -17.14 -2.46
C GLU A 1103 -22.68 -16.64 -3.13
N ASN A 1104 -21.84 -15.92 -2.39
CA ASN A 1104 -20.55 -15.40 -2.86
C ASN A 1104 -19.44 -16.47 -3.01
N LEU A 1105 -19.59 -17.66 -2.41
CA LEU A 1105 -18.63 -18.77 -2.51
C LEU A 1105 -18.89 -19.65 -3.76
N HIS A 1106 -18.08 -19.59 -4.84
CA HIS A 1106 -18.32 -20.31 -6.12
C HIS A 1106 -17.56 -21.66 -6.28
N GLU A 1107 -18.17 -22.61 -6.99
CA GLU A 1107 -17.78 -24.03 -7.15
C GLU A 1107 -16.66 -24.26 -8.17
N THR A 1108 -15.59 -24.98 -7.79
CA THR A 1108 -14.48 -25.27 -8.73
C THR A 1108 -13.96 -26.67 -8.78
N THR A 1109 -14.69 -27.58 -8.20
CA THR A 1109 -14.63 -28.97 -8.59
C THR A 1109 -16.05 -29.45 -8.57
N SER A 1110 -16.43 -30.24 -9.59
CA SER A 1110 -17.76 -30.83 -9.68
C SER A 1110 -18.17 -31.36 -8.30
N HIS A 1111 -19.21 -30.76 -7.69
CA HIS A 1111 -19.76 -31.20 -6.40
C HIS A 1111 -18.81 -31.09 -5.19
N SER A 1112 -18.31 -29.90 -4.87
CA SER A 1112 -17.96 -29.58 -3.47
C SER A 1112 -19.23 -29.70 -2.61
N ASN A 1113 -19.46 -30.91 -2.07
CA ASN A 1113 -20.66 -31.28 -1.34
C ASN A 1113 -20.95 -30.30 -0.18
N ARG A 1114 -19.93 -29.69 0.43
CA ARG A 1114 -20.09 -28.88 1.66
C ARG A 1114 -20.80 -27.53 1.47
N VAL A 1115 -20.35 -26.67 0.56
CA VAL A 1115 -20.98 -25.34 0.35
C VAL A 1115 -22.38 -25.51 -0.23
N TYR A 1116 -22.52 -26.48 -1.15
CA TYR A 1116 -23.81 -26.86 -1.70
C TYR A 1116 -24.79 -27.37 -0.63
N GLN A 1117 -24.36 -28.28 0.27
CA GLN A 1117 -25.19 -28.69 1.41
C GLN A 1117 -25.52 -27.51 2.33
N ALA A 1118 -24.55 -26.63 2.62
CA ALA A 1118 -24.75 -25.46 3.48
C ALA A 1118 -25.82 -24.51 2.91
N ARG A 1119 -25.81 -24.27 1.58
CA ARG A 1119 -26.86 -23.51 0.89
C ARG A 1119 -28.22 -24.19 1.01
N LEU A 1120 -28.29 -25.51 0.80
CA LEU A 1120 -29.54 -26.26 0.95
C LEU A 1120 -30.08 -26.23 2.38
N THR A 1121 -29.21 -26.30 3.40
CA THR A 1121 -29.61 -26.21 4.81
C THR A 1121 -30.05 -24.79 5.16
N CYS A 1122 -29.30 -23.77 4.74
CA CYS A 1122 -29.65 -22.36 4.93
C CYS A 1122 -31.03 -22.05 4.32
N LEU A 1123 -31.28 -22.41 3.05
CA LEU A 1123 -32.59 -22.26 2.39
C LEU A 1123 -33.71 -23.02 3.11
N THR A 1124 -33.40 -24.17 3.71
CA THR A 1124 -34.38 -24.93 4.50
C THR A 1124 -34.79 -24.17 5.75
N TRP A 1125 -33.84 -23.54 6.44
CA TRP A 1125 -34.09 -22.76 7.65
C TRP A 1125 -34.72 -21.40 7.35
N LEU A 1126 -34.30 -20.69 6.29
CA LEU A 1126 -34.95 -19.48 5.81
C LEU A 1126 -36.43 -19.71 5.50
N ARG A 1127 -36.75 -20.81 4.80
CA ARG A 1127 -38.13 -21.23 4.55
C ARG A 1127 -38.90 -21.48 5.85
N LYS A 1128 -38.30 -22.15 6.84
CA LYS A 1128 -38.95 -22.41 8.13
C LYS A 1128 -39.25 -21.10 8.87
N CYS A 1129 -38.29 -20.19 8.93
CA CYS A 1129 -38.45 -18.88 9.56
C CYS A 1129 -39.54 -18.03 8.86
N ALA A 1130 -39.53 -17.95 7.53
CA ALA A 1130 -40.53 -17.20 6.76
C ALA A 1130 -41.96 -17.69 7.02
N LYS A 1131 -42.16 -19.02 7.15
CA LYS A 1131 -43.47 -19.59 7.52
C LYS A 1131 -43.94 -19.18 8.91
N GLU A 1132 -43.05 -19.22 9.90
CA GLU A 1132 -43.40 -18.81 11.28
C GLU A 1132 -43.61 -17.29 11.39
N LEU A 1133 -42.99 -16.50 10.51
CA LEU A 1133 -43.22 -15.05 10.39
C LEU A 1133 -44.48 -14.67 9.60
N GLY A 1134 -45.18 -15.64 8.99
CA GLY A 1134 -46.39 -15.41 8.20
C GLY A 1134 -46.16 -14.88 6.78
N ASP A 1135 -44.92 -14.90 6.28
CA ASP A 1135 -44.58 -14.50 4.90
C ASP A 1135 -44.60 -15.72 3.97
N GLU A 1136 -45.80 -16.05 3.46
CA GLU A 1136 -45.97 -17.17 2.53
C GLU A 1136 -45.24 -16.96 1.19
N SER A 1137 -45.06 -15.70 0.77
CA SER A 1137 -44.40 -15.36 -0.50
C SER A 1137 -42.90 -15.71 -0.45
N GLU A 1138 -42.20 -15.28 0.60
CA GLU A 1138 -40.78 -15.61 0.80
C GLU A 1138 -40.59 -17.11 1.09
N ALA A 1139 -41.50 -17.75 1.83
CA ALA A 1139 -41.45 -19.20 2.04
C ALA A 1139 -41.59 -19.99 0.71
N GLU A 1140 -42.45 -19.54 -0.20
CA GLU A 1140 -42.61 -20.15 -1.52
C GLU A 1140 -41.37 -19.93 -2.40
N LYS A 1141 -40.81 -18.71 -2.38
CA LYS A 1141 -39.56 -18.36 -3.08
C LYS A 1141 -38.40 -19.28 -2.69
N TYR A 1142 -38.11 -19.43 -1.38
CA TYR A 1142 -37.03 -20.32 -0.93
C TYR A 1142 -37.32 -21.80 -1.21
N THR A 1143 -38.60 -22.19 -1.28
CA THR A 1143 -38.99 -23.53 -1.70
C THR A 1143 -38.63 -23.77 -3.17
N LYS A 1144 -38.96 -22.82 -4.06
CA LYS A 1144 -38.65 -22.87 -5.49
C LYS A 1144 -37.14 -22.92 -5.72
N GLU A 1145 -36.38 -22.02 -5.10
CA GLU A 1145 -34.91 -21.98 -5.21
C GLU A 1145 -34.27 -23.30 -4.77
N ARG A 1146 -34.67 -23.84 -3.61
CA ARG A 1146 -34.17 -25.13 -3.12
C ARG A 1146 -34.51 -26.29 -4.07
N THR A 1147 -35.70 -26.29 -4.68
CA THR A 1147 -36.07 -27.34 -5.65
C THR A 1147 -35.32 -27.22 -6.97
N ALA A 1148 -35.08 -26.00 -7.45
CA ALA A 1148 -34.27 -25.74 -8.63
C ALA A 1148 -32.82 -26.23 -8.42
N MET A 1149 -32.22 -25.87 -7.29
CA MET A 1149 -30.87 -26.27 -6.92
C MET A 1149 -30.71 -27.80 -6.86
N LYS A 1150 -31.67 -28.51 -6.24
CA LYS A 1150 -31.69 -29.99 -6.23
C LYS A 1150 -31.80 -30.60 -7.63
N LYS A 1151 -32.59 -29.99 -8.51
CA LYS A 1151 -32.80 -30.47 -9.88
C LYS A 1151 -31.55 -30.30 -10.75
N GLU A 1152 -30.84 -29.19 -10.57
CA GLU A 1152 -29.59 -28.85 -11.27
C GLU A 1152 -28.45 -29.82 -10.93
N ALA A 1153 -28.35 -30.27 -9.67
CA ALA A 1153 -27.34 -31.23 -9.22
C ALA A 1153 -27.56 -32.70 -9.67
N GLY A 1154 -28.47 -32.95 -10.62
CA GLY A 1154 -28.76 -34.31 -11.11
C GLY A 1154 -29.38 -35.26 -10.06
N LEU A 1155 -29.72 -34.74 -8.89
CA LEU A 1155 -30.59 -35.41 -7.94
C LEU A 1155 -31.99 -35.41 -8.55
N LYS A 1156 -32.25 -36.41 -9.41
CA LYS A 1156 -33.62 -36.86 -9.65
C LYS A 1156 -34.28 -36.89 -8.28
N THR A 1157 -35.48 -36.33 -8.18
CA THR A 1157 -36.46 -36.79 -7.20
C THR A 1157 -36.64 -38.29 -7.44
N LYS A 1158 -35.69 -39.10 -6.99
CA LYS A 1158 -35.91 -40.48 -6.65
C LYS A 1158 -36.90 -40.39 -5.50
N GLU A 1159 -38.16 -40.49 -5.90
CA GLU A 1159 -39.05 -41.51 -5.37
C GLU A 1159 -38.68 -41.98 -3.97
N LYS A 1160 -39.67 -41.90 -3.09
CA LYS A 1160 -39.86 -42.87 -2.00
C LYS A 1160 -39.24 -44.22 -2.38
N HIS A 1161 -38.49 -44.81 -1.45
CA HIS A 1161 -37.88 -46.15 -1.48
C HIS A 1161 -36.41 -46.24 -1.93
N LEU A 1162 -35.51 -46.01 -0.97
CA LEU A 1162 -34.51 -46.99 -0.51
C LEU A 1162 -33.80 -46.37 0.69
N VAL A 1163 -34.57 -46.24 1.78
CA VAL A 1163 -33.97 -46.17 3.12
C VAL A 1163 -33.22 -47.49 3.24
N SER A 1164 -31.90 -47.48 3.47
CA SER A 1164 -31.19 -48.75 3.70
C SER A 1164 -31.91 -49.50 4.82
N GLU A 1165 -32.03 -50.82 4.74
CA GLU A 1165 -32.70 -51.63 5.78
C GLU A 1165 -32.15 -51.30 7.19
N SER A 1166 -30.89 -50.87 7.27
CA SER A 1166 -30.25 -50.31 8.47
C SER A 1166 -30.91 -49.03 9.01
N VAL A 1167 -31.33 -48.09 8.17
CA VAL A 1167 -31.97 -46.83 8.61
C VAL A 1167 -33.45 -47.02 8.98
N MET A 1168 -34.16 -47.97 8.35
CA MET A 1168 -35.53 -48.34 8.76
C MET A 1168 -35.55 -48.96 10.16
N LEU A 1169 -34.62 -49.89 10.41
CA LEU A 1169 -34.43 -50.45 11.75
C LEU A 1169 -34.07 -49.36 12.77
N GLN A 1170 -33.16 -48.44 12.44
CA GLN A 1170 -32.79 -47.33 13.33
C GLN A 1170 -33.97 -46.45 13.72
N HIS A 1171 -34.79 -46.02 12.76
CA HIS A 1171 -36.00 -45.24 13.06
C HIS A 1171 -36.98 -46.03 13.92
N LYS A 1172 -37.22 -47.31 13.60
CA LYS A 1172 -38.17 -48.13 14.35
C LYS A 1172 -37.72 -48.39 15.78
N VAL A 1173 -36.41 -48.58 15.98
CA VAL A 1173 -35.77 -48.74 17.30
C VAL A 1173 -35.93 -47.47 18.14
N ILE A 1174 -35.76 -46.28 17.55
CA ILE A 1174 -35.93 -44.99 18.23
C ILE A 1174 -37.40 -44.80 18.65
N ASP A 1175 -38.34 -45.02 17.73
CA ASP A 1175 -39.78 -44.88 18.00
C ASP A 1175 -40.25 -45.83 19.12
N CYS A 1176 -39.82 -47.10 19.06
CA CYS A 1176 -40.12 -48.08 20.10
C CYS A 1176 -39.57 -47.67 21.46
N ARG A 1177 -38.33 -47.16 21.48
CA ARG A 1177 -37.66 -46.74 22.70
C ARG A 1177 -38.37 -45.56 23.35
N LEU A 1178 -38.78 -44.56 22.58
CA LEU A 1178 -39.50 -43.38 23.09
C LEU A 1178 -40.85 -43.78 23.70
N LEU A 1179 -41.61 -44.60 22.98
CA LEU A 1179 -42.91 -45.10 23.48
C LEU A 1179 -42.75 -46.01 24.70
N ALA A 1180 -41.75 -46.89 24.72
CA ALA A 1180 -41.46 -47.74 25.87
C ALA A 1180 -41.07 -46.92 27.10
N ARG A 1181 -40.25 -45.88 26.91
CA ARG A 1181 -39.85 -44.96 27.99
C ARG A 1181 -41.04 -44.17 28.51
N GLN A 1182 -41.94 -43.70 27.62
CA GLN A 1182 -43.19 -43.06 28.00
C GLN A 1182 -44.09 -44.00 28.81
N PHE A 1183 -44.28 -45.24 28.34
CA PHE A 1183 -45.07 -46.27 28.98
C PHE A 1183 -44.53 -46.67 30.37
N ALA A 1184 -43.22 -46.66 30.56
CA ALA A 1184 -42.59 -46.92 31.86
C ALA A 1184 -42.74 -45.76 32.87
N LEU A 1185 -43.00 -44.54 32.39
CA LEU A 1185 -43.09 -43.33 33.20
C LEU A 1185 -44.55 -42.87 33.45
N GLU A 1186 -45.54 -43.65 33.03
CA GLU A 1186 -46.95 -43.38 33.29
C GLU A 1186 -47.28 -43.40 34.79
N LYS A 1187 -48.25 -42.57 35.19
CA LYS A 1187 -48.67 -42.42 36.60
C LYS A 1187 -49.77 -43.40 37.03
N SER A 1188 -50.42 -44.09 36.10
CA SER A 1188 -51.58 -44.97 36.37
C SER A 1188 -51.63 -46.16 35.41
N ASP A 1189 -51.94 -47.36 35.92
CA ASP A 1189 -52.03 -48.59 35.14
C ASP A 1189 -53.25 -48.65 34.19
N SER A 1190 -54.18 -47.70 34.28
CA SER A 1190 -55.43 -47.67 33.51
C SER A 1190 -55.29 -47.19 32.05
N ASN A 1191 -54.09 -46.84 31.59
CA ASN A 1191 -53.89 -46.30 30.24
C ASN A 1191 -53.75 -47.40 29.17
N ILE A 1192 -54.86 -48.09 28.88
CA ILE A 1192 -54.95 -49.17 27.87
C ILE A 1192 -54.44 -48.71 26.49
N VAL A 1193 -54.68 -47.44 26.15
CA VAL A 1193 -54.28 -46.82 24.87
C VAL A 1193 -52.75 -46.72 24.70
N GLY A 1194 -51.99 -46.53 25.79
CA GLY A 1194 -50.53 -46.50 25.76
C GLY A 1194 -49.93 -47.88 25.47
N LYS A 1195 -50.52 -48.92 26.08
CA LYS A 1195 -50.11 -50.32 25.92
C LYS A 1195 -50.36 -50.84 24.51
N GLU A 1196 -51.54 -50.61 23.94
CA GLU A 1196 -51.87 -51.04 22.57
C GLU A 1196 -50.97 -50.38 21.52
N LYS A 1197 -50.67 -49.09 21.70
CA LYS A 1197 -49.72 -48.38 20.83
C LYS A 1197 -48.33 -48.98 20.90
N LEU A 1198 -47.83 -49.30 22.09
CA LEU A 1198 -46.51 -49.90 22.25
C LEU A 1198 -46.43 -51.29 21.61
N LEU A 1199 -47.46 -52.13 21.79
CA LEU A 1199 -47.55 -53.45 21.15
C LEU A 1199 -47.53 -53.36 19.62
N ASN A 1200 -48.26 -52.41 19.03
CA ASN A 1200 -48.27 -52.20 17.58
C ASN A 1200 -46.89 -51.80 17.03
N VAL A 1201 -46.15 -50.94 17.74
CA VAL A 1201 -44.81 -50.54 17.29
C VAL A 1201 -43.78 -51.66 17.50
N LEU A 1202 -43.89 -52.45 18.59
CA LEU A 1202 -43.06 -53.64 18.83
C LEU A 1202 -43.27 -54.75 17.79
N ALA A 1203 -44.50 -54.92 17.29
CA ALA A 1203 -44.78 -55.83 16.19
C ALA A 1203 -44.07 -55.39 14.90
N GLY A 1204 -44.13 -54.10 14.57
CA GLY A 1204 -43.39 -53.56 13.43
C GLY A 1204 -41.86 -53.63 13.61
N LEU A 1205 -41.35 -53.51 14.84
CA LEU A 1205 -39.93 -53.69 15.12
C LEU A 1205 -39.47 -55.14 14.87
N LYS A 1206 -40.32 -56.13 15.13
CA LYS A 1206 -40.02 -57.54 14.86
C LYS A 1206 -39.83 -57.81 13.36
N GLU A 1207 -40.67 -57.23 12.52
CA GLU A 1207 -40.55 -57.34 11.06
C GLU A 1207 -39.24 -56.72 10.57
N GLU A 1208 -38.91 -55.52 11.03
CA GLU A 1208 -37.66 -54.84 10.66
C GLU A 1208 -36.40 -55.57 11.15
N ILE A 1209 -36.43 -56.16 12.35
CA ILE A 1209 -35.33 -57.01 12.85
C ILE A 1209 -35.10 -58.22 11.94
N SER A 1210 -36.17 -58.83 11.40
CA SER A 1210 -36.07 -60.02 10.55
C SER A 1210 -35.49 -59.72 9.17
N LEU A 1211 -35.60 -58.46 8.71
CA LEU A 1211 -35.08 -57.98 7.44
C LEU A 1211 -33.63 -57.47 7.57
N ALA A 1212 -33.17 -57.15 8.78
CA ALA A 1212 -31.84 -56.58 9.00
C ALA A 1212 -30.74 -57.66 9.17
N PRO A 1213 -29.51 -57.42 8.68
CA PRO A 1213 -28.38 -58.32 8.91
C PRO A 1213 -28.06 -58.44 10.42
N PRO A 1214 -27.52 -59.59 10.89
CA PRO A 1214 -27.26 -59.86 12.31
C PRO A 1214 -26.03 -59.09 12.85
N GLU A 1215 -26.11 -57.76 12.81
CA GLU A 1215 -25.12 -56.83 13.35
C GLU A 1215 -25.43 -56.50 14.83
N SER A 1216 -24.60 -55.65 15.45
CA SER A 1216 -24.79 -55.32 16.87
C SER A 1216 -26.11 -54.54 17.13
N MET A 1217 -26.61 -53.78 16.15
CA MET A 1217 -27.90 -53.07 16.22
C MET A 1217 -29.10 -54.03 16.25
N ALA A 1218 -29.14 -55.04 15.37
CA ALA A 1218 -30.22 -56.02 15.32
C ALA A 1218 -30.27 -56.88 16.59
N ARG A 1219 -29.12 -57.22 17.16
CA ARG A 1219 -29.02 -57.93 18.46
C ARG A 1219 -29.56 -57.08 19.62
N ALA A 1220 -29.16 -55.81 19.70
CA ALA A 1220 -29.65 -54.90 20.72
C ALA A 1220 -31.17 -54.63 20.58
N ALA A 1221 -31.68 -54.48 19.36
CA ALA A 1221 -33.10 -54.32 19.08
C ALA A 1221 -33.90 -55.58 19.48
N THR A 1222 -33.35 -56.78 19.24
CA THR A 1222 -33.95 -58.06 19.66
C THR A 1222 -34.02 -58.16 21.19
N GLN A 1223 -32.91 -57.90 21.88
CA GLN A 1223 -32.85 -57.92 23.34
C GLN A 1223 -33.80 -56.89 23.98
N PHE A 1224 -33.88 -55.69 23.38
CA PHE A 1224 -34.81 -54.65 23.80
C PHE A 1224 -36.27 -55.11 23.65
N ARG A 1225 -36.65 -55.62 22.48
CA ARG A 1225 -38.00 -56.14 22.21
C ARG A 1225 -38.38 -57.26 23.18
N ASP A 1226 -37.50 -58.23 23.38
CA ASP A 1226 -37.76 -59.38 24.25
C ASP A 1226 -37.94 -58.93 25.70
N THR A 1227 -37.14 -57.97 26.14
CA THR A 1227 -37.32 -57.34 27.46
C THR A 1227 -38.67 -56.62 27.54
N MET A 1228 -39.10 -55.90 26.50
CA MET A 1228 -40.43 -55.25 26.51
C MET A 1228 -41.56 -56.26 26.62
N MET A 1229 -41.51 -57.35 25.85
CA MET A 1229 -42.56 -58.37 25.85
C MET A 1229 -42.73 -59.08 27.20
N ILE A 1230 -41.65 -59.21 27.99
CA ILE A 1230 -41.72 -59.80 29.33
C ILE A 1230 -42.43 -58.87 30.32
N TRP A 1231 -42.18 -57.56 30.24
CA TRP A 1231 -42.59 -56.61 31.28
C TRP A 1231 -43.84 -55.79 30.92
N ILE A 1232 -44.40 -55.94 29.71
CA ILE A 1232 -45.51 -55.10 29.23
C ILE A 1232 -46.85 -55.34 29.95
N ASP A 1233 -47.06 -56.54 30.50
CA ASP A 1233 -48.28 -56.92 31.23
C ASP A 1233 -48.16 -56.73 32.74
N GLU A 1234 -46.97 -56.39 33.25
CA GLU A 1234 -46.72 -56.20 34.68
C GLU A 1234 -47.18 -54.79 35.15
N PRO A 1235 -47.59 -54.64 36.43
CA PRO A 1235 -47.97 -53.34 37.00
C PRO A 1235 -46.79 -52.36 37.00
N ILE A 1236 -47.06 -51.05 36.94
CA ILE A 1236 -46.04 -49.96 36.89
C ILE A 1236 -44.92 -50.16 37.92
N SER A 1237 -45.24 -50.61 39.14
CA SER A 1237 -44.29 -50.83 40.23
C SER A 1237 -43.20 -51.85 39.89
N LYS A 1238 -43.49 -52.83 39.03
CA LYS A 1238 -42.55 -53.89 38.61
C LYS A 1238 -41.93 -53.62 37.24
N ARG A 1239 -42.70 -53.09 36.28
CA ARG A 1239 -42.22 -52.88 34.90
C ARG A 1239 -41.30 -51.67 34.70
N ARG A 1240 -41.40 -50.64 35.55
CA ARG A 1240 -40.71 -49.35 35.36
C ARG A 1240 -39.19 -49.47 35.27
N VAL A 1241 -38.56 -50.15 36.24
CA VAL A 1241 -37.09 -50.23 36.31
C VAL A 1241 -36.48 -51.08 35.19
N PRO A 1242 -36.99 -52.30 34.89
CA PRO A 1242 -36.47 -53.12 33.79
C PRO A 1242 -36.63 -52.44 32.42
N ILE A 1243 -37.76 -51.78 32.17
CA ILE A 1243 -38.01 -51.11 30.88
C ILE A 1243 -37.06 -49.93 30.67
N LEU A 1244 -36.85 -49.10 31.71
CA LEU A 1244 -35.91 -47.97 31.63
C LEU A 1244 -34.46 -48.43 31.39
N LYS A 1245 -34.02 -49.51 32.06
CA LYS A 1245 -32.70 -50.10 31.82
C LYS A 1245 -32.52 -50.61 30.39
N ALA A 1246 -33.55 -51.24 29.82
CA ALA A 1246 -33.52 -51.68 28.42
C ALA A 1246 -33.46 -50.48 27.46
N CYS A 1247 -34.20 -49.40 27.76
CA CYS A 1247 -34.12 -48.16 26.99
C CYS A 1247 -32.72 -47.53 27.04
N ASP A 1248 -32.07 -47.55 28.20
CA ASP A 1248 -30.71 -47.00 28.36
C ASP A 1248 -29.65 -47.86 27.64
N SER A 1249 -29.72 -49.19 27.74
CA SER A 1249 -28.83 -50.09 26.98
C SER A 1249 -28.95 -49.92 25.45
N LEU A 1250 -30.20 -49.79 24.97
CA LEU A 1250 -30.47 -49.53 23.56
C LEU A 1250 -29.94 -48.15 23.12
N ARG A 1251 -30.04 -47.14 23.98
CA ARG A 1251 -29.47 -45.79 23.75
C ARG A 1251 -27.97 -45.85 23.56
N ASP A 1252 -27.27 -46.58 24.42
CA ASP A 1252 -25.81 -46.63 24.40
C ASP A 1252 -25.33 -47.38 23.14
N THR A 1253 -26.08 -48.39 22.70
CA THR A 1253 -25.83 -49.06 21.40
C THR A 1253 -26.06 -48.10 20.22
N LEU A 1254 -27.15 -47.31 20.24
CA LEU A 1254 -27.41 -46.28 19.23
C LEU A 1254 -26.27 -45.24 19.18
N ARG A 1255 -25.78 -44.78 20.34
CA ARG A 1255 -24.65 -43.85 20.45
C ARG A 1255 -23.35 -44.42 19.91
N ALA A 1256 -23.06 -45.70 20.13
CA ALA A 1256 -21.88 -46.38 19.58
C ALA A 1256 -21.89 -46.41 18.04
N HIS A 1257 -23.06 -46.35 17.40
CA HIS A 1257 -23.21 -46.24 15.95
C HIS A 1257 -23.26 -44.79 15.46
N GLY A 1258 -23.00 -43.82 16.34
CA GLY A 1258 -23.05 -42.39 16.03
C GLY A 1258 -24.47 -41.83 15.93
N ILE A 1259 -25.48 -42.53 16.45
CA ILE A 1259 -26.87 -42.06 16.45
C ILE A 1259 -27.13 -41.37 17.78
N GLN A 1260 -27.42 -40.06 17.70
CA GLN A 1260 -27.74 -39.27 18.88
C GLN A 1260 -29.19 -39.51 19.29
N VAL A 1261 -29.39 -39.88 20.55
CA VAL A 1261 -30.71 -40.14 21.13
C VAL A 1261 -30.89 -39.19 22.29
N VAL A 1262 -31.88 -38.31 22.17
CA VAL A 1262 -32.23 -37.29 23.17
C VAL A 1262 -33.38 -37.83 24.03
N ASP A 1263 -33.25 -37.75 25.35
CA ASP A 1263 -34.23 -38.28 26.32
C ASP A 1263 -35.22 -37.20 26.82
N SER A 1264 -35.21 -36.00 26.24
CA SER A 1264 -36.03 -34.87 26.68
C SER A 1264 -37.51 -35.10 26.35
N MET A 1265 -38.33 -35.24 27.40
CA MET A 1265 -39.78 -35.12 27.31
C MET A 1265 -40.16 -33.66 27.45
N ILE A 1266 -40.42 -32.96 26.35
CA ILE A 1266 -41.38 -31.86 26.35
C ILE A 1266 -42.28 -32.02 25.13
N GLN A 1267 -43.57 -32.09 25.41
CA GLN A 1267 -44.65 -32.06 24.45
C GLN A 1267 -44.44 -30.92 23.44
N ASN A 1268 -44.23 -31.23 22.17
CA ASN A 1268 -45.13 -30.78 21.11
C ASN A 1268 -44.76 -31.45 19.78
N LYS A 1269 -45.81 -31.80 19.04
CA LYS A 1269 -45.74 -32.26 17.65
C LYS A 1269 -44.84 -31.33 16.82
N ARG A 1270 -43.66 -31.78 16.41
CA ARG A 1270 -43.06 -31.49 15.09
C ARG A 1270 -41.86 -32.36 14.81
#